data_AF-A0A919PX64-F1
#
_entry.id   AF-A0A919PX64-F1
#
_cell.length_a   1.000
_cell.length_b   1.000
_cell.length_c   1.000
_cell.angle_alpha   90.00
_cell.angle_beta   90.00
_cell.angle_gamma   90.00
#
_symmetry.space_group_name_H-M   'P 1'
#
loop_
_entity.id
_entity.type
_entity.pdbx_description
1 polymer ?
#
loop_
_entity_poly.entity_id
_entity_poly.type
_entity_poly.pdbx_seq_one_letter_code
_entity_poly.pdbx_strand_id
1 'polypeptide(L)'
;MSPWLRSVLHPRRGGIVTPVRPLAGVEEAWAGLRRGVWSEDRAISERGYASRVWELVTSSSAEERAVGLRLLDPVHRIGTAEEDRRLVETCRARFEYLSGPAHEWLADFIVAAHGLVEGCRRILGGLHVELPYVGVGVFGRLRQLLVLADEPTYAQARDALLEVRDRLAARHTGGLRADLFWVTSFLLPLGPLAGDEERRAHGAALRYMVEFGHGDTHACGLAAGDLDTLERFLAANKRRVRWEFFGASGGGIYLASILEIAGAAAGPVLAGMKPAYPFEDHAHHNGVWCGLLAHVDDDAARDALRREREAGHPWATLGPLTDPAAFEPGTDPSTVTPVPEGVPRDYVPPAAAHPVWLGPTVPAASAPDLAVSPAAALAVSPATASAGSPTAALAGSPAAALAVVPVLRWRDEEREAADRQSTYEDGVQWDGVPISRCDTAQVTAWLEHREHWALPTTLPMLALAPLWTHERLMALGFEQHHYWVRLVPLLLLRHGTGHVAPLLAAFADPRSVEPALQAAQPVGHVSLTAPVVQAFAGKKLRRLARSWLLRHPAHAAAGAVALWSSTPKDAAVARVLRYLDAQGQRPLLLTQAGALADAAGGSLVNDLTALLDQDPGVATKLPAYVTSAPLPPLVASTATTGGTVADVRTVAAGPGTDVGAIAGAIAKPGTLSDAGTVADATTPAATDRTGADVAALTSVGPVTDATTPAATDRTGADVAALTGIGPVTDATTRTGTDAEVAADGAVVDGAVVDGGVGAIADAGAVEGLLVRLAVCDADSVHPGVLAAREAWTPESRAAFALELYERWLAAGAPAADGWCMQAVGLIGDDAGARRVAADAKHWPGQGASARAQAALDALRHRGTDAALIELNLLAEKSRFPVFKSVARQHIEAIADLRGLTPDELADRLVPTLGLDDDGGTVDTDAGTFRIAFDHQLLPVVRDAAGRVHADLPKPARGEDKQRHKRAKDRIAALRKEARASASLHVSRLERAMCTGRRVPADVFLDRFATHPWMSHLARRLVWGAFDGTTLVSTVRVAEDGTLATVTDEPATLPPGATLGVLHPLEFPTGTTATATGEPANLLPGATPGILHPLESPTSILTTNTLVTGTVTAGTIDAGTLHTGTLAAGTIDAGTLDMGTLAAWAEVFADYELLQPFEQLGRPFYELAAVERTAAAIDRFEGHKTTYAVLRGLERRGWIRWYDAAVQMAKPLGGGVHAVLETDPGWHASDTVDSALPQTVGSVVLAGAGNRTFADLPRVAFSELIHDLRIVT
;
A
#
# COMPACT_ATOMS: atom_id res chain seq x y z
N MET A 1 -53.94 -33.15 -35.71
CA MET A 1 -52.62 -32.58 -35.38
C MET A 1 -51.53 -33.61 -35.61
N SER A 2 -50.37 -33.14 -36.07
CA SER A 2 -49.20 -33.95 -36.43
C SER A 2 -48.40 -34.43 -35.19
N PRO A 3 -47.46 -35.37 -35.35
CA PRO A 3 -46.48 -35.70 -34.31
C PRO A 3 -45.65 -34.49 -33.89
N TRP A 4 -45.16 -33.69 -34.84
CA TRP A 4 -44.38 -32.48 -34.59
C TRP A 4 -45.12 -31.46 -33.71
N LEU A 5 -46.37 -31.14 -34.05
CA LEU A 5 -47.13 -30.17 -33.24
C LEU A 5 -47.48 -30.72 -31.85
N ARG A 6 -47.46 -32.05 -31.64
CA ARG A 6 -47.55 -32.66 -30.31
C ARG A 6 -46.24 -32.60 -29.53
N SER A 7 -45.08 -32.69 -30.16
CA SER A 7 -43.77 -32.61 -29.46
C SER A 7 -43.40 -31.20 -29.01
N VAL A 8 -43.97 -30.16 -29.63
CA VAL A 8 -43.73 -28.74 -29.29
C VAL A 8 -44.82 -28.11 -28.40
N LEU A 9 -45.87 -28.87 -28.06
CA LEU A 9 -46.98 -28.44 -27.20
C LEU A 9 -46.60 -28.52 -25.71
N HIS A 10 -47.06 -27.54 -24.92
CA HIS A 10 -47.04 -27.67 -23.46
C HIS A 10 -48.33 -28.36 -22.98
N PRO A 11 -48.25 -29.46 -22.21
CA PRO A 11 -49.44 -30.22 -21.81
C PRO A 11 -50.40 -29.39 -20.94
N ARG A 12 -51.69 -29.73 -20.97
CA ARG A 12 -52.74 -29.12 -20.12
C ARG A 12 -53.83 -30.15 -19.78
N ARG A 13 -54.64 -29.87 -18.75
CA ARG A 13 -55.73 -30.75 -18.32
C ARG A 13 -56.93 -30.66 -19.29
N GLY A 14 -57.42 -31.82 -19.71
CA GLY A 14 -58.46 -31.94 -20.75
C GLY A 14 -58.00 -31.60 -22.17
N GLY A 15 -56.69 -31.40 -22.38
CA GLY A 15 -56.12 -31.03 -23.67
C GLY A 15 -55.75 -32.22 -24.56
N ILE A 16 -55.00 -31.92 -25.62
CA ILE A 16 -54.44 -32.91 -26.52
C ILE A 16 -53.35 -33.71 -25.78
N VAL A 17 -53.58 -35.02 -25.67
CA VAL A 17 -52.68 -35.95 -24.98
C VAL A 17 -51.26 -35.85 -25.54
N THR A 18 -50.38 -35.28 -24.72
CA THR A 18 -48.93 -35.19 -24.95
C THR A 18 -48.25 -36.37 -24.24
N PRO A 19 -47.27 -37.06 -24.83
CA PRO A 19 -46.49 -38.06 -24.10
C PRO A 19 -45.74 -37.42 -22.92
N VAL A 20 -45.87 -38.00 -21.73
CA VAL A 20 -45.18 -37.53 -20.52
C VAL A 20 -44.44 -38.70 -19.87
N ARG A 21 -43.17 -38.48 -19.50
CA ARG A 21 -42.34 -39.43 -18.76
C ARG A 21 -42.93 -39.65 -17.35
N PRO A 22 -43.07 -40.89 -16.83
CA PRO A 22 -43.47 -41.12 -15.45
C PRO A 22 -42.57 -40.41 -14.42
N LEU A 23 -43.05 -40.24 -13.19
CA LEU A 23 -42.23 -39.79 -12.07
C LEU A 23 -41.19 -40.87 -11.73
N ALA A 24 -39.92 -40.47 -11.61
CA ALA A 24 -38.83 -41.37 -11.24
C ALA A 24 -38.82 -41.68 -9.73
N GLY A 25 -38.09 -42.75 -9.34
CA GLY A 25 -37.83 -43.03 -7.92
C GLY A 25 -36.92 -41.97 -7.29
N VAL A 26 -37.04 -41.73 -5.98
CA VAL A 26 -36.27 -40.67 -5.28
C VAL A 26 -34.75 -40.85 -5.41
N GLU A 27 -34.26 -42.09 -5.41
CA GLU A 27 -32.85 -42.44 -5.65
C GLU A 27 -32.40 -42.13 -7.08
N GLU A 28 -33.21 -42.53 -8.07
CA GLU A 28 -32.94 -42.29 -9.49
C GLU A 28 -32.91 -40.79 -9.80
N ALA A 29 -33.89 -40.05 -9.25
CA ALA A 29 -34.02 -38.62 -9.43
C ALA A 29 -32.88 -37.84 -8.75
N TRP A 30 -32.49 -38.23 -7.54
CA TRP A 30 -31.32 -37.66 -6.86
C TRP A 30 -30.02 -37.88 -7.65
N ALA A 31 -29.80 -39.11 -8.12
CA ALA A 31 -28.63 -39.44 -8.93
C ALA A 31 -28.66 -38.72 -10.30
N GLY A 32 -29.84 -38.52 -10.89
CA GLY A 32 -30.04 -37.70 -12.10
C GLY A 32 -29.71 -36.23 -11.89
N LEU A 33 -30.20 -35.64 -10.79
CA LEU A 33 -29.94 -34.24 -10.42
C LEU A 33 -28.44 -34.00 -10.22
N ARG A 34 -27.78 -34.85 -9.42
CA ARG A 34 -26.32 -34.80 -9.20
C ARG A 34 -25.54 -34.86 -10.50
N ARG A 35 -25.84 -35.82 -11.40
CA ARG A 35 -25.16 -35.94 -12.70
C ARG A 35 -25.33 -34.68 -13.55
N GLY A 36 -26.52 -34.06 -13.51
CA GLY A 36 -26.80 -32.78 -14.14
C GLY A 36 -25.90 -31.67 -13.59
N VAL A 37 -26.00 -31.37 -12.29
CA VAL A 37 -25.24 -30.31 -11.61
C VAL A 37 -23.73 -30.45 -11.85
N TRP A 38 -23.18 -31.65 -11.70
CA TRP A 38 -21.74 -31.89 -11.93
C TRP A 38 -21.32 -31.75 -13.40
N SER A 39 -22.22 -31.99 -14.36
CA SER A 39 -21.95 -31.73 -15.77
C SER A 39 -21.84 -30.24 -16.07
N GLU A 40 -22.71 -29.41 -15.46
CA GLU A 40 -22.65 -27.95 -15.61
C GLU A 40 -21.43 -27.36 -14.91
N ASP A 41 -21.15 -27.81 -13.68
CA ASP A 41 -20.00 -27.36 -12.89
C ASP A 41 -18.67 -27.60 -13.64
N ARG A 42 -18.57 -28.76 -14.28
CA ARG A 42 -17.47 -29.10 -15.18
C ARG A 42 -17.44 -28.18 -16.42
N ALA A 43 -18.57 -27.96 -17.09
CA ALA A 43 -18.65 -27.09 -18.27
C ALA A 43 -18.35 -25.61 -17.96
N ILE A 44 -18.59 -25.16 -16.72
CA ILE A 44 -18.18 -23.86 -16.18
C ILE A 44 -16.66 -23.85 -15.97
N SER A 45 -16.09 -24.89 -15.36
CA SER A 45 -14.65 -25.00 -15.12
C SER A 45 -13.82 -25.13 -16.41
N GLU A 46 -14.31 -25.86 -17.42
CA GLU A 46 -13.67 -25.98 -18.74
C GLU A 46 -13.66 -24.65 -19.53
N ARG A 47 -14.44 -23.64 -19.10
CA ARG A 47 -14.37 -22.25 -19.60
C ARG A 47 -13.43 -21.34 -18.80
N GLY A 48 -12.72 -21.88 -17.81
CA GLY A 48 -11.75 -21.15 -16.98
C GLY A 48 -12.31 -20.49 -15.72
N TYR A 49 -13.55 -20.80 -15.32
CA TYR A 49 -14.15 -20.30 -14.08
C TYR A 49 -13.93 -21.27 -12.90
N ALA A 50 -14.19 -20.80 -11.67
CA ALA A 50 -14.22 -21.64 -10.49
C ALA A 50 -15.43 -22.59 -10.48
N SER A 51 -15.30 -23.71 -9.77
CA SER A 51 -16.40 -24.65 -9.52
C SER A 51 -17.41 -24.03 -8.56
N ARG A 52 -18.68 -23.99 -8.97
CA ARG A 52 -19.82 -23.51 -8.18
C ARG A 52 -20.18 -24.50 -7.08
N VAL A 53 -19.97 -25.80 -7.29
CA VAL A 53 -20.15 -26.81 -6.24
C VAL A 53 -19.11 -26.60 -5.13
N TRP A 54 -17.83 -26.40 -5.48
CA TRP A 54 -16.78 -26.14 -4.47
C TRP A 54 -16.93 -24.76 -3.82
N GLU A 55 -17.38 -23.73 -4.52
CA GLU A 55 -17.77 -22.43 -3.92
C GLU A 55 -18.81 -22.61 -2.80
N LEU A 56 -19.85 -23.43 -3.01
CA LEU A 56 -20.88 -23.71 -2.00
C LEU A 56 -20.31 -24.49 -0.82
N VAL A 57 -19.57 -25.57 -1.09
CA VAL A 57 -18.97 -26.44 -0.06
C VAL A 57 -18.02 -25.68 0.87
N THR A 58 -17.28 -24.70 0.33
CA THR A 58 -16.27 -23.92 1.05
C THR A 58 -16.75 -22.53 1.51
N SER A 59 -18.05 -22.24 1.33
CA SER A 59 -18.64 -20.94 1.64
C SER A 59 -18.56 -20.56 3.12
N SER A 60 -18.42 -19.27 3.40
CA SER A 60 -18.57 -18.73 4.75
C SER A 60 -20.00 -18.82 5.29
N SER A 61 -21.01 -19.12 4.46
CA SER A 61 -22.41 -19.29 4.88
C SER A 61 -22.82 -20.74 5.13
N ALA A 62 -23.30 -21.06 6.33
CA ALA A 62 -23.83 -22.37 6.70
C ALA A 62 -24.92 -22.88 5.76
N GLU A 63 -25.77 -21.99 5.23
CA GLU A 63 -26.83 -22.36 4.29
C GLU A 63 -26.27 -22.83 2.95
N GLU A 64 -25.26 -22.13 2.44
CA GLU A 64 -24.59 -22.50 1.18
C GLU A 64 -23.77 -23.77 1.36
N ARG A 65 -23.04 -23.91 2.48
CA ARG A 65 -22.35 -25.16 2.85
C ARG A 65 -23.32 -26.32 2.95
N ALA A 66 -24.51 -26.13 3.55
CA ALA A 66 -25.52 -27.18 3.67
C ALA A 66 -26.03 -27.66 2.30
N VAL A 67 -26.20 -26.76 1.32
CA VAL A 67 -26.55 -27.15 -0.06
C VAL A 67 -25.36 -27.81 -0.78
N GLY A 68 -24.15 -27.27 -0.65
CA GLY A 68 -22.94 -27.84 -1.24
C GLY A 68 -22.66 -29.26 -0.74
N LEU A 69 -22.65 -29.45 0.59
CA LEU A 69 -22.49 -30.76 1.23
C LEU A 69 -23.62 -31.73 0.85
N ARG A 70 -24.87 -31.25 0.73
CA ARG A 70 -25.98 -32.07 0.22
C ARG A 70 -25.70 -32.52 -1.21
N LEU A 71 -25.23 -31.64 -2.10
CA LEU A 71 -24.85 -31.99 -3.48
C LEU A 71 -23.61 -32.89 -3.58
N LEU A 72 -22.72 -32.90 -2.57
CA LEU A 72 -21.61 -33.85 -2.45
C LEU A 72 -22.06 -35.26 -2.05
N ASP A 73 -23.13 -35.42 -1.27
CA ASP A 73 -23.61 -36.71 -0.76
C ASP A 73 -24.20 -37.60 -1.88
N PRO A 74 -23.66 -38.79 -2.16
CA PRO A 74 -24.23 -39.72 -3.14
C PRO A 74 -25.56 -40.32 -2.68
N VAL A 75 -25.84 -40.35 -1.38
CA VAL A 75 -27.11 -40.83 -0.82
C VAL A 75 -28.15 -39.70 -0.90
N HIS A 76 -29.39 -40.06 -1.20
CA HIS A 76 -30.47 -39.08 -1.27
C HIS A 76 -30.89 -38.63 0.13
N ARG A 77 -30.68 -37.36 0.47
CA ARG A 77 -31.19 -36.77 1.72
C ARG A 77 -32.50 -36.04 1.46
N ILE A 78 -33.59 -36.58 2.01
CA ILE A 78 -34.90 -35.91 2.07
C ILE A 78 -34.77 -34.66 2.97
N GLY A 79 -35.22 -33.50 2.50
CA GLY A 79 -35.01 -32.22 3.15
C GLY A 79 -36.20 -31.73 3.98
N THR A 80 -35.93 -30.82 4.91
CA THR A 80 -36.96 -29.91 5.42
C THR A 80 -37.46 -28.98 4.30
N ALA A 81 -38.62 -28.36 4.51
CA ALA A 81 -39.23 -27.49 3.50
C ALA A 81 -38.38 -26.25 3.15
N GLU A 82 -37.41 -25.86 4.00
CA GLU A 82 -36.50 -24.76 3.73
C GLU A 82 -35.24 -25.22 3.00
N GLU A 83 -34.63 -26.35 3.38
CA GLU A 83 -33.47 -26.92 2.68
C GLU A 83 -33.78 -27.31 1.23
N ASP A 84 -35.03 -27.67 0.93
CA ASP A 84 -35.49 -27.94 -0.43
C ASP A 84 -35.73 -26.66 -1.23
N ARG A 85 -36.26 -25.60 -0.61
CA ARG A 85 -36.35 -24.27 -1.25
C ARG A 85 -34.95 -23.75 -1.57
N ARG A 86 -34.03 -23.84 -0.61
CA ARG A 86 -32.62 -23.44 -0.74
C ARG A 86 -31.91 -24.25 -1.83
N LEU A 87 -32.15 -25.57 -1.91
CA LEU A 87 -31.65 -26.39 -3.02
C LEU A 87 -32.18 -25.93 -4.38
N VAL A 88 -33.49 -25.71 -4.53
CA VAL A 88 -34.10 -25.24 -5.79
C VAL A 88 -33.59 -23.86 -6.17
N GLU A 89 -33.52 -22.94 -5.21
CA GLU A 89 -32.96 -21.60 -5.35
C GLU A 89 -31.51 -21.66 -5.82
N THR A 90 -30.63 -22.34 -5.08
CA THR A 90 -29.20 -22.40 -5.37
C THR A 90 -28.93 -23.04 -6.72
N CYS A 91 -29.66 -24.11 -7.07
CA CYS A 91 -29.57 -24.73 -8.40
C CYS A 91 -29.97 -23.78 -9.53
N ARG A 92 -30.88 -22.83 -9.30
CA ARG A 92 -31.24 -21.80 -10.31
C ARG A 92 -30.31 -20.59 -10.31
N ALA A 93 -29.80 -20.18 -9.15
CA ALA A 93 -29.04 -18.94 -8.98
C ALA A 93 -27.53 -19.09 -9.26
N ARG A 94 -26.92 -20.24 -8.94
CA ARG A 94 -25.49 -20.50 -9.17
C ARG A 94 -25.19 -21.17 -10.52
N PHE A 95 -26.17 -21.83 -11.13
CA PHE A 95 -26.03 -22.58 -12.39
C PHE A 95 -26.95 -21.98 -13.46
N GLU A 96 -26.52 -20.83 -13.99
CA GLU A 96 -27.25 -19.93 -14.90
C GLU A 96 -27.94 -20.64 -16.09
N TYR A 97 -27.37 -21.75 -16.58
CA TYR A 97 -27.88 -22.55 -17.70
C TYR A 97 -28.00 -24.04 -17.37
N LEU A 98 -28.45 -24.39 -16.15
CA LEU A 98 -28.68 -25.78 -15.75
C LEU A 98 -29.48 -26.54 -16.84
N SER A 99 -28.92 -27.61 -17.41
CA SER A 99 -29.52 -28.25 -18.59
C SER A 99 -30.93 -28.77 -18.36
N GLY A 100 -31.72 -28.87 -19.44
CA GLY A 100 -33.11 -29.34 -19.40
C GLY A 100 -33.32 -30.62 -18.57
N PRO A 101 -32.53 -31.70 -18.76
CA PRO A 101 -32.62 -32.90 -17.94
C PRO A 101 -32.35 -32.65 -16.45
N ALA A 102 -31.37 -31.82 -16.10
CA ALA A 102 -31.05 -31.48 -14.70
C ALA A 102 -32.22 -30.74 -14.02
N HIS A 103 -32.89 -29.84 -14.75
CA HIS A 103 -34.14 -29.20 -14.31
C HIS A 103 -35.29 -30.21 -14.13
N GLU A 104 -35.42 -31.21 -15.00
CA GLU A 104 -36.42 -32.28 -14.79
C GLU A 104 -36.12 -33.12 -13.55
N TRP A 105 -34.85 -33.50 -13.34
CA TRP A 105 -34.44 -34.30 -12.19
C TRP A 105 -34.60 -33.56 -10.87
N LEU A 106 -34.41 -32.23 -10.85
CA LEU A 106 -34.72 -31.39 -9.69
C LEU A 106 -36.22 -31.45 -9.33
N ALA A 107 -37.11 -31.33 -10.32
CA ALA A 107 -38.55 -31.43 -10.10
C ALA A 107 -38.95 -32.85 -9.63
N ASP A 108 -38.44 -33.89 -10.31
CA ASP A 108 -38.71 -35.29 -9.96
C ASP A 108 -38.22 -35.63 -8.56
N PHE A 109 -37.03 -35.18 -8.15
CA PHE A 109 -36.48 -35.46 -6.83
C PHE A 109 -37.37 -34.89 -5.73
N ILE A 110 -37.74 -33.61 -5.84
CA ILE A 110 -38.57 -32.93 -4.85
C ILE A 110 -39.99 -33.52 -4.81
N VAL A 111 -40.58 -33.88 -5.97
CA VAL A 111 -41.91 -34.49 -6.04
C VAL A 111 -41.91 -35.97 -5.59
N ALA A 112 -40.84 -36.73 -5.85
CA ALA A 112 -40.71 -38.11 -5.38
C ALA A 112 -40.45 -38.19 -3.86
N ALA A 113 -39.75 -37.21 -3.28
CA ALA A 113 -39.47 -37.14 -1.85
C ALA A 113 -40.69 -36.68 -1.01
N HIS A 114 -41.58 -35.85 -1.58
CA HIS A 114 -42.65 -35.17 -0.80
C HIS A 114 -44.06 -35.27 -1.38
N GLY A 115 -44.25 -35.87 -2.55
CA GLY A 115 -45.51 -35.85 -3.29
C GLY A 115 -45.77 -34.51 -3.99
N LEU A 116 -46.68 -34.51 -4.96
CA LEU A 116 -46.86 -33.39 -5.89
C LEU A 116 -47.30 -32.08 -5.21
N VAL A 117 -48.22 -32.14 -4.24
CA VAL A 117 -48.76 -30.95 -3.55
C VAL A 117 -47.68 -30.19 -2.79
N GLU A 118 -46.83 -30.91 -2.04
CA GLU A 118 -45.74 -30.29 -1.27
C GLU A 118 -44.52 -29.99 -2.15
N GLY A 119 -44.29 -30.77 -3.21
CA GLY A 119 -43.31 -30.44 -4.24
C GLY A 119 -43.62 -29.12 -4.94
N CYS A 120 -44.90 -28.83 -5.24
CA CYS A 120 -45.34 -27.51 -5.68
C CYS A 120 -44.97 -26.39 -4.69
N ARG A 121 -45.20 -26.58 -3.38
CA ARG A 121 -44.84 -25.57 -2.36
C ARG A 121 -43.35 -25.33 -2.23
N ARG A 122 -42.52 -26.35 -2.47
CA ARG A 122 -41.06 -26.28 -2.35
C ARG A 122 -40.43 -25.69 -3.60
N ILE A 123 -40.85 -26.13 -4.79
CA ILE A 123 -40.32 -25.66 -6.07
C ILE A 123 -40.72 -24.19 -6.32
N LEU A 124 -41.98 -23.80 -6.10
CA LEU A 124 -42.38 -22.39 -6.16
C LEU A 124 -41.82 -21.57 -4.99
N GLY A 125 -41.61 -22.21 -3.83
CA GLY A 125 -40.99 -21.60 -2.66
C GLY A 125 -39.52 -21.20 -2.83
N GLY A 126 -38.79 -21.86 -3.74
CA GLY A 126 -37.38 -21.57 -4.08
C GLY A 126 -37.20 -20.59 -5.25
N LEU A 127 -38.23 -19.82 -5.62
CA LEU A 127 -38.13 -18.82 -6.67
C LEU A 127 -37.45 -17.53 -6.14
N HIS A 128 -36.13 -17.43 -6.28
CA HIS A 128 -35.35 -16.24 -5.88
C HIS A 128 -34.80 -15.40 -7.05
N VAL A 129 -34.69 -15.98 -8.25
CA VAL A 129 -34.22 -15.29 -9.46
C VAL A 129 -35.28 -15.31 -10.55
N GLU A 130 -35.22 -14.32 -11.45
CA GLU A 130 -36.16 -14.11 -12.56
C GLU A 130 -36.44 -15.39 -13.37
N LEU A 131 -37.61 -15.48 -14.02
CA LEU A 131 -37.79 -16.45 -15.10
C LEU A 131 -36.80 -16.08 -16.21
N PRO A 132 -35.81 -16.93 -16.53
CA PRO A 132 -34.88 -16.63 -17.59
C PRO A 132 -35.67 -16.45 -18.89
N TYR A 133 -35.39 -15.37 -19.61
CA TYR A 133 -36.10 -14.94 -20.83
C TYR A 133 -36.18 -16.03 -21.94
N VAL A 134 -35.43 -17.13 -21.77
CA VAL A 134 -35.25 -18.24 -22.70
C VAL A 134 -36.02 -19.53 -22.31
N GLY A 135 -36.58 -19.68 -21.10
CA GLY A 135 -37.20 -20.96 -20.70
C GLY A 135 -37.85 -21.06 -19.32
N VAL A 136 -38.68 -22.10 -19.13
CA VAL A 136 -39.43 -22.36 -17.88
C VAL A 136 -38.71 -23.28 -16.86
N GLY A 137 -37.56 -23.86 -17.22
CA GLY A 137 -36.73 -24.70 -16.33
C GLY A 137 -37.53 -25.78 -15.58
N VAL A 138 -37.32 -25.86 -14.25
CA VAL A 138 -37.95 -26.82 -13.32
C VAL A 138 -39.49 -26.83 -13.41
N PHE A 139 -40.10 -25.69 -13.73
CA PHE A 139 -41.56 -25.55 -13.83
C PHE A 139 -42.15 -26.29 -15.05
N GLY A 140 -41.37 -26.51 -16.10
CA GLY A 140 -41.78 -27.29 -17.27
C GLY A 140 -42.12 -28.74 -16.90
N ARG A 141 -41.27 -29.36 -16.08
CA ARG A 141 -41.50 -30.72 -15.55
C ARG A 141 -42.61 -30.76 -14.52
N LEU A 142 -42.70 -29.76 -13.65
CA LEU A 142 -43.80 -29.67 -12.68
C LEU A 142 -45.18 -29.56 -13.36
N ARG A 143 -45.29 -28.80 -14.47
CA ARG A 143 -46.49 -28.73 -15.31
C ARG A 143 -46.86 -30.10 -15.91
N GLN A 144 -45.89 -30.89 -16.38
CA GLN A 144 -46.15 -32.25 -16.88
C GLN A 144 -46.80 -33.12 -15.79
N LEU A 145 -46.27 -33.09 -14.56
CA LEU A 145 -46.76 -33.88 -13.43
C LEU A 145 -48.16 -33.42 -12.96
N LEU A 146 -48.43 -32.11 -12.95
CA LEU A 146 -49.76 -31.54 -12.67
C LEU A 146 -50.83 -31.99 -13.67
N VAL A 147 -50.46 -32.29 -14.92
CA VAL A 147 -51.41 -32.76 -15.94
C VAL A 147 -51.70 -34.26 -15.81
N LEU A 148 -50.77 -35.05 -15.27
CA LEU A 148 -51.00 -36.46 -14.95
C LEU A 148 -51.77 -36.69 -13.64
N ALA A 149 -51.96 -35.65 -12.82
CA ALA A 149 -52.65 -35.75 -11.54
C ALA A 149 -54.18 -35.95 -11.68
N ASP A 150 -54.75 -36.76 -10.78
CA ASP A 150 -56.19 -36.88 -10.59
C ASP A 150 -56.80 -35.56 -10.07
N GLU A 151 -58.12 -35.41 -10.16
CA GLU A 151 -58.79 -34.16 -9.73
C GLU A 151 -58.51 -33.79 -8.26
N PRO A 152 -58.54 -34.71 -7.28
CA PRO A 152 -58.22 -34.36 -5.89
C PRO A 152 -56.78 -33.88 -5.70
N THR A 153 -55.80 -34.55 -6.30
CA THR A 153 -54.38 -34.19 -6.17
C THR A 153 -54.08 -32.89 -6.91
N TYR A 154 -54.66 -32.70 -8.11
CA TYR A 154 -54.52 -31.45 -8.86
C TYR A 154 -55.12 -30.26 -8.11
N ALA A 155 -56.33 -30.39 -7.57
CA ALA A 155 -56.97 -29.32 -6.80
C ALA A 155 -56.12 -28.90 -5.59
N GLN A 156 -55.62 -29.86 -4.81
CA GLN A 156 -54.72 -29.58 -3.68
C GLN A 156 -53.40 -28.93 -4.13
N ALA A 157 -52.80 -29.39 -5.23
CA ALA A 157 -51.55 -28.84 -5.74
C ALA A 157 -51.73 -27.43 -6.32
N ARG A 158 -52.85 -27.15 -6.98
CA ARG A 158 -53.26 -25.81 -7.41
C ARG A 158 -53.40 -24.87 -6.22
N ASP A 159 -54.19 -25.26 -5.23
CA ASP A 159 -54.47 -24.41 -4.08
C ASP A 159 -53.18 -24.10 -3.29
N ALA A 160 -52.26 -25.07 -3.22
CA ALA A 160 -50.91 -24.88 -2.66
C ALA A 160 -50.00 -23.95 -3.49
N LEU A 161 -50.12 -23.94 -4.83
CA LEU A 161 -49.40 -22.98 -5.68
C LEU A 161 -49.93 -21.55 -5.46
N LEU A 162 -51.25 -21.38 -5.36
CA LEU A 162 -51.89 -20.09 -5.09
C LEU A 162 -51.50 -19.55 -3.71
N GLU A 163 -51.55 -20.41 -2.68
CA GLU A 163 -51.09 -20.14 -1.31
C GLU A 163 -49.65 -19.59 -1.28
N VAL A 164 -48.71 -20.30 -1.92
CA VAL A 164 -47.29 -19.91 -1.93
C VAL A 164 -47.03 -18.69 -2.79
N ARG A 165 -47.71 -18.54 -3.95
CA ARG A 165 -47.65 -17.33 -4.79
C ARG A 165 -48.01 -16.10 -3.97
N ASP A 166 -49.16 -16.09 -3.31
CA ASP A 166 -49.66 -14.88 -2.64
C ASP A 166 -48.84 -14.54 -1.39
N ARG A 167 -48.35 -15.56 -0.67
CA ARG A 167 -47.42 -15.40 0.45
C ARG A 167 -46.08 -14.79 0.04
N LEU A 168 -45.52 -15.19 -1.11
CA LEU A 168 -44.28 -14.62 -1.65
C LEU A 168 -44.53 -13.24 -2.29
N ALA A 169 -45.62 -13.08 -3.02
CA ALA A 169 -46.00 -11.81 -3.64
C ALA A 169 -46.23 -10.70 -2.61
N ALA A 170 -46.61 -11.02 -1.38
CA ALA A 170 -46.68 -10.05 -0.28
C ALA A 170 -45.30 -9.51 0.16
N ARG A 171 -44.20 -10.22 -0.14
CA ARG A 171 -42.83 -9.90 0.28
C ARG A 171 -41.95 -9.28 -0.82
N HIS A 172 -42.35 -9.38 -2.09
CA HIS A 172 -41.53 -8.95 -3.24
C HIS A 172 -42.21 -7.87 -4.10
N THR A 173 -41.38 -7.13 -4.85
CA THR A 173 -41.73 -6.02 -5.75
C THR A 173 -40.90 -6.09 -7.03
N GLY A 174 -41.34 -5.46 -8.13
CA GLY A 174 -40.64 -5.51 -9.43
C GLY A 174 -40.73 -6.90 -10.09
N GLY A 175 -39.73 -7.22 -10.94
CA GLY A 175 -39.69 -8.43 -11.79
C GLY A 175 -40.03 -9.73 -11.04
N LEU A 176 -39.38 -10.01 -9.91
CA LEU A 176 -39.65 -11.22 -9.11
C LEU A 176 -41.13 -11.34 -8.66
N ARG A 177 -41.85 -10.22 -8.54
CA ARG A 177 -43.30 -10.19 -8.25
C ARG A 177 -44.16 -10.38 -9.51
N ALA A 178 -43.67 -10.07 -10.70
CA ALA A 178 -44.28 -10.43 -11.97
C ALA A 178 -44.06 -11.93 -12.26
N ASP A 179 -42.83 -12.41 -12.11
CA ASP A 179 -42.43 -13.82 -12.25
C ASP A 179 -43.36 -14.76 -11.47
N LEU A 180 -43.61 -14.49 -10.19
CA LEU A 180 -44.49 -15.31 -9.35
C LEU A 180 -45.87 -15.53 -9.96
N PHE A 181 -46.44 -14.51 -10.63
CA PHE A 181 -47.74 -14.65 -11.29
C PHE A 181 -47.62 -15.33 -12.66
N TRP A 182 -46.57 -15.06 -13.43
CA TRP A 182 -46.33 -15.73 -14.71
C TRP A 182 -45.99 -17.22 -14.56
N VAL A 183 -45.17 -17.62 -13.57
CA VAL A 183 -44.92 -19.02 -13.18
C VAL A 183 -46.23 -19.70 -12.78
N THR A 184 -47.01 -19.07 -11.89
CA THR A 184 -48.27 -19.66 -11.41
C THR A 184 -49.26 -19.84 -12.55
N SER A 185 -49.37 -18.86 -13.46
CA SER A 185 -50.17 -18.95 -14.68
C SER A 185 -49.67 -20.08 -15.60
N PHE A 186 -48.35 -20.21 -15.81
CA PHE A 186 -47.77 -21.28 -16.63
C PHE A 186 -48.05 -22.68 -16.06
N LEU A 187 -48.01 -22.86 -14.74
CA LEU A 187 -48.33 -24.12 -14.05
C LEU A 187 -49.84 -24.41 -14.03
N LEU A 188 -50.68 -23.38 -14.09
CA LEU A 188 -52.15 -23.45 -14.07
C LEU A 188 -52.75 -22.86 -15.37
N PRO A 189 -52.44 -23.45 -16.54
CA PRO A 189 -52.79 -22.88 -17.84
C PRO A 189 -54.29 -22.96 -18.13
N LEU A 190 -54.77 -22.01 -18.94
CA LEU A 190 -56.10 -22.08 -19.53
C LEU A 190 -56.20 -23.26 -20.53
N GLY A 191 -57.38 -23.89 -20.55
CA GLY A 191 -57.66 -25.10 -21.32
C GLY A 191 -59.05 -25.66 -21.01
N PRO A 192 -59.44 -26.78 -21.65
CA PRO A 192 -60.81 -27.30 -21.58
C PRO A 192 -61.34 -27.66 -20.19
N LEU A 193 -60.45 -27.96 -19.23
CA LEU A 193 -60.80 -28.23 -17.81
C LEU A 193 -60.33 -27.13 -16.84
N ALA A 194 -59.99 -25.93 -17.32
CA ALA A 194 -59.65 -24.81 -16.45
C ALA A 194 -60.91 -24.31 -15.69
N GLY A 195 -60.80 -24.17 -14.38
CA GLY A 195 -61.83 -23.60 -13.50
C GLY A 195 -61.67 -22.10 -13.28
N ASP A 196 -62.39 -21.58 -12.28
CA ASP A 196 -62.40 -20.14 -11.98
C ASP A 196 -61.16 -19.68 -11.21
N GLU A 197 -60.43 -20.58 -10.55
CA GLU A 197 -59.15 -20.27 -9.90
C GLU A 197 -58.04 -20.10 -10.93
N GLU A 198 -58.00 -20.96 -11.95
CA GLU A 198 -57.09 -20.92 -13.08
C GLU A 198 -57.34 -19.65 -13.90
N ARG A 199 -58.61 -19.33 -14.21
CA ARG A 199 -59.01 -18.05 -14.82
C ARG A 199 -58.59 -16.83 -13.99
N ARG A 200 -58.78 -16.86 -12.66
CA ARG A 200 -58.36 -15.76 -11.77
C ARG A 200 -56.84 -15.63 -11.65
N ALA A 201 -56.10 -16.74 -11.58
CA ALA A 201 -54.64 -16.75 -11.54
C ALA A 201 -54.05 -16.18 -12.83
N HIS A 202 -54.61 -16.58 -13.99
CA HIS A 202 -54.23 -16.04 -15.28
C HIS A 202 -54.55 -14.55 -15.41
N GLY A 203 -55.79 -14.15 -15.13
CA GLY A 203 -56.21 -12.74 -15.13
C GLY A 203 -55.41 -11.85 -14.17
N ALA A 204 -54.98 -12.41 -13.03
CA ALA A 204 -54.09 -11.73 -12.09
C ALA A 204 -52.68 -11.52 -12.64
N ALA A 205 -52.17 -12.40 -13.51
CA ALA A 205 -50.85 -12.25 -14.15
C ALA A 205 -50.84 -11.16 -15.24
N LEU A 206 -51.95 -11.02 -15.99
CA LEU A 206 -52.06 -10.06 -17.10
C LEU A 206 -51.85 -8.58 -16.71
N ARG A 207 -51.88 -8.23 -15.43
CA ARG A 207 -51.53 -6.87 -14.96
C ARG A 207 -50.04 -6.52 -15.11
N TYR A 208 -49.18 -7.52 -15.35
CA TYR A 208 -47.74 -7.35 -15.63
C TYR A 208 -47.43 -7.48 -17.12
N MET A 209 -48.44 -7.49 -17.99
CA MET A 209 -48.28 -7.53 -19.43
C MET A 209 -47.88 -6.14 -19.95
N VAL A 210 -46.59 -5.97 -20.29
CA VAL A 210 -46.01 -4.70 -20.75
C VAL A 210 -45.24 -4.87 -22.07
N GLU A 211 -44.44 -3.89 -22.48
CA GLU A 211 -43.66 -3.98 -23.72
C GLU A 211 -42.44 -4.93 -23.60
N PHE A 212 -42.02 -5.53 -24.72
CA PHE A 212 -40.81 -6.36 -24.81
C PHE A 212 -39.54 -5.63 -24.36
N GLY A 213 -38.68 -6.32 -23.60
CA GLY A 213 -37.44 -5.78 -23.06
C GLY A 213 -37.60 -5.11 -21.69
N HIS A 214 -38.82 -5.02 -21.16
CA HIS A 214 -39.04 -4.85 -19.73
C HIS A 214 -38.78 -6.17 -18.99
N GLY A 215 -38.32 -6.12 -17.74
CA GLY A 215 -38.07 -7.32 -16.91
C GLY A 215 -39.34 -8.05 -16.44
N ASP A 216 -40.53 -7.53 -16.78
CA ASP A 216 -41.83 -8.09 -16.35
C ASP A 216 -42.55 -8.86 -17.49
N THR A 217 -41.94 -8.89 -18.70
CA THR A 217 -42.54 -9.46 -19.93
C THR A 217 -41.97 -10.84 -20.22
N HIS A 218 -42.77 -11.90 -20.05
CA HIS A 218 -42.31 -13.29 -20.23
C HIS A 218 -43.24 -14.10 -21.16
N ALA A 219 -42.65 -14.79 -22.14
CA ALA A 219 -43.37 -15.51 -23.18
C ALA A 219 -44.25 -16.69 -22.65
N CYS A 220 -43.91 -17.23 -21.47
CA CYS A 220 -44.71 -18.25 -20.79
C CYS A 220 -46.13 -17.77 -20.41
N GLY A 221 -46.36 -16.45 -20.36
CA GLY A 221 -47.68 -15.87 -20.13
C GLY A 221 -48.70 -16.23 -21.22
N LEU A 222 -48.29 -16.29 -22.49
CA LEU A 222 -49.19 -16.71 -23.58
C LEU A 222 -49.32 -18.24 -23.66
N ALA A 223 -48.33 -18.99 -23.20
CA ALA A 223 -48.40 -20.46 -23.04
C ALA A 223 -49.37 -20.93 -21.94
N ALA A 224 -49.90 -19.97 -21.17
CA ALA A 224 -50.94 -20.15 -20.18
C ALA A 224 -52.30 -19.59 -20.63
N GLY A 225 -52.36 -18.86 -21.75
CA GLY A 225 -53.53 -18.09 -22.18
C GLY A 225 -54.35 -18.75 -23.27
N ASP A 226 -55.35 -18.00 -23.72
CA ASP A 226 -56.19 -18.26 -24.89
C ASP A 226 -55.89 -17.25 -26.02
N LEU A 227 -56.77 -17.18 -27.04
CA LEU A 227 -56.58 -16.28 -28.18
C LEU A 227 -56.73 -14.79 -27.80
N ASP A 228 -57.72 -14.46 -26.97
CA ASP A 228 -57.94 -13.08 -26.49
C ASP A 228 -56.76 -12.58 -25.63
N THR A 229 -56.15 -13.48 -24.85
CA THR A 229 -54.90 -13.21 -24.13
C THR A 229 -53.79 -12.77 -25.09
N LEU A 230 -53.61 -13.49 -26.20
CA LEU A 230 -52.64 -13.15 -27.24
C LEU A 230 -52.99 -11.83 -27.94
N GLU A 231 -54.25 -11.60 -28.29
CA GLU A 231 -54.67 -10.35 -28.93
C GLU A 231 -54.44 -9.13 -28.03
N ARG A 232 -54.70 -9.26 -26.72
CA ARG A 232 -54.38 -8.23 -25.73
C ARG A 232 -52.88 -7.96 -25.61
N PHE A 233 -52.03 -9.00 -25.65
CA PHE A 233 -50.57 -8.84 -25.67
C PHE A 233 -50.09 -8.11 -26.93
N LEU A 234 -50.61 -8.49 -28.10
CA LEU A 234 -50.27 -7.85 -29.38
C LEU A 234 -50.75 -6.40 -29.44
N ALA A 235 -51.90 -6.07 -28.84
CA ALA A 235 -52.38 -4.69 -28.75
C ALA A 235 -51.40 -3.83 -27.95
N ALA A 236 -50.92 -4.30 -26.79
CA ALA A 236 -49.90 -3.62 -25.99
C ALA A 236 -48.55 -3.50 -26.75
N ASN A 237 -48.13 -4.57 -27.43
CA ASN A 237 -46.83 -4.62 -28.13
C ASN A 237 -46.88 -4.15 -29.60
N LYS A 238 -47.90 -3.39 -30.00
CA LYS A 238 -48.04 -2.81 -31.36
C LYS A 238 -47.92 -3.86 -32.48
N ARG A 239 -48.47 -5.05 -32.25
CA ARG A 239 -48.37 -6.29 -33.06
C ARG A 239 -46.95 -6.81 -33.33
N ARG A 240 -45.93 -6.34 -32.62
CA ARG A 240 -44.61 -6.96 -32.63
C ARG A 240 -44.64 -8.27 -31.85
N VAL A 241 -43.82 -9.22 -32.28
CA VAL A 241 -43.42 -10.42 -31.52
C VAL A 241 -41.93 -10.62 -31.67
N ARG A 242 -41.30 -11.32 -30.72
CA ARG A 242 -39.91 -11.74 -30.80
C ARG A 242 -39.77 -13.27 -30.76
N TRP A 243 -38.55 -13.76 -30.91
CA TRP A 243 -38.20 -15.18 -30.96
C TRP A 243 -38.47 -15.96 -29.66
N GLU A 244 -38.56 -15.28 -28.51
CA GLU A 244 -38.87 -15.86 -27.20
C GLU A 244 -40.15 -16.73 -27.23
N PHE A 245 -41.11 -16.43 -28.11
CA PHE A 245 -42.35 -17.21 -28.30
C PHE A 245 -42.20 -18.56 -29.01
N PHE A 246 -41.09 -18.74 -29.72
CA PHE A 246 -40.80 -19.90 -30.58
C PHE A 246 -39.66 -20.77 -30.04
N GLY A 247 -39.01 -20.35 -28.95
CA GLY A 247 -37.96 -21.08 -28.25
C GLY A 247 -36.59 -21.02 -28.94
N ALA A 248 -35.52 -21.11 -28.14
CA ALA A 248 -34.13 -21.19 -28.63
C ALA A 248 -33.32 -22.38 -28.07
N SER A 249 -33.81 -23.04 -27.00
CA SER A 249 -33.02 -24.02 -26.24
C SER A 249 -33.83 -25.17 -25.60
N GLY A 250 -35.12 -25.32 -25.93
CA GLY A 250 -36.01 -26.27 -25.23
C GLY A 250 -37.16 -26.87 -26.04
N GLY A 251 -37.21 -26.70 -27.37
CA GLY A 251 -38.17 -27.36 -28.28
C GLY A 251 -39.66 -26.96 -28.17
N GLY A 252 -40.10 -26.37 -27.06
CA GLY A 252 -41.49 -25.92 -26.88
C GLY A 252 -41.80 -24.60 -27.59
N ILE A 253 -42.97 -24.52 -28.22
CA ILE A 253 -43.51 -23.28 -28.82
C ILE A 253 -44.65 -22.80 -27.94
N TYR A 254 -44.46 -21.68 -27.24
CA TYR A 254 -45.46 -21.15 -26.32
C TYR A 254 -46.81 -20.86 -27.01
N LEU A 255 -46.79 -20.43 -28.27
CA LEU A 255 -47.99 -20.15 -29.09
C LEU A 255 -48.71 -21.40 -29.63
N ALA A 256 -48.06 -22.58 -29.68
CA ALA A 256 -48.74 -23.81 -30.11
C ALA A 256 -49.92 -24.16 -29.20
N SER A 257 -49.85 -23.73 -27.93
CA SER A 257 -50.92 -23.93 -26.95
C SER A 257 -52.22 -23.19 -27.29
N ILE A 258 -52.20 -22.19 -28.17
CA ILE A 258 -53.40 -21.41 -28.56
C ILE A 258 -54.18 -22.13 -29.67
N LEU A 259 -53.49 -22.82 -30.59
CA LEU A 259 -54.12 -23.59 -31.68
C LEU A 259 -55.08 -24.67 -31.18
N GLU A 260 -54.76 -25.29 -30.04
CA GLU A 260 -55.59 -26.33 -29.42
C GLU A 260 -56.87 -25.78 -28.78
N ILE A 261 -56.88 -24.52 -28.33
CA ILE A 261 -58.07 -23.87 -27.74
C ILE A 261 -58.94 -23.26 -28.86
N ALA A 262 -58.32 -22.49 -29.76
CA ALA A 262 -59.02 -21.63 -30.73
C ALA A 262 -59.13 -22.24 -32.13
N GLY A 263 -58.37 -23.29 -32.45
CA GLY A 263 -58.37 -23.92 -33.77
C GLY A 263 -58.08 -22.92 -34.90
N ALA A 264 -58.90 -22.95 -35.94
CA ALA A 264 -58.80 -22.05 -37.09
C ALA A 264 -58.92 -20.56 -36.71
N ALA A 265 -59.63 -20.20 -35.63
CA ALA A 265 -59.82 -18.80 -35.24
C ALA A 265 -58.51 -18.07 -34.87
N ALA A 266 -57.45 -18.81 -34.54
CA ALA A 266 -56.12 -18.25 -34.30
C ALA A 266 -55.40 -17.78 -35.58
N GLY A 267 -55.85 -18.22 -36.77
CA GLY A 267 -55.18 -17.98 -38.05
C GLY A 267 -54.94 -16.50 -38.39
N PRO A 268 -55.98 -15.63 -38.37
CA PRO A 268 -55.82 -14.21 -38.68
C PRO A 268 -54.92 -13.45 -37.69
N VAL A 269 -54.79 -13.95 -36.46
CA VAL A 269 -53.92 -13.37 -35.43
C VAL A 269 -52.47 -13.80 -35.67
N LEU A 270 -52.22 -15.12 -35.77
CA LEU A 270 -50.89 -15.68 -36.00
C LEU A 270 -50.28 -15.26 -37.35
N ALA A 271 -51.10 -15.08 -38.38
CA ALA A 271 -50.71 -14.57 -39.69
C ALA A 271 -50.17 -13.13 -39.66
N GLY A 272 -50.47 -12.38 -38.59
CA GLY A 272 -49.95 -11.04 -38.32
C GLY A 272 -48.72 -11.00 -37.42
N MET A 273 -48.18 -12.16 -37.00
CA MET A 273 -47.13 -12.29 -35.97
C MET A 273 -45.82 -12.88 -36.51
N LYS A 274 -45.27 -12.32 -37.61
CA LYS A 274 -43.92 -12.71 -38.04
C LYS A 274 -42.89 -12.28 -36.96
N PRO A 275 -41.93 -13.14 -36.58
CA PRO A 275 -40.85 -12.78 -35.65
C PRO A 275 -40.15 -11.47 -36.04
N ALA A 276 -39.88 -10.60 -35.05
CA ALA A 276 -39.30 -9.28 -35.27
C ALA A 276 -38.30 -8.85 -34.19
N TYR A 277 -37.48 -7.85 -34.56
CA TYR A 277 -36.32 -7.26 -33.87
C TYR A 277 -35.81 -7.88 -32.54
N PRO A 278 -34.54 -8.35 -32.50
CA PRO A 278 -33.70 -8.68 -33.67
C PRO A 278 -34.33 -9.83 -34.49
N PHE A 279 -33.79 -10.10 -35.69
CA PHE A 279 -34.02 -11.35 -36.44
C PHE A 279 -35.32 -11.49 -37.27
N GLU A 280 -35.74 -10.46 -38.00
CA GLU A 280 -36.88 -10.55 -38.97
C GLU A 280 -36.67 -11.60 -40.11
N ASP A 281 -35.43 -11.99 -40.38
CA ASP A 281 -35.04 -12.93 -41.45
C ASP A 281 -34.35 -14.23 -40.95
N HIS A 282 -34.43 -14.56 -39.65
CA HIS A 282 -33.70 -15.73 -39.11
C HIS A 282 -34.42 -17.05 -39.39
N ALA A 283 -33.87 -17.82 -40.33
CA ALA A 283 -34.47 -19.01 -40.93
C ALA A 283 -35.07 -20.03 -39.94
N HIS A 284 -34.44 -20.27 -38.77
CA HIS A 284 -34.99 -21.18 -37.75
C HIS A 284 -36.35 -20.68 -37.21
N HIS A 285 -36.40 -19.51 -36.57
CA HIS A 285 -37.65 -18.99 -35.98
C HIS A 285 -38.72 -18.69 -37.05
N ASN A 286 -38.34 -18.19 -38.23
CA ASN A 286 -39.27 -18.01 -39.33
C ASN A 286 -39.81 -19.35 -39.86
N GLY A 287 -38.99 -20.39 -39.95
CA GLY A 287 -39.41 -21.74 -40.30
C GLY A 287 -40.32 -22.39 -39.25
N VAL A 288 -40.07 -22.15 -37.96
CA VAL A 288 -40.93 -22.59 -36.85
C VAL A 288 -42.29 -21.86 -36.87
N TRP A 289 -42.32 -20.55 -37.19
CA TRP A 289 -43.56 -19.79 -37.37
C TRP A 289 -44.35 -20.24 -38.61
N CYS A 290 -43.69 -20.44 -39.76
CA CYS A 290 -44.31 -21.04 -40.95
C CYS A 290 -44.86 -22.44 -40.65
N GLY A 291 -44.10 -23.26 -39.91
CA GLY A 291 -44.52 -24.58 -39.44
C GLY A 291 -45.75 -24.53 -38.55
N LEU A 292 -45.87 -23.52 -37.67
CA LEU A 292 -47.05 -23.28 -36.85
C LEU A 292 -48.27 -22.90 -37.72
N LEU A 293 -48.11 -21.95 -38.65
CA LEU A 293 -49.17 -21.53 -39.58
C LEU A 293 -49.67 -22.67 -40.48
N ALA A 294 -48.78 -23.56 -40.92
CA ALA A 294 -49.12 -24.71 -41.78
C ALA A 294 -50.05 -25.74 -41.09
N HIS A 295 -50.28 -25.62 -39.79
CA HIS A 295 -51.23 -26.43 -39.03
C HIS A 295 -52.57 -25.73 -38.77
N VAL A 296 -52.78 -24.50 -39.28
CA VAL A 296 -54.02 -23.74 -39.14
C VAL A 296 -54.80 -23.73 -40.44
N ASP A 297 -56.02 -24.27 -40.42
CA ASP A 297 -56.90 -24.23 -41.59
C ASP A 297 -57.69 -22.91 -41.64
N ASP A 298 -57.01 -21.86 -42.08
CA ASP A 298 -57.53 -20.49 -42.20
C ASP A 298 -57.00 -19.79 -43.46
N ASP A 299 -57.79 -18.88 -44.02
CA ASP A 299 -57.44 -18.14 -45.23
C ASP A 299 -56.28 -17.17 -45.01
N ALA A 300 -56.26 -16.43 -43.89
CA ALA A 300 -55.19 -15.48 -43.60
C ALA A 300 -53.86 -16.17 -43.28
N ALA A 301 -53.90 -17.31 -42.58
CA ALA A 301 -52.73 -18.18 -42.38
C ALA A 301 -52.17 -18.71 -43.71
N ARG A 302 -53.04 -19.20 -44.60
CA ARG A 302 -52.64 -19.70 -45.93
C ARG A 302 -52.15 -18.58 -46.87
N ASP A 303 -52.65 -17.36 -46.73
CA ASP A 303 -52.17 -16.17 -47.46
C ASP A 303 -50.85 -15.61 -46.89
N ALA A 304 -50.59 -15.73 -45.59
CA ALA A 304 -49.28 -15.40 -45.01
C ALA A 304 -48.17 -16.32 -45.51
N LEU A 305 -48.41 -17.63 -45.49
CA LEU A 305 -47.50 -18.63 -46.07
C LEU A 305 -47.25 -18.39 -47.56
N ARG A 306 -48.28 -17.99 -48.32
CA ARG A 306 -48.13 -17.67 -49.75
C ARG A 306 -47.19 -16.48 -49.97
N ARG A 307 -47.38 -15.38 -49.22
CA ARG A 307 -46.53 -14.17 -49.33
C ARG A 307 -45.05 -14.46 -49.09
N GLU A 308 -44.71 -15.25 -48.07
CA GLU A 308 -43.31 -15.61 -47.79
C GLU A 308 -42.70 -16.49 -48.90
N ARG A 309 -43.49 -17.40 -49.49
CA ARG A 309 -43.07 -18.22 -50.64
C ARG A 309 -42.91 -17.39 -51.92
N GLU A 310 -43.81 -16.43 -52.17
CA GLU A 310 -43.76 -15.52 -53.32
C GLU A 310 -42.58 -14.54 -53.21
N ALA A 311 -42.18 -14.17 -51.99
CA ALA A 311 -40.94 -13.44 -51.71
C ALA A 311 -39.65 -14.28 -51.88
N GLY A 312 -39.77 -15.58 -52.18
CA GLY A 312 -38.64 -16.48 -52.43
C GLY A 312 -37.91 -16.96 -51.17
N HIS A 313 -38.49 -16.80 -49.98
CA HIS A 313 -37.84 -17.20 -48.73
C HIS A 313 -37.80 -18.73 -48.57
N PRO A 314 -36.63 -19.35 -48.32
CA PRO A 314 -36.50 -20.81 -48.28
C PRO A 314 -37.29 -21.46 -47.14
N TRP A 315 -37.42 -20.77 -46.00
CA TRP A 315 -38.21 -21.21 -44.84
C TRP A 315 -39.72 -21.34 -45.09
N ALA A 316 -40.23 -20.79 -46.20
CA ALA A 316 -41.64 -20.92 -46.62
C ALA A 316 -41.88 -22.05 -47.64
N THR A 317 -40.82 -22.72 -48.10
CA THR A 317 -40.88 -23.86 -49.05
C THR A 317 -40.42 -25.19 -48.47
N LEU A 318 -39.87 -25.17 -47.24
CA LEU A 318 -39.70 -26.38 -46.44
C LEU A 318 -41.07 -27.07 -46.25
N GLY A 319 -41.08 -28.40 -46.39
CA GLY A 319 -42.28 -29.20 -46.15
C GLY A 319 -42.68 -29.20 -44.66
N PRO A 320 -43.81 -29.85 -44.30
CA PRO A 320 -44.18 -30.03 -42.90
C PRO A 320 -43.02 -30.69 -42.14
N LEU A 321 -42.62 -30.09 -41.02
CA LEU A 321 -41.41 -30.39 -40.26
C LEU A 321 -41.44 -31.82 -39.67
N THR A 322 -41.05 -32.83 -40.46
CA THR A 322 -41.09 -34.24 -40.06
C THR A 322 -39.86 -34.73 -39.30
N ASP A 323 -38.75 -34.00 -39.35
CA ASP A 323 -37.52 -34.35 -38.62
C ASP A 323 -36.96 -33.13 -37.85
N PRO A 324 -37.01 -33.14 -36.50
CA PRO A 324 -36.39 -32.12 -35.66
C PRO A 324 -34.86 -32.06 -35.76
N ALA A 325 -34.18 -33.16 -36.13
CA ALA A 325 -32.71 -33.21 -36.19
C ALA A 325 -32.12 -32.45 -37.39
N ALA A 326 -32.94 -32.12 -38.40
CA ALA A 326 -32.50 -31.37 -39.58
C ALA A 326 -32.11 -29.90 -39.28
N PHE A 327 -32.41 -29.38 -38.09
CA PHE A 327 -32.20 -27.98 -37.71
C PHE A 327 -31.54 -27.81 -36.33
N GLU A 328 -30.48 -28.57 -36.05
CA GLU A 328 -29.57 -28.22 -34.96
C GLU A 328 -28.98 -26.80 -35.14
N PRO A 329 -28.68 -26.06 -34.05
CA PRO A 329 -28.08 -24.72 -34.13
C PRO A 329 -26.68 -24.73 -34.77
N GLY A 330 -26.63 -24.56 -36.09
CA GLY A 330 -25.40 -24.53 -36.89
C GLY A 330 -25.50 -25.23 -38.26
N THR A 331 -26.58 -25.97 -38.53
CA THR A 331 -26.78 -26.66 -39.82
C THR A 331 -27.04 -25.67 -40.97
N ASP A 332 -26.36 -25.84 -42.10
CA ASP A 332 -26.53 -25.00 -43.29
C ASP A 332 -27.89 -25.25 -43.98
N PRO A 333 -28.79 -24.25 -44.07
CA PRO A 333 -30.12 -24.42 -44.67
C PRO A 333 -30.11 -24.83 -46.15
N SER A 334 -29.01 -24.63 -46.89
CA SER A 334 -28.88 -25.04 -48.29
C SER A 334 -28.83 -26.55 -48.48
N THR A 335 -28.63 -27.32 -47.41
CA THR A 335 -28.58 -28.79 -47.43
C THR A 335 -29.95 -29.47 -47.36
N VAL A 336 -31.03 -28.74 -47.08
CA VAL A 336 -32.37 -29.30 -46.88
C VAL A 336 -33.16 -29.33 -48.19
N THR A 337 -33.46 -30.53 -48.69
CA THR A 337 -34.12 -30.75 -49.99
C THR A 337 -35.52 -30.12 -50.07
N PRO A 338 -35.80 -29.24 -51.05
CA PRO A 338 -37.15 -28.71 -51.27
C PRO A 338 -38.17 -29.78 -51.66
N VAL A 339 -39.44 -29.58 -51.30
CA VAL A 339 -40.54 -30.44 -51.77
C VAL A 339 -40.76 -30.17 -53.28
N PRO A 340 -40.75 -31.19 -54.16
CA PRO A 340 -40.94 -31.00 -55.59
C PRO A 340 -42.30 -30.37 -55.94
N GLU A 341 -42.32 -29.51 -56.96
CA GLU A 341 -43.58 -28.95 -57.46
C GLU A 341 -44.43 -30.02 -58.14
N GLY A 342 -45.74 -30.03 -57.82
CA GLY A 342 -46.72 -30.96 -58.40
C GLY A 342 -47.35 -31.97 -57.44
N VAL A 343 -46.92 -32.04 -56.17
CA VAL A 343 -47.56 -32.91 -55.15
C VAL A 343 -48.99 -32.43 -54.86
N PRO A 344 -50.04 -33.29 -55.02
CA PRO A 344 -51.43 -32.93 -54.72
C PRO A 344 -51.67 -32.64 -53.22
N ARG A 345 -52.72 -31.87 -52.91
CA ARG A 345 -53.00 -31.38 -51.54
C ARG A 345 -53.65 -32.41 -50.59
N ASP A 346 -53.99 -33.61 -51.07
CA ASP A 346 -54.74 -34.62 -50.32
C ASP A 346 -53.81 -35.62 -49.60
N TYR A 347 -53.27 -35.23 -48.43
CA TYR A 347 -52.50 -36.13 -47.58
C TYR A 347 -53.41 -37.02 -46.71
N VAL A 348 -53.52 -38.30 -47.09
CA VAL A 348 -54.14 -39.33 -46.25
C VAL A 348 -53.11 -39.82 -45.22
N PRO A 349 -53.42 -39.83 -43.91
CA PRO A 349 -52.46 -40.24 -42.89
C PRO A 349 -52.12 -41.74 -42.96
N PRO A 350 -50.85 -42.15 -42.77
CA PRO A 350 -50.46 -43.56 -42.73
C PRO A 350 -51.15 -44.31 -41.58
N ALA A 351 -51.63 -45.52 -41.89
CA ALA A 351 -52.18 -46.41 -40.87
C ALA A 351 -51.07 -46.96 -39.95
N ALA A 352 -51.27 -46.82 -38.64
CA ALA A 352 -50.65 -47.61 -37.57
C ALA A 352 -49.18 -48.06 -37.77
N ALA A 353 -48.24 -47.12 -37.86
CA ALA A 353 -46.85 -47.42 -37.54
C ALA A 353 -46.73 -47.69 -36.03
N HIS A 354 -46.53 -48.95 -35.64
CA HIS A 354 -46.25 -49.30 -34.25
C HIS A 354 -44.93 -48.64 -33.80
N PRO A 355 -44.83 -48.09 -32.57
CA PRO A 355 -43.57 -47.56 -32.08
C PRO A 355 -42.50 -48.66 -32.03
N VAL A 356 -41.33 -48.38 -32.60
CA VAL A 356 -40.13 -49.20 -32.39
C VAL A 356 -39.65 -48.97 -30.96
N TRP A 357 -40.22 -49.72 -30.02
CA TRP A 357 -39.66 -49.86 -28.69
C TRP A 357 -38.29 -50.53 -28.82
N LEU A 358 -37.24 -49.80 -28.46
CA LEU A 358 -35.94 -50.41 -28.21
C LEU A 358 -36.07 -51.33 -26.98
N GLY A 359 -35.94 -52.64 -27.23
CA GLY A 359 -35.80 -53.64 -26.19
C GLY A 359 -34.48 -53.49 -25.41
N PRO A 360 -34.31 -54.25 -24.31
CA PRO A 360 -33.26 -54.00 -23.33
C PRO A 360 -31.88 -54.50 -23.79
N THR A 361 -31.13 -53.67 -24.51
CA THR A 361 -29.68 -53.83 -24.71
C THR A 361 -28.94 -52.50 -24.52
N VAL A 362 -28.78 -52.09 -23.26
CA VAL A 362 -27.67 -51.22 -22.87
C VAL A 362 -26.38 -52.04 -23.00
N PRO A 363 -25.38 -51.65 -23.79
CA PRO A 363 -24.07 -52.25 -23.71
C PRO A 363 -23.50 -51.99 -22.31
N ALA A 364 -23.09 -53.04 -21.60
CA ALA A 364 -22.46 -52.91 -20.27
C ALA A 364 -21.01 -52.39 -20.40
N ALA A 365 -20.87 -51.18 -20.96
CA ALA A 365 -19.64 -50.43 -21.04
C ALA A 365 -19.48 -49.64 -19.74
N SER A 366 -18.83 -50.29 -18.77
CA SER A 366 -18.39 -49.80 -17.46
C SER A 366 -18.64 -48.32 -17.19
N ALA A 367 -19.60 -48.03 -16.30
CA ALA A 367 -19.43 -46.87 -15.45
C ALA A 367 -18.07 -47.02 -14.73
N PRO A 368 -17.21 -45.98 -14.67
CA PRO A 368 -16.09 -46.03 -13.76
C PRO A 368 -16.66 -46.14 -12.35
N ASP A 369 -16.18 -47.11 -11.57
CA ASP A 369 -16.56 -47.25 -10.17
C ASP A 369 -16.09 -46.02 -9.39
N LEU A 370 -16.95 -45.00 -9.34
CA LEU A 370 -16.81 -43.86 -8.45
C LEU A 370 -17.19 -44.23 -7.01
N ALA A 371 -16.74 -45.41 -6.58
CA ALA A 371 -16.41 -45.75 -5.20
C ALA A 371 -15.17 -44.95 -4.75
N VAL A 372 -15.19 -43.64 -5.01
CA VAL A 372 -14.28 -42.65 -4.48
C VAL A 372 -14.54 -42.63 -2.97
N SER A 373 -13.74 -43.38 -2.24
CA SER A 373 -13.62 -43.21 -0.79
C SER A 373 -13.39 -41.72 -0.49
N PRO A 374 -13.85 -41.16 0.63
CA PRO A 374 -13.62 -39.74 0.94
C PRO A 374 -12.14 -39.32 0.81
N ALA A 375 -11.22 -40.23 1.13
CA ALA A 375 -9.77 -40.10 0.95
C ALA A 375 -9.28 -39.88 -0.50
N ALA A 376 -10.10 -40.15 -1.52
CA ALA A 376 -9.76 -39.98 -2.94
C ALA A 376 -10.43 -38.75 -3.58
N ALA A 377 -11.47 -38.18 -2.97
CA ALA A 377 -11.94 -36.83 -3.31
C ALA A 377 -10.92 -35.76 -2.87
N LEU A 378 -10.17 -36.05 -1.79
CA LEU A 378 -8.97 -35.33 -1.33
C LEU A 378 -7.78 -35.39 -2.31
N ALA A 379 -7.93 -36.01 -3.49
CA ALA A 379 -6.91 -36.08 -4.55
C ALA A 379 -7.27 -35.26 -5.82
N VAL A 380 -8.25 -34.35 -5.75
CA VAL A 380 -8.33 -33.26 -6.73
C VAL A 380 -7.10 -32.37 -6.52
N SER A 381 -6.17 -32.36 -7.47
CA SER A 381 -4.92 -31.60 -7.37
C SER A 381 -5.18 -30.14 -7.01
N PRO A 382 -4.54 -29.57 -5.96
CA PRO A 382 -4.67 -28.15 -5.65
C PRO A 382 -4.20 -27.33 -6.85
N ALA A 383 -5.01 -26.35 -7.25
CA ALA A 383 -4.83 -25.61 -8.50
C ALA A 383 -3.50 -24.84 -8.54
N THR A 384 -2.46 -25.47 -9.08
CA THR A 384 -1.13 -24.88 -9.28
C THR A 384 -0.47 -24.29 -8.03
N ALA A 385 -0.61 -24.97 -6.89
CA ALA A 385 0.41 -24.88 -5.84
C ALA A 385 1.72 -25.43 -6.41
N SER A 386 2.58 -24.56 -6.95
CA SER A 386 3.82 -24.97 -7.60
C SER A 386 4.77 -25.61 -6.58
N ALA A 387 5.62 -26.54 -7.03
CA ALA A 387 6.61 -27.23 -6.20
C ALA A 387 7.81 -26.33 -5.85
N GLY A 388 7.54 -25.13 -5.35
CA GLY A 388 8.49 -24.06 -5.07
C GLY A 388 8.08 -23.16 -3.90
N SER A 389 7.32 -23.69 -2.94
CA SER A 389 6.97 -22.97 -1.69
C SER A 389 8.26 -22.65 -0.91
N PRO A 390 8.61 -21.36 -0.69
CA PRO A 390 9.91 -20.99 -0.10
C PRO A 390 10.14 -21.54 1.31
N THR A 391 9.07 -21.79 2.07
CA THR A 391 9.11 -22.23 3.46
C THR A 391 9.67 -23.64 3.63
N ALA A 392 9.36 -24.56 2.69
CA ALA A 392 9.81 -25.94 2.77
C ALA A 392 11.33 -26.08 2.56
N ALA A 393 11.93 -25.21 1.75
CA ALA A 393 13.37 -25.21 1.46
C ALA A 393 14.24 -24.72 2.63
N LEU A 394 13.67 -24.04 3.62
CA LEU A 394 14.41 -23.47 4.76
C LEU A 394 14.55 -24.43 5.95
N ALA A 395 13.66 -25.42 6.09
CA ALA A 395 13.61 -26.30 7.27
C ALA A 395 14.81 -27.26 7.42
N GLY A 396 15.61 -27.44 6.37
CA GLY A 396 16.84 -28.27 6.37
C GLY A 396 18.09 -27.52 5.89
N SER A 397 18.10 -26.19 6.00
CA SER A 397 19.13 -25.33 5.40
C SER A 397 20.26 -24.97 6.38
N PRO A 398 21.52 -24.82 5.93
CA PRO A 398 22.65 -24.41 6.78
C PRO A 398 22.51 -23.01 7.45
N ALA A 399 21.44 -22.27 7.15
CA ALA A 399 21.09 -21.01 7.83
C ALA A 399 20.98 -21.13 9.37
N ALA A 400 20.73 -22.34 9.91
CA ALA A 400 20.67 -22.58 11.36
C ALA A 400 21.98 -22.25 12.12
N ALA A 401 23.14 -22.27 11.45
CA ALA A 401 24.43 -21.90 12.04
C ALA A 401 24.65 -20.37 12.14
N LEU A 402 23.84 -19.56 11.43
CA LEU A 402 24.02 -18.12 11.28
C LEU A 402 22.94 -17.34 12.04
N ALA A 403 22.86 -17.59 13.35
CA ALA A 403 21.78 -17.14 14.24
C ALA A 403 21.77 -15.63 14.53
N VAL A 404 21.60 -14.80 13.50
CA VAL A 404 21.32 -13.36 13.64
C VAL A 404 19.87 -13.19 14.08
N VAL A 405 19.68 -12.79 15.34
CA VAL A 405 18.36 -12.57 15.96
C VAL A 405 17.48 -11.67 15.07
N PRO A 406 16.25 -12.08 14.72
CA PRO A 406 15.32 -11.24 13.97
C PRO A 406 15.00 -9.91 14.69
N VAL A 407 14.91 -8.81 13.93
CA VAL A 407 14.61 -7.48 14.48
C VAL A 407 13.47 -6.78 13.74
N LEU A 408 12.70 -5.98 14.47
CA LEU A 408 11.81 -4.98 13.90
C LEU A 408 12.37 -3.59 14.23
N ARG A 409 12.81 -2.87 13.19
CA ARG A 409 13.31 -1.50 13.25
C ARG A 409 12.37 -0.61 12.47
N TRP A 410 11.32 -0.09 13.12
CA TRP A 410 10.35 0.82 12.51
C TRP A 410 10.84 2.26 12.51
N ARG A 411 10.53 3.03 11.45
CA ARG A 411 10.46 4.50 11.50
C ARG A 411 9.07 4.91 11.97
N ASP A 412 8.91 6.13 12.47
CA ASP A 412 7.61 6.61 12.93
C ASP A 412 6.58 6.72 11.79
N GLU A 413 6.99 7.25 10.62
CA GLU A 413 6.14 7.28 9.41
C GLU A 413 5.69 5.88 8.97
N GLU A 414 6.54 4.86 9.11
CA GLU A 414 6.22 3.47 8.74
C GLU A 414 5.35 2.78 9.79
N ARG A 415 5.62 3.02 11.08
CA ARG A 415 4.82 2.54 12.20
C ARG A 415 3.41 3.10 12.09
N GLU A 416 3.28 4.40 11.84
CA GLU A 416 1.99 5.04 11.58
C GLU A 416 1.36 4.55 10.26
N ALA A 417 2.12 4.34 9.19
CA ALA A 417 1.58 3.76 7.95
C ALA A 417 1.12 2.30 8.11
N ALA A 418 1.64 1.57 9.10
CA ALA A 418 1.17 0.24 9.50
C ALA A 418 -0.06 0.32 10.40
N ASP A 419 -0.04 1.17 11.43
CA ASP A 419 -1.13 1.32 12.41
C ASP A 419 -2.41 1.91 11.77
N ARG A 420 -2.26 2.76 10.75
CA ARG A 420 -3.36 3.29 9.90
C ARG A 420 -4.15 2.22 9.14
N GLN A 421 -3.69 0.98 9.09
CA GLN A 421 -4.28 -0.05 8.25
C GLN A 421 -5.50 -0.65 8.92
N SER A 422 -6.67 -0.05 8.66
CA SER A 422 -7.93 -0.65 9.07
C SER A 422 -8.10 -2.03 8.43
N THR A 423 -8.33 -3.04 9.25
CA THR A 423 -8.95 -4.28 8.81
C THR A 423 -10.42 -3.99 8.52
N TYR A 424 -10.89 -4.32 7.32
CA TYR A 424 -12.26 -4.03 6.89
C TYR A 424 -13.24 -4.80 7.78
N GLU A 425 -14.26 -4.12 8.33
CA GLU A 425 -15.26 -4.79 9.18
C GLU A 425 -16.14 -5.76 8.37
N ASP A 426 -16.37 -5.44 7.09
CA ASP A 426 -16.95 -6.34 6.08
C ASP A 426 -15.93 -7.39 5.56
N GLY A 427 -14.82 -7.58 6.28
CA GLY A 427 -13.81 -8.61 6.03
C GLY A 427 -14.31 -10.02 6.33
N VAL A 428 -13.37 -10.97 6.44
CA VAL A 428 -13.66 -12.41 6.54
C VAL A 428 -14.73 -12.71 7.59
N GLN A 429 -15.79 -13.40 7.17
CA GLN A 429 -16.93 -13.78 8.01
C GLN A 429 -17.06 -15.29 8.16
N TRP A 430 -17.81 -15.71 9.18
CA TRP A 430 -18.35 -17.05 9.35
C TRP A 430 -19.82 -16.93 9.76
N ASP A 431 -20.71 -17.54 8.99
CA ASP A 431 -22.17 -17.58 9.20
C ASP A 431 -22.80 -16.19 9.42
N GLY A 432 -22.33 -15.21 8.63
CA GLY A 432 -22.77 -13.80 8.65
C GLY A 432 -22.11 -12.93 9.73
N VAL A 433 -21.25 -13.51 10.58
CA VAL A 433 -20.53 -12.80 11.64
C VAL A 433 -19.07 -12.57 11.22
N PRO A 434 -18.53 -11.34 11.25
CA PRO A 434 -17.10 -11.11 11.03
C PRO A 434 -16.25 -11.91 12.02
N ILE A 435 -15.14 -12.50 11.57
CA ILE A 435 -14.28 -13.39 12.39
C ILE A 435 -13.78 -12.70 13.68
N SER A 436 -13.60 -11.37 13.66
CA SER A 436 -13.23 -10.56 14.84
C SER A 436 -14.36 -10.40 15.88
N ARG A 437 -15.59 -10.81 15.56
CA ARG A 437 -16.80 -10.78 16.40
C ARG A 437 -17.35 -12.18 16.70
N CYS A 438 -16.78 -13.23 16.13
CA CYS A 438 -17.15 -14.62 16.38
C CYS A 438 -16.75 -15.08 17.79
N ASP A 439 -17.57 -15.95 18.41
CA ASP A 439 -17.19 -16.64 19.65
C ASP A 439 -16.16 -17.76 19.40
N THR A 440 -15.62 -18.34 20.49
CA THR A 440 -14.59 -19.38 20.40
C THR A 440 -15.05 -20.66 19.70
N ALA A 441 -16.34 -21.03 19.80
CA ALA A 441 -16.89 -22.19 19.12
C ALA A 441 -17.07 -21.91 17.61
N GLN A 442 -17.55 -20.73 17.25
CA GLN A 442 -17.64 -20.27 15.85
C GLN A 442 -16.25 -20.23 15.18
N VAL A 443 -15.25 -19.65 15.84
CA VAL A 443 -13.85 -19.62 15.34
C VAL A 443 -13.27 -21.04 15.24
N THR A 444 -13.61 -21.94 16.17
CA THR A 444 -13.15 -23.34 16.11
C THR A 444 -13.78 -24.10 14.94
N ALA A 445 -15.10 -23.99 14.73
CA ALA A 445 -15.80 -24.61 13.60
C ALA A 445 -15.30 -24.06 12.24
N TRP A 446 -14.99 -22.77 12.18
CA TRP A 446 -14.35 -22.14 11.01
C TRP A 446 -12.97 -22.74 10.71
N LEU A 447 -12.11 -22.93 11.72
CA LEU A 447 -10.81 -23.58 11.55
C LEU A 447 -10.94 -25.04 11.11
N GLU A 448 -11.77 -25.82 11.80
CA GLU A 448 -11.99 -27.24 11.49
C GLU A 448 -12.52 -27.43 10.07
N HIS A 449 -13.43 -26.57 9.62
CA HIS A 449 -13.91 -26.57 8.24
C HIS A 449 -12.80 -26.26 7.22
N ARG A 450 -11.93 -25.30 7.53
CA ARG A 450 -10.80 -24.94 6.66
C ARG A 450 -9.72 -26.01 6.63
N GLU A 451 -9.47 -26.70 7.74
CA GLU A 451 -8.56 -27.85 7.81
C GLU A 451 -9.12 -29.06 7.04
N HIS A 452 -10.41 -29.36 7.18
CA HIS A 452 -11.07 -30.46 6.49
C HIS A 452 -10.99 -30.34 4.95
N TRP A 453 -11.06 -29.12 4.43
CA TRP A 453 -10.94 -28.83 2.99
C TRP A 453 -9.57 -28.25 2.57
N ALA A 454 -8.58 -28.25 3.47
CA ALA A 454 -7.23 -27.71 3.24
C ALA A 454 -7.18 -26.29 2.63
N LEU A 455 -8.06 -25.39 3.09
CA LEU A 455 -8.25 -24.07 2.50
C LEU A 455 -7.10 -23.10 2.85
N PRO A 456 -6.40 -22.51 1.86
CA PRO A 456 -5.21 -21.70 2.09
C PRO A 456 -5.54 -20.35 2.76
N THR A 457 -4.71 -19.93 3.72
CA THR A 457 -4.94 -18.73 4.53
C THR A 457 -4.63 -17.45 3.77
N THR A 458 -5.46 -16.42 3.98
CA THR A 458 -5.23 -15.08 3.41
C THR A 458 -4.82 -14.09 4.49
N LEU A 459 -4.16 -12.99 4.10
CA LEU A 459 -3.72 -11.95 5.04
C LEU A 459 -4.84 -11.35 5.91
N PRO A 460 -6.06 -11.07 5.39
CA PRO A 460 -7.19 -10.65 6.22
C PRO A 460 -7.57 -11.64 7.33
N MET A 461 -7.38 -12.95 7.13
CA MET A 461 -7.70 -13.96 8.14
C MET A 461 -6.78 -13.82 9.37
N LEU A 462 -5.46 -13.70 9.16
CA LEU A 462 -4.50 -13.46 10.25
C LEU A 462 -4.64 -12.06 10.87
N ALA A 463 -5.30 -11.10 10.20
CA ALA A 463 -5.47 -9.75 10.72
C ALA A 463 -6.74 -9.57 11.56
N LEU A 464 -7.73 -10.47 11.39
CA LEU A 464 -9.03 -10.47 12.07
C LEU A 464 -9.21 -11.61 13.08
N ALA A 465 -8.50 -12.73 12.92
CA ALA A 465 -8.63 -13.89 13.81
C ALA A 465 -7.91 -13.68 15.15
N PRO A 466 -8.33 -14.39 16.23
CA PRO A 466 -7.59 -14.41 17.48
C PRO A 466 -6.19 -15.03 17.33
N LEU A 467 -5.18 -14.48 18.01
CA LEU A 467 -3.77 -14.92 17.89
C LEU A 467 -3.55 -16.43 18.10
N TRP A 468 -4.36 -17.10 18.92
CA TRP A 468 -4.26 -18.55 19.16
C TRP A 468 -4.56 -19.40 17.92
N THR A 469 -5.23 -18.84 16.90
CA THR A 469 -5.51 -19.55 15.64
C THR A 469 -4.35 -19.50 14.66
N HIS A 470 -3.38 -18.60 14.84
CA HIS A 470 -2.44 -18.20 13.79
C HIS A 470 -1.52 -19.35 13.36
N GLU A 471 -1.10 -20.22 14.28
CA GLU A 471 -0.29 -21.40 13.96
C GLU A 471 -1.04 -22.36 13.02
N ARG A 472 -2.28 -22.71 13.36
CA ARG A 472 -3.17 -23.55 12.52
C ARG A 472 -3.41 -22.90 11.15
N LEU A 473 -3.67 -21.58 11.13
CA LEU A 473 -3.86 -20.83 9.89
C LEU A 473 -2.59 -20.81 9.01
N MET A 474 -1.39 -20.63 9.56
CA MET A 474 -0.16 -20.67 8.76
C MET A 474 0.17 -22.08 8.25
N ALA A 475 -0.22 -23.14 8.97
CA ALA A 475 -0.04 -24.53 8.54
C ALA A 475 -0.86 -24.88 7.28
N LEU A 476 -1.98 -24.19 7.02
CA LEU A 476 -2.78 -24.32 5.79
C LEU A 476 -2.10 -23.72 4.53
N GLY A 477 -0.93 -23.10 4.68
CA GLY A 477 -0.28 -22.35 3.60
C GLY A 477 -1.02 -21.04 3.29
N PHE A 478 -0.65 -20.39 2.18
CA PHE A 478 -1.10 -19.03 1.86
C PHE A 478 -1.65 -18.88 0.45
N GLU A 479 -2.80 -18.23 0.34
CA GLU A 479 -3.29 -17.63 -0.90
C GLU A 479 -3.10 -16.12 -0.81
N GLN A 480 -2.35 -15.56 -1.77
CA GLN A 480 -1.91 -14.17 -1.74
C GLN A 480 -2.42 -13.41 -2.97
N HIS A 481 -2.90 -12.20 -2.70
CA HIS A 481 -3.30 -11.25 -3.73
C HIS A 481 -2.72 -9.88 -3.38
N HIS A 482 -2.04 -9.25 -4.34
CA HIS A 482 -1.27 -8.00 -4.18
C HIS A 482 -1.95 -6.89 -3.35
N TYR A 483 -3.27 -6.76 -3.43
CA TYR A 483 -4.07 -5.82 -2.64
C TYR A 483 -3.94 -6.03 -1.12
N TRP A 484 -3.82 -7.27 -0.67
CA TRP A 484 -3.78 -7.61 0.76
C TRP A 484 -2.39 -7.49 1.39
N VAL A 485 -1.32 -7.53 0.59
CA VAL A 485 0.09 -7.39 1.03
C VAL A 485 0.29 -6.14 1.87
N ARG A 486 -0.50 -5.09 1.61
CA ARG A 486 -0.52 -3.87 2.42
C ARG A 486 -0.76 -4.11 3.92
N LEU A 487 -1.41 -5.21 4.34
CA LEU A 487 -1.70 -5.55 5.74
C LEU A 487 -0.52 -6.25 6.48
N VAL A 488 0.52 -6.67 5.76
CA VAL A 488 1.69 -7.33 6.35
C VAL A 488 2.39 -6.47 7.42
N PRO A 489 2.58 -5.14 7.25
CA PRO A 489 3.11 -4.27 8.29
C PRO A 489 2.28 -4.29 9.58
N LEU A 490 0.93 -4.21 9.50
CA LEU A 490 0.06 -4.29 10.67
C LEU A 490 0.24 -5.61 11.44
N LEU A 491 0.32 -6.75 10.73
CA LEU A 491 0.55 -8.06 11.35
C LEU A 491 1.89 -8.12 12.10
N LEU A 492 2.95 -7.61 11.47
CA LEU A 492 4.29 -7.55 12.08
C LEU A 492 4.36 -6.57 13.24
N LEU A 493 3.61 -5.47 13.18
CA LEU A 493 3.49 -4.48 14.25
C LEU A 493 2.77 -5.05 15.47
N ARG A 494 1.69 -5.82 15.27
CA ARG A 494 0.88 -6.44 16.34
C ARG A 494 1.49 -7.72 16.92
N HIS A 495 2.18 -8.52 16.11
CA HIS A 495 2.56 -9.91 16.46
C HIS A 495 4.04 -10.25 16.24
N GLY A 496 4.88 -9.26 15.94
CA GLY A 496 6.33 -9.41 15.89
C GLY A 496 6.86 -10.25 14.72
N THR A 497 8.14 -10.62 14.81
CA THR A 497 8.88 -11.33 13.74
C THR A 497 8.40 -12.76 13.48
N GLY A 498 7.61 -13.36 14.38
CA GLY A 498 6.99 -14.67 14.15
C GLY A 498 6.04 -14.67 12.93
N HIS A 499 5.54 -13.50 12.52
CA HIS A 499 4.60 -13.34 11.42
C HIS A 499 5.30 -12.93 10.10
N VAL A 500 6.50 -13.46 9.84
CA VAL A 500 7.26 -13.26 8.60
C VAL A 500 6.84 -14.20 7.45
N ALA A 501 6.19 -15.34 7.74
CA ALA A 501 5.75 -16.28 6.69
C ALA A 501 4.75 -15.67 5.68
N PRO A 502 3.75 -14.84 6.07
CA PRO A 502 2.90 -14.14 5.11
C PRO A 502 3.67 -13.15 4.20
N LEU A 503 4.73 -12.52 4.73
CA LEU A 503 5.62 -11.65 3.94
C LEU A 503 6.41 -12.46 2.89
N LEU A 504 6.91 -13.63 3.26
CA LEU A 504 7.59 -14.55 2.34
C LEU A 504 6.63 -15.08 1.26
N ALA A 505 5.39 -15.41 1.63
CA ALA A 505 4.36 -15.81 0.67
C ALA A 505 4.02 -14.67 -0.32
N ALA A 506 4.00 -13.42 0.13
CA ALA A 506 3.80 -12.25 -0.75
C ALA A 506 4.92 -12.07 -1.80
N PHE A 507 6.13 -12.59 -1.56
CA PHE A 507 7.19 -12.58 -2.59
C PHE A 507 7.00 -13.63 -3.70
N ALA A 508 6.09 -14.60 -3.54
CA ALA A 508 5.82 -15.63 -4.55
C ALA A 508 4.89 -15.14 -5.69
N ASP A 509 4.07 -14.11 -5.46
CA ASP A 509 3.27 -13.46 -6.51
C ASP A 509 4.08 -12.33 -7.19
N PRO A 510 4.35 -12.39 -8.51
CA PRO A 510 5.05 -11.33 -9.25
C PRO A 510 4.41 -9.94 -9.16
N ARG A 511 3.10 -9.84 -8.89
CA ARG A 511 2.37 -8.58 -8.68
C ARG A 511 2.58 -8.00 -7.27
N SER A 512 2.98 -8.84 -6.32
CA SER A 512 3.14 -8.54 -4.91
C SER A 512 4.57 -8.17 -4.49
N VAL A 513 5.59 -8.49 -5.30
CA VAL A 513 7.02 -8.30 -4.96
C VAL A 513 7.36 -6.85 -4.54
N GLU A 514 6.76 -5.84 -5.17
CA GLU A 514 7.03 -4.42 -4.86
C GLU A 514 6.43 -3.98 -3.50
N PRO A 515 5.13 -4.15 -3.21
CA PRO A 515 4.59 -3.86 -1.88
C PRO A 515 5.14 -4.81 -0.80
N ALA A 516 5.51 -6.05 -1.12
CA ALA A 516 6.21 -6.94 -0.18
C ALA A 516 7.59 -6.39 0.20
N LEU A 517 8.36 -5.87 -0.77
CA LEU A 517 9.67 -5.26 -0.51
C LEU A 517 9.58 -3.92 0.22
N GLN A 518 8.43 -3.25 0.17
CA GLN A 518 8.10 -2.09 1.04
C GLN A 518 7.74 -2.56 2.46
N ALA A 519 6.87 -3.56 2.61
CA ALA A 519 6.50 -4.14 3.91
C ALA A 519 7.68 -4.83 4.62
N ALA A 520 8.69 -5.29 3.88
CA ALA A 520 9.93 -5.85 4.42
C ALA A 520 10.89 -4.82 5.01
N GLN A 521 10.77 -3.52 4.71
CA GLN A 521 11.72 -2.49 5.15
C GLN A 521 11.98 -2.46 6.67
N PRO A 522 10.98 -2.53 7.58
CA PRO A 522 11.24 -2.60 9.03
C PRO A 522 11.79 -3.96 9.50
N VAL A 523 11.79 -5.02 8.68
CA VAL A 523 12.04 -6.41 9.11
C VAL A 523 13.47 -6.87 8.80
N GLY A 524 14.30 -7.01 9.83
CA GLY A 524 15.57 -7.72 9.73
C GLY A 524 15.36 -9.20 9.97
N HIS A 525 15.33 -10.01 8.92
CA HIS A 525 15.17 -11.47 8.99
C HIS A 525 15.91 -12.15 7.82
N VAL A 526 16.70 -13.20 8.10
CA VAL A 526 17.66 -13.79 7.12
C VAL A 526 16.97 -14.36 5.88
N SER A 527 15.76 -14.93 6.02
CA SER A 527 15.01 -15.49 4.87
C SER A 527 14.57 -14.44 3.84
N LEU A 528 14.53 -13.16 4.19
CA LEU A 528 14.22 -12.07 3.24
C LEU A 528 15.38 -11.79 2.28
N THR A 529 16.60 -12.24 2.59
CA THR A 529 17.77 -11.95 1.76
C THR A 529 17.67 -12.56 0.36
N ALA A 530 17.01 -13.71 0.18
CA ALA A 530 16.81 -14.32 -1.14
C ALA A 530 15.94 -13.47 -2.09
N PRO A 531 14.69 -13.07 -1.75
CA PRO A 531 13.91 -12.15 -2.58
C PRO A 531 14.55 -10.76 -2.71
N VAL A 532 15.28 -10.27 -1.68
CA VAL A 532 16.05 -9.02 -1.77
C VAL A 532 17.17 -9.11 -2.81
N VAL A 533 17.93 -10.22 -2.88
CA VAL A 533 18.97 -10.45 -3.89
C VAL A 533 18.37 -10.48 -5.30
N GLN A 534 17.21 -11.13 -5.49
CA GLN A 534 16.50 -11.12 -6.77
C GLN A 534 16.02 -9.71 -7.17
N ALA A 535 15.47 -8.95 -6.22
CA ALA A 535 15.05 -7.56 -6.43
C ALA A 535 16.24 -6.63 -6.74
N PHE A 536 17.40 -6.86 -6.11
CA PHE A 536 18.65 -6.16 -6.39
C PHE A 536 19.20 -6.47 -7.79
N ALA A 537 19.09 -7.72 -8.23
CA ALA A 537 19.58 -8.17 -9.52
C ALA A 537 18.93 -7.43 -10.70
N GLY A 538 17.62 -7.17 -10.60
CA GLY A 538 16.81 -6.44 -11.58
C GLY A 538 17.12 -4.93 -11.64
N LYS A 539 16.34 -4.20 -12.45
CA LYS A 539 16.43 -2.72 -12.55
C LYS A 539 15.37 -2.01 -11.68
N LYS A 540 14.10 -2.45 -11.73
CA LYS A 540 12.97 -1.74 -11.10
C LYS A 540 13.09 -1.64 -9.57
N LEU A 541 13.33 -2.76 -8.89
CA LEU A 541 13.20 -2.86 -7.43
C LEU A 541 14.52 -2.68 -6.65
N ARG A 542 15.64 -2.48 -7.37
CA ARG A 542 16.99 -2.44 -6.79
C ARG A 542 17.19 -1.38 -5.70
N ARG A 543 16.46 -0.26 -5.77
CA ARG A 543 16.55 0.79 -4.75
C ARG A 543 15.92 0.37 -3.42
N LEU A 544 14.74 -0.28 -3.45
CA LEU A 544 14.09 -0.83 -2.26
C LEU A 544 14.92 -1.98 -1.66
N ALA A 545 15.53 -2.81 -2.50
CA ALA A 545 16.47 -3.85 -2.07
C ALA A 545 17.70 -3.24 -1.36
N ARG A 546 18.31 -2.19 -1.92
CA ARG A 546 19.42 -1.46 -1.26
C ARG A 546 19.02 -0.85 0.09
N SER A 547 17.84 -0.25 0.18
CA SER A 547 17.34 0.29 1.45
C SER A 547 17.26 -0.78 2.53
N TRP A 548 16.84 -2.00 2.19
CA TRP A 548 16.82 -3.12 3.13
C TRP A 548 18.23 -3.61 3.50
N LEU A 549 19.11 -3.82 2.50
CA LEU A 549 20.48 -4.30 2.69
C LEU A 549 21.31 -3.41 3.63
N LEU A 550 21.17 -2.09 3.51
CA LEU A 550 21.89 -1.12 4.35
C LEU A 550 21.29 -0.99 5.76
N ARG A 551 20.00 -1.26 5.92
CA ARG A 551 19.25 -1.12 7.18
C ARG A 551 19.39 -2.34 8.10
N HIS A 552 19.58 -3.52 7.51
CA HIS A 552 19.73 -4.81 8.21
C HIS A 552 21.03 -5.52 7.77
N PRO A 553 22.22 -4.89 7.89
CA PRO A 553 23.46 -5.41 7.30
C PRO A 553 23.88 -6.77 7.87
N ALA A 554 23.53 -7.07 9.13
CA ALA A 554 23.80 -8.38 9.73
C ALA A 554 22.98 -9.51 9.06
N HIS A 555 21.66 -9.32 8.89
CA HIS A 555 20.79 -10.28 8.22
C HIS A 555 21.10 -10.41 6.72
N ALA A 556 21.47 -9.28 6.10
CA ALA A 556 21.93 -9.24 4.72
C ALA A 556 23.25 -10.01 4.52
N ALA A 557 24.26 -9.78 5.38
CA ALA A 557 25.53 -10.48 5.34
C ALA A 557 25.35 -11.98 5.58
N ALA A 558 24.65 -12.37 6.66
CA ALA A 558 24.37 -13.77 6.98
C ALA A 558 23.65 -14.48 5.83
N GLY A 559 22.58 -13.89 5.30
CA GLY A 559 21.82 -14.47 4.19
C GLY A 559 22.60 -14.53 2.87
N ALA A 560 23.39 -13.50 2.53
CA ALA A 560 24.16 -13.48 1.30
C ALA A 560 25.33 -14.47 1.33
N VAL A 561 25.98 -14.65 2.50
CA VAL A 561 27.03 -15.66 2.70
C VAL A 561 26.44 -17.08 2.72
N ALA A 562 25.30 -17.31 3.36
CA ALA A 562 24.58 -18.59 3.31
C ALA A 562 24.20 -18.96 1.87
N LEU A 563 23.62 -18.01 1.12
CA LEU A 563 23.29 -18.19 -0.30
C LEU A 563 24.54 -18.50 -1.10
N TRP A 564 25.63 -17.74 -0.94
CA TRP A 564 26.90 -17.98 -1.64
C TRP A 564 27.51 -19.36 -1.34
N SER A 565 27.42 -19.84 -0.10
CA SER A 565 27.85 -21.20 0.26
C SER A 565 26.98 -22.29 -0.37
N SER A 566 25.67 -22.04 -0.54
CA SER A 566 24.73 -23.00 -1.13
C SER A 566 24.72 -23.00 -2.66
N THR A 567 24.96 -21.84 -3.29
CA THR A 567 25.03 -21.63 -4.73
C THR A 567 26.26 -20.77 -5.08
N PRO A 568 27.49 -21.32 -4.99
CA PRO A 568 28.69 -20.59 -5.37
C PRO A 568 28.63 -20.17 -6.83
N LYS A 569 29.17 -18.97 -7.13
CA LYS A 569 29.20 -18.33 -8.46
C LYS A 569 27.86 -17.75 -8.96
N ASP A 570 26.82 -17.66 -8.12
CA ASP A 570 25.63 -16.89 -8.48
C ASP A 570 25.96 -15.38 -8.65
N ALA A 571 25.61 -14.83 -9.82
CA ALA A 571 25.97 -13.46 -10.21
C ALA A 571 25.06 -12.37 -9.62
N ALA A 572 23.95 -12.71 -8.97
CA ALA A 572 23.16 -11.78 -8.16
C ALA A 572 23.69 -11.71 -6.72
N VAL A 573 23.96 -12.87 -6.10
CA VAL A 573 24.57 -12.97 -4.77
C VAL A 573 25.94 -12.29 -4.75
N ALA A 574 26.80 -12.57 -5.76
CA ALA A 574 28.11 -11.93 -5.88
C ALA A 574 28.05 -10.39 -5.96
N ARG A 575 27.02 -9.84 -6.64
CA ARG A 575 26.80 -8.39 -6.70
C ARG A 575 26.37 -7.81 -5.35
N VAL A 576 25.54 -8.53 -4.59
CA VAL A 576 25.14 -8.10 -3.23
C VAL A 576 26.31 -8.18 -2.24
N LEU A 577 27.15 -9.21 -2.33
CA LEU A 577 28.36 -9.33 -1.50
C LEU A 577 29.34 -8.19 -1.77
N ARG A 578 29.68 -7.92 -3.04
CA ARG A 578 30.55 -6.79 -3.43
C ARG A 578 29.92 -5.43 -3.10
N TYR A 579 28.59 -5.31 -3.17
CA TYR A 579 27.89 -4.10 -2.73
C TYR A 579 28.05 -3.86 -1.22
N LEU A 580 27.83 -4.88 -0.39
CA LEU A 580 28.03 -4.77 1.06
C LEU A 580 29.50 -4.47 1.42
N ASP A 581 30.45 -5.09 0.72
CA ASP A 581 31.88 -4.83 0.84
C ASP A 581 32.25 -3.37 0.56
N ALA A 582 31.79 -2.83 -0.58
CA ALA A 582 31.92 -1.42 -0.96
C ALA A 582 31.13 -0.44 -0.07
N GLN A 583 30.38 -0.94 0.92
CA GLN A 583 29.73 -0.18 1.99
C GLN A 583 30.37 -0.47 3.36
N GLY A 584 31.63 -0.91 3.38
CA GLY A 584 32.46 -1.12 4.56
C GLY A 584 32.18 -2.41 5.34
N GLN A 585 31.28 -3.28 4.86
CA GLN A 585 30.84 -4.46 5.61
C GLN A 585 31.79 -5.66 5.53
N ARG A 586 33.01 -5.49 4.98
CA ARG A 586 33.99 -6.58 4.81
C ARG A 586 34.24 -7.41 6.09
N PRO A 587 34.45 -6.81 7.28
CA PRO A 587 34.67 -7.59 8.51
C PRO A 587 33.44 -8.43 8.89
N LEU A 588 32.24 -7.89 8.68
CA LEU A 588 30.97 -8.57 8.97
C LEU A 588 30.75 -9.74 8.00
N LEU A 589 31.00 -9.55 6.71
CA LEU A 589 30.95 -10.62 5.69
C LEU A 589 31.90 -11.78 6.03
N LEU A 590 33.15 -11.48 6.37
CA LEU A 590 34.14 -12.49 6.75
C LEU A 590 33.81 -13.18 8.09
N THR A 591 33.21 -12.47 9.04
CA THR A 591 32.75 -13.05 10.32
C THR A 591 31.62 -14.06 10.09
N GLN A 592 30.64 -13.74 9.24
CA GLN A 592 29.58 -14.69 8.87
C GLN A 592 30.13 -15.89 8.08
N ALA A 593 31.14 -15.67 7.21
CA ALA A 593 31.80 -16.76 6.48
C ALA A 593 32.61 -17.68 7.40
N GLY A 594 33.25 -17.14 8.44
CA GLY A 594 33.92 -17.92 9.48
C GLY A 594 32.94 -18.80 10.25
N ALA A 595 31.88 -18.21 10.81
CA ALA A 595 30.85 -18.94 11.56
C ALA A 595 30.19 -20.07 10.74
N LEU A 596 30.00 -19.88 9.42
CA LEU A 596 29.51 -20.93 8.55
C LEU A 596 30.58 -21.96 8.18
N ALA A 597 31.83 -21.56 8.01
CA ALA A 597 32.96 -22.45 7.74
C ALA A 597 33.26 -23.39 8.93
N ASP A 598 33.16 -22.90 10.17
CA ASP A 598 33.34 -23.70 11.38
C ASP A 598 32.26 -24.78 11.52
N ALA A 599 31.04 -24.49 11.04
CA ALA A 599 29.92 -25.44 11.01
C ALA A 599 29.93 -26.41 9.82
N ALA A 600 30.62 -26.07 8.71
CA ALA A 600 30.58 -26.81 7.45
C ALA A 600 31.92 -27.42 6.99
N GLY A 601 33.05 -27.09 7.64
CA GLY A 601 34.37 -27.67 7.40
C GLY A 601 34.99 -27.31 6.05
N GLY A 602 34.98 -26.02 5.65
CA GLY A 602 35.38 -25.63 4.28
C GLY A 602 36.08 -24.27 4.11
N SER A 603 36.61 -24.04 2.91
CA SER A 603 37.43 -22.87 2.51
C SER A 603 36.64 -21.57 2.27
N LEU A 604 35.41 -21.46 2.79
CA LEU A 604 34.45 -20.40 2.44
C LEU A 604 34.98 -18.98 2.67
N VAL A 605 35.79 -18.77 3.73
CA VAL A 605 36.42 -17.48 4.03
C VAL A 605 37.39 -17.07 2.92
N ASN A 606 38.18 -18.01 2.39
CA ASN A 606 39.11 -17.75 1.29
C ASN A 606 38.35 -17.52 -0.03
N ASP A 607 37.32 -18.31 -0.30
CA ASP A 607 36.53 -18.23 -1.52
C ASP A 607 35.75 -16.90 -1.59
N LEU A 608 35.24 -16.43 -0.46
CA LEU A 608 34.63 -15.11 -0.32
C LEU A 608 35.67 -13.99 -0.43
N THR A 609 36.84 -14.13 0.20
CA THR A 609 37.95 -13.16 0.08
C THR A 609 38.36 -13.00 -1.39
N ALA A 610 38.58 -14.11 -2.10
CA ALA A 610 38.90 -14.11 -3.52
C ALA A 610 37.78 -13.56 -4.42
N LEU A 611 36.50 -13.66 -4.01
CA LEU A 611 35.39 -13.00 -4.71
C LEU A 611 35.43 -11.47 -4.56
N LEU A 612 35.83 -10.97 -3.39
CA LEU A 612 35.87 -9.55 -3.07
C LEU A 612 37.11 -8.87 -3.66
N ASP A 613 38.25 -9.56 -3.69
CA ASP A 613 39.52 -9.05 -4.26
C ASP A 613 39.62 -9.15 -5.80
N GLN A 614 38.60 -9.73 -6.45
CA GLN A 614 38.51 -9.76 -7.92
C GLN A 614 38.12 -8.40 -8.49
N ASP A 615 39.11 -7.69 -9.03
CA ASP A 615 38.91 -6.53 -9.92
C ASP A 615 37.99 -6.94 -11.10
N PRO A 616 36.86 -6.24 -11.34
CA PRO A 616 35.85 -6.60 -12.33
C PRO A 616 36.33 -6.27 -13.77
N GLY A 617 37.26 -7.08 -14.27
CA GLY A 617 37.94 -6.91 -15.55
C GLY A 617 37.03 -6.79 -16.77
N VAL A 618 36.63 -5.56 -17.09
CA VAL A 618 35.99 -5.17 -18.35
C VAL A 618 36.87 -4.11 -19.00
N ALA A 619 37.43 -4.43 -20.18
CA ALA A 619 38.27 -3.52 -20.96
C ALA A 619 37.43 -2.35 -21.53
N THR A 620 37.20 -1.34 -20.68
CA THR A 620 36.29 -0.23 -20.94
C THR A 620 36.98 0.82 -21.80
N LYS A 621 36.61 0.87 -23.08
CA LYS A 621 37.20 1.83 -24.04
C LYS A 621 36.78 3.25 -23.70
N LEU A 622 37.74 4.06 -23.24
CA LEU A 622 37.52 5.45 -22.86
C LEU A 622 37.06 6.32 -24.06
N PRO A 623 36.17 7.32 -23.87
CA PRO A 623 35.74 8.22 -24.94
C PRO A 623 36.87 9.14 -25.40
N ALA A 624 36.96 9.38 -26.72
CA ALA A 624 38.05 10.15 -27.31
C ALA A 624 38.12 11.61 -26.83
N TYR A 625 37.03 12.22 -26.35
CA TYR A 625 37.04 13.58 -25.81
C TYR A 625 37.55 13.66 -24.36
N VAL A 626 37.68 12.52 -23.66
CA VAL A 626 38.34 12.46 -22.35
C VAL A 626 39.85 12.48 -22.55
N THR A 627 40.35 11.71 -23.52
CA THR A 627 41.79 11.48 -23.79
C THR A 627 42.40 12.41 -24.84
N SER A 628 41.62 13.29 -25.50
CA SER A 628 42.10 14.20 -26.56
C SER A 628 43.05 15.31 -26.10
N ALA A 629 43.15 15.55 -24.79
CA ALA A 629 44.03 16.53 -24.18
C ALA A 629 44.45 16.03 -22.77
N PRO A 630 45.61 16.44 -22.23
CA PRO A 630 45.98 16.10 -20.85
C PRO A 630 44.93 16.63 -19.86
N LEU A 631 44.59 15.83 -18.85
CA LEU A 631 43.79 16.25 -17.68
C LEU A 631 44.72 16.89 -16.63
N PRO A 632 44.19 17.68 -15.68
CA PRO A 632 44.96 18.20 -14.54
C PRO A 632 45.76 17.09 -13.82
N PRO A 633 47.04 17.32 -13.48
CA PRO A 633 47.89 16.29 -12.89
C PRO A 633 47.41 15.92 -11.49
N LEU A 634 47.26 14.63 -11.22
CA LEU A 634 47.05 14.10 -9.88
C LEU A 634 48.38 14.11 -9.12
N VAL A 635 48.40 14.69 -7.91
CA VAL A 635 49.61 14.89 -7.10
C VAL A 635 49.50 14.05 -5.84
N ALA A 636 50.48 13.17 -5.61
CA ALA A 636 50.47 12.20 -4.51
C ALA A 636 50.40 12.89 -3.14
N SER A 637 49.59 12.32 -2.25
CA SER A 637 49.49 12.74 -0.85
C SER A 637 50.77 12.36 -0.09
N THR A 638 51.45 13.35 0.50
CA THR A 638 52.69 13.13 1.27
C THR A 638 52.39 12.58 2.66
N ALA A 639 52.26 11.25 2.75
CA ALA A 639 51.99 10.55 4.00
C ALA A 639 53.07 10.83 5.06
N THR A 640 52.74 11.62 6.07
CA THR A 640 53.54 11.78 7.29
C THR A 640 53.27 10.58 8.21
N THR A 641 54.03 9.51 8.02
CA THR A 641 53.84 8.26 8.75
C THR A 641 54.24 8.39 10.22
N GLY A 642 53.26 8.44 11.13
CA GLY A 642 53.46 8.23 12.56
C GLY A 642 53.08 9.41 13.47
N GLY A 643 51.79 9.55 13.76
CA GLY A 643 51.28 10.43 14.80
C GLY A 643 49.88 10.00 15.22
N THR A 644 49.67 9.68 16.50
CA THR A 644 48.34 9.32 17.02
C THR A 644 47.45 10.55 17.08
N VAL A 645 46.28 10.49 16.46
CA VAL A 645 45.27 11.57 16.55
C VAL A 645 44.65 11.56 17.94
N ALA A 646 45.14 12.47 18.78
CA ALA A 646 44.36 13.07 19.86
C ALA A 646 43.87 14.46 19.40
N ASP A 647 42.79 14.96 20.00
CA ASP A 647 42.25 16.28 19.70
C ASP A 647 43.24 17.42 19.91
N VAL A 648 43.31 18.35 18.94
CA VAL A 648 43.50 19.78 19.23
C VAL A 648 42.67 20.63 18.26
N ARG A 649 41.58 21.22 18.75
CA ARG A 649 41.08 22.51 18.28
C ARG A 649 41.90 23.61 18.99
N THR A 650 42.73 24.36 18.27
CA THR A 650 43.18 25.70 18.72
C THR A 650 43.37 26.62 17.53
N VAL A 651 42.58 27.70 17.48
CA VAL A 651 42.88 28.90 16.69
C VAL A 651 44.02 29.66 17.39
N ALA A 652 44.93 30.25 16.62
CA ALA A 652 46.01 31.06 17.19
C ALA A 652 45.50 32.43 17.68
N ALA A 653 45.78 32.76 18.93
CA ALA A 653 45.57 34.10 19.51
C ALA A 653 46.93 34.78 19.79
N GLY A 654 46.96 36.12 19.71
CA GLY A 654 48.16 36.92 19.94
C GLY A 654 48.60 36.98 21.42
N PRO A 655 49.85 37.36 21.70
CA PRO A 655 50.42 37.28 23.05
C PRO A 655 49.99 38.44 23.97
N GLY A 656 49.64 38.14 25.22
CA GLY A 656 49.46 39.16 26.27
C GLY A 656 49.09 38.62 27.65
N THR A 657 49.93 38.95 28.64
CA THR A 657 49.64 38.94 30.10
C THR A 657 49.51 37.59 30.82
N ASP A 658 50.68 37.10 31.26
CA ASP A 658 50.98 36.60 32.62
C ASP A 658 49.83 36.34 33.61
N VAL A 659 49.70 35.09 34.08
CA VAL A 659 48.99 34.71 35.31
C VAL A 659 49.79 33.64 36.06
N GLY A 660 50.29 33.98 37.24
CA GLY A 660 50.86 33.03 38.20
C GLY A 660 49.81 32.46 39.16
N ALA A 661 50.03 31.23 39.63
CA ALA A 661 49.05 30.33 40.28
C ALA A 661 47.93 29.86 39.33
N ILE A 662 47.41 28.62 39.43
CA ILE A 662 47.39 27.69 40.57
C ILE A 662 48.11 26.37 40.23
N ALA A 663 48.70 25.71 41.25
CA ALA A 663 49.28 24.38 41.14
C ALA A 663 48.58 23.40 42.10
N GLY A 664 48.30 22.16 41.65
CA GLY A 664 47.75 21.13 42.55
C GLY A 664 47.23 19.85 41.86
N ALA A 665 48.03 18.78 41.92
CA ALA A 665 47.64 17.36 41.96
C ALA A 665 46.56 16.79 41.01
N ILE A 666 46.98 15.93 40.07
CA ILE A 666 46.26 14.70 39.69
C ILE A 666 47.25 13.53 39.70
N ALA A 667 47.04 12.55 40.58
CA ALA A 667 47.80 11.29 40.58
C ALA A 667 47.09 10.17 41.36
N LYS A 668 46.61 9.13 40.64
CA LYS A 668 46.23 7.77 41.08
C LYS A 668 45.27 7.58 42.28
N PRO A 669 44.41 6.56 42.20
CA PRO A 669 44.14 5.69 43.36
C PRO A 669 44.26 4.19 43.04
N GLY A 670 44.33 3.35 44.08
CA GLY A 670 44.20 1.90 43.96
C GLY A 670 44.29 1.15 45.30
N THR A 671 43.33 0.23 45.51
CA THR A 671 43.28 -0.85 46.53
C THR A 671 43.02 -0.52 48.02
N LEU A 672 42.39 -1.50 48.70
CA LEU A 672 42.12 -1.66 50.15
C LEU A 672 41.02 -0.76 50.78
N SER A 673 40.23 -1.18 51.77
CA SER A 673 39.76 -2.53 52.23
C SER A 673 38.69 -2.41 53.34
N ASP A 674 37.90 -3.47 53.54
CA ASP A 674 37.21 -4.00 54.75
C ASP A 674 37.46 -3.36 56.14
N ALA A 675 36.58 -3.47 57.15
CA ALA A 675 35.15 -3.86 57.25
C ALA A 675 34.65 -3.59 58.71
N GLY A 676 33.33 -3.68 58.99
CA GLY A 676 32.79 -3.45 60.34
C GLY A 676 31.33 -3.89 60.60
N THR A 677 31.20 -5.05 61.25
CA THR A 677 30.03 -5.67 61.95
C THR A 677 29.00 -4.71 62.59
N VAL A 678 27.65 -4.89 62.51
CA VAL A 678 26.73 -6.03 62.77
C VAL A 678 26.18 -6.11 64.22
N ALA A 679 24.85 -5.99 64.39
CA ALA A 679 23.95 -6.68 65.34
C ALA A 679 22.57 -5.95 65.47
N ASP A 680 21.42 -6.56 65.80
CA ASP A 680 20.87 -7.92 65.56
C ASP A 680 19.35 -7.95 65.92
N ALA A 681 18.64 -9.01 65.54
CA ALA A 681 17.33 -9.49 66.05
C ALA A 681 16.04 -8.66 65.71
N THR A 682 14.84 -9.24 65.53
CA THR A 682 14.40 -10.64 65.72
C THR A 682 13.24 -11.05 64.78
N THR A 683 13.17 -12.31 64.37
CA THR A 683 12.02 -12.97 63.68
C THR A 683 11.34 -13.99 64.61
N PRO A 684 10.08 -14.43 64.34
CA PRO A 684 9.85 -15.77 63.73
C PRO A 684 8.77 -15.72 62.60
N ALA A 685 8.90 -16.44 61.47
CA ALA A 685 8.88 -17.91 61.25
C ALA A 685 7.45 -18.52 61.31
N ALA A 686 7.05 -19.51 60.52
CA ALA A 686 7.70 -20.29 59.44
C ALA A 686 6.67 -20.52 58.28
N THR A 687 6.66 -21.49 57.34
CA THR A 687 7.34 -22.79 56.99
C THR A 687 6.91 -23.10 55.53
N ASP A 688 7.56 -23.89 54.66
CA ASP A 688 8.92 -24.47 54.54
C ASP A 688 9.05 -25.20 53.16
N ARG A 689 10.29 -25.52 52.71
CA ARG A 689 10.69 -26.46 51.61
C ARG A 689 10.35 -26.08 50.14
N THR A 690 11.22 -26.21 49.13
CA THR A 690 12.66 -26.58 48.96
C THR A 690 13.23 -25.69 47.81
N GLY A 691 14.50 -25.28 47.68
CA GLY A 691 15.79 -25.98 47.84
C GLY A 691 16.31 -26.46 46.45
N ALA A 692 17.53 -26.16 45.97
CA ALA A 692 18.69 -25.49 46.59
C ALA A 692 19.70 -24.92 45.55
N ASP A 693 20.40 -23.82 45.91
CA ASP A 693 21.87 -23.64 46.08
C ASP A 693 22.87 -24.72 45.53
N VAL A 694 24.14 -24.46 45.16
CA VAL A 694 25.01 -23.25 45.29
C VAL A 694 26.25 -23.22 44.35
N ALA A 695 26.76 -22.00 44.10
CA ALA A 695 28.11 -21.51 43.71
C ALA A 695 29.18 -22.30 42.91
N ALA A 696 29.78 -21.58 41.95
CA ALA A 696 31.19 -21.61 41.48
C ALA A 696 31.46 -20.28 40.71
N LEU A 697 32.63 -19.64 40.64
CA LEU A 697 33.99 -19.91 41.15
C LEU A 697 34.79 -18.57 41.17
N THR A 698 35.59 -18.26 42.20
CA THR A 698 36.71 -17.29 42.10
C THR A 698 37.76 -17.52 43.20
N SER A 699 38.95 -18.01 42.83
CA SER A 699 40.23 -17.79 43.54
C SER A 699 41.37 -18.40 42.71
N VAL A 700 42.60 -17.87 42.82
CA VAL A 700 43.74 -18.22 41.95
C VAL A 700 44.98 -18.61 42.76
N GLY A 701 45.73 -19.61 42.27
CA GLY A 701 47.09 -19.93 42.71
C GLY A 701 47.21 -21.13 43.68
N PRO A 702 48.43 -21.66 43.92
CA PRO A 702 49.73 -21.11 43.54
C PRO A 702 50.53 -21.96 42.50
N VAL A 703 51.80 -21.61 42.31
CA VAL A 703 52.78 -22.17 41.35
C VAL A 703 53.73 -23.16 42.04
N THR A 704 54.17 -24.23 41.34
CA THR A 704 55.59 -24.74 41.32
C THR A 704 55.83 -25.90 40.33
N ASP A 705 56.92 -25.77 39.56
CA ASP A 705 57.94 -26.76 39.14
C ASP A 705 57.69 -28.01 38.23
N ALA A 706 58.78 -28.32 37.50
CA ALA A 706 59.31 -29.64 37.11
C ALA A 706 59.01 -30.29 35.71
N THR A 707 59.79 -29.85 34.71
CA THR A 707 60.72 -30.69 33.91
C THR A 707 60.25 -31.58 32.73
N THR A 708 61.09 -31.62 31.69
CA THR A 708 61.08 -32.36 30.41
C THR A 708 61.22 -33.91 30.55
N PRO A 709 60.84 -34.73 29.54
CA PRO A 709 61.57 -34.89 28.26
C PRO A 709 60.64 -34.79 27.01
N ALA A 710 61.07 -34.54 25.76
CA ALA A 710 62.34 -34.65 25.01
C ALA A 710 62.56 -35.96 24.20
N ALA A 711 62.53 -35.80 22.86
CA ALA A 711 63.17 -36.58 21.79
C ALA A 711 62.80 -38.06 21.50
N THR A 712 62.46 -38.32 20.22
CA THR A 712 63.19 -39.30 19.38
C THR A 712 63.05 -39.00 17.87
N ASP A 713 64.19 -38.89 17.17
CA ASP A 713 64.58 -39.55 15.90
C ASP A 713 63.60 -39.69 14.68
N ARG A 714 64.02 -39.57 13.40
CA ARG A 714 65.38 -39.28 12.84
C ARG A 714 65.40 -38.74 11.39
N THR A 715 66.39 -37.89 11.15
CA THR A 715 67.19 -37.58 9.93
C THR A 715 66.90 -38.28 8.58
N GLY A 716 67.01 -37.53 7.47
CA GLY A 716 66.85 -38.08 6.11
C GLY A 716 67.49 -37.36 4.88
N ALA A 717 68.51 -36.50 5.04
CA ALA A 717 69.46 -36.03 3.98
C ALA A 717 68.93 -35.28 2.71
N ASP A 718 69.74 -34.67 1.83
CA ASP A 718 70.92 -33.75 1.95
C ASP A 718 71.30 -33.24 0.51
N VAL A 719 72.23 -32.27 0.38
CA VAL A 719 73.03 -31.88 -0.83
C VAL A 719 72.44 -30.98 -1.95
N ALA A 720 73.20 -29.90 -2.25
CA ALA A 720 73.30 -29.04 -3.45
C ALA A 720 72.07 -28.22 -3.95
N ALA A 721 72.10 -26.91 -4.29
CA ALA A 721 73.10 -25.85 -4.53
C ALA A 721 73.46 -25.48 -6.00
N LEU A 722 72.96 -24.29 -6.41
CA LEU A 722 73.54 -23.26 -7.29
C LEU A 722 73.89 -23.54 -8.78
N THR A 723 73.79 -22.45 -9.58
CA THR A 723 74.17 -22.27 -11.01
C THR A 723 73.31 -23.02 -12.06
N GLY A 724 73.16 -22.55 -13.31
CA GLY A 724 73.49 -21.22 -13.87
C GLY A 724 73.53 -21.14 -15.42
N ILE A 725 72.77 -20.19 -15.99
CA ILE A 725 72.94 -19.53 -17.33
C ILE A 725 72.81 -20.36 -18.64
N GLY A 726 71.80 -20.00 -19.45
CA GLY A 726 71.86 -19.96 -20.93
C GLY A 726 71.41 -21.21 -21.72
N PRO A 727 71.30 -21.14 -23.08
CA PRO A 727 71.51 -19.98 -23.98
C PRO A 727 70.31 -19.63 -24.92
N VAL A 728 70.56 -18.87 -25.98
CA VAL A 728 69.61 -18.22 -26.93
C VAL A 728 69.48 -19.01 -28.26
N THR A 729 68.31 -18.97 -28.95
CA THR A 729 68.07 -18.95 -30.44
C THR A 729 66.57 -19.20 -30.75
N ASP A 730 65.91 -18.71 -31.83
CA ASP A 730 66.21 -17.67 -32.85
C ASP A 730 64.90 -17.27 -33.61
N ALA A 731 64.94 -16.17 -34.39
CA ALA A 731 64.10 -15.83 -35.57
C ALA A 731 62.56 -15.64 -35.40
N THR A 732 61.83 -14.73 -36.09
CA THR A 732 62.07 -13.55 -36.98
C THR A 732 60.69 -12.80 -37.10
N THR A 733 60.44 -11.64 -37.75
CA THR A 733 61.16 -10.73 -38.68
C THR A 733 60.56 -9.29 -38.62
N ARG A 734 61.23 -8.31 -39.26
CA ARG A 734 60.74 -7.12 -40.05
C ARG A 734 59.30 -6.56 -39.84
N THR A 735 59.04 -5.25 -39.88
CA THR A 735 59.73 -4.18 -40.67
C THR A 735 59.47 -2.75 -40.15
N GLY A 736 60.49 -1.86 -40.18
CA GLY A 736 60.47 -0.43 -40.60
C GLY A 736 59.55 0.62 -39.93
N THR A 737 59.88 1.91 -39.86
CA THR A 737 61.08 2.68 -40.30
C THR A 737 61.22 4.01 -39.53
N ASP A 738 62.43 4.29 -39.02
CA ASP A 738 63.28 5.51 -39.03
C ASP A 738 62.73 6.97 -38.85
N ALA A 739 63.68 7.88 -38.54
CA ALA A 739 63.62 9.35 -38.33
C ALA A 739 63.10 9.83 -36.94
N GLU A 740 63.87 10.38 -35.98
CA GLU A 740 65.19 11.10 -35.89
C GLU A 740 65.12 12.65 -35.91
N VAL A 741 66.07 13.31 -35.21
CA VAL A 741 66.31 14.77 -35.07
C VAL A 741 65.26 15.52 -34.20
N ALA A 742 65.48 16.06 -32.99
CA ALA A 742 66.63 16.62 -32.23
C ALA A 742 66.92 18.13 -32.44
N ALA A 743 66.82 18.95 -31.37
CA ALA A 743 67.61 20.16 -31.11
C ALA A 743 67.26 20.84 -29.75
N ASP A 744 68.27 21.50 -29.19
CA ASP A 744 68.42 22.45 -28.06
C ASP A 744 67.22 23.32 -27.59
N GLY A 745 67.23 23.93 -26.39
CA GLY A 745 68.26 23.94 -25.34
C GLY A 745 68.65 25.35 -24.84
N ALA A 746 67.89 25.91 -23.88
CA ALA A 746 68.20 27.18 -23.18
C ALA A 746 67.48 27.29 -21.81
N VAL A 747 67.87 28.23 -20.94
CA VAL A 747 68.79 27.98 -19.80
C VAL A 747 68.71 29.18 -18.81
N VAL A 748 68.15 28.95 -17.60
CA VAL A 748 68.06 29.83 -16.38
C VAL A 748 67.49 31.27 -16.55
N ASP A 749 67.05 32.00 -15.51
CA ASP A 749 66.93 31.84 -14.03
C ASP A 749 65.58 32.48 -13.58
N GLY A 750 65.06 32.35 -12.36
CA GLY A 750 65.52 31.63 -11.16
C GLY A 750 64.95 32.26 -9.87
N ALA A 751 64.02 31.58 -9.20
CA ALA A 751 63.52 31.95 -7.85
C ALA A 751 62.82 30.75 -7.19
N VAL A 752 63.45 30.12 -6.20
CA VAL A 752 62.91 28.95 -5.49
C VAL A 752 62.13 29.38 -4.25
N VAL A 753 60.93 28.82 -4.06
CA VAL A 753 60.32 28.64 -2.74
C VAL A 753 60.22 27.14 -2.53
N ASP A 754 60.91 26.63 -1.51
CA ASP A 754 61.12 25.19 -1.36
C ASP A 754 59.90 24.53 -0.71
N GLY A 755 59.17 23.75 -1.50
CA GLY A 755 57.97 23.02 -1.10
C GLY A 755 57.92 21.72 -1.87
N GLY A 756 58.07 20.60 -1.16
CA GLY A 756 58.26 19.28 -1.77
C GLY A 756 57.14 18.90 -2.73
N VAL A 757 57.46 18.86 -4.04
CA VAL A 757 56.51 18.47 -5.08
C VAL A 757 56.17 16.99 -4.92
N GLY A 758 54.95 16.71 -4.46
CA GLY A 758 54.43 15.34 -4.38
C GLY A 758 54.48 14.67 -5.74
N ALA A 759 54.78 13.36 -5.77
CA ALA A 759 54.94 12.61 -7.02
C ALA A 759 53.68 12.73 -7.90
N ILE A 760 53.85 13.17 -9.14
CA ILE A 760 52.76 13.28 -10.11
C ILE A 760 52.43 11.88 -10.64
N ALA A 761 51.14 11.58 -10.77
CA ALA A 761 50.67 10.32 -11.35
C ALA A 761 51.19 10.11 -12.77
N ASP A 762 51.72 8.92 -13.07
CA ASP A 762 52.06 8.54 -14.44
C ASP A 762 50.79 8.30 -15.30
N ALA A 763 50.98 8.21 -16.62
CA ALA A 763 49.89 8.05 -17.56
C ALA A 763 49.07 6.75 -17.35
N GLY A 764 49.70 5.66 -16.90
CA GLY A 764 49.02 4.39 -16.60
C GLY A 764 48.23 4.44 -15.30
N ALA A 765 48.71 5.17 -14.28
CA ALA A 765 47.96 5.46 -13.06
C ALA A 765 46.70 6.29 -13.36
N VAL A 766 46.80 7.29 -14.24
CA VAL A 766 45.67 8.11 -14.70
C VAL A 766 44.69 7.31 -15.57
N GLU A 767 45.18 6.57 -16.57
CA GLU A 767 44.32 5.73 -17.43
C GLU A 767 43.60 4.64 -16.60
N GLY A 768 44.31 3.99 -15.68
CA GLY A 768 43.72 3.01 -14.76
C GLY A 768 42.66 3.62 -13.83
N LEU A 769 42.82 4.87 -13.39
CA LEU A 769 41.77 5.58 -12.64
C LEU A 769 40.57 5.90 -13.53
N LEU A 770 40.78 6.35 -14.77
CA LEU A 770 39.70 6.62 -15.72
C LEU A 770 38.90 5.36 -16.07
N VAL A 771 39.56 4.22 -16.31
CA VAL A 771 38.89 2.93 -16.55
C VAL A 771 38.08 2.50 -15.33
N ARG A 772 38.64 2.63 -14.11
CA ARG A 772 37.92 2.33 -12.86
C ARG A 772 36.75 3.27 -12.58
N LEU A 773 36.85 4.54 -12.96
CA LEU A 773 35.73 5.49 -12.93
C LEU A 773 34.65 5.15 -13.96
N ALA A 774 35.04 4.73 -15.17
CA ALA A 774 34.12 4.39 -16.26
C ALA A 774 33.30 3.10 -16.00
N VAL A 775 33.73 2.23 -15.08
CA VAL A 775 32.94 1.10 -14.57
C VAL A 775 32.18 1.40 -13.27
N CYS A 776 32.27 2.62 -12.73
CA CYS A 776 31.44 3.05 -11.59
C CYS A 776 30.07 3.55 -12.07
N ASP A 777 29.03 3.23 -11.30
CA ASP A 777 27.70 3.84 -11.42
C ASP A 777 27.18 4.29 -10.03
N ALA A 778 25.92 4.71 -9.95
CA ALA A 778 25.27 5.13 -8.69
C ALA A 778 25.04 3.99 -7.67
N ASP A 779 25.34 2.76 -8.06
CA ASP A 779 25.02 1.53 -7.34
C ASP A 779 26.29 0.76 -6.94
N SER A 780 27.37 0.91 -7.71
CA SER A 780 28.60 0.14 -7.64
C SER A 780 29.81 1.07 -7.81
N VAL A 781 30.53 1.33 -6.72
CA VAL A 781 31.78 2.10 -6.72
C VAL A 781 32.98 1.17 -6.64
N HIS A 782 33.93 1.33 -7.55
CA HIS A 782 35.15 0.52 -7.58
C HIS A 782 36.06 0.84 -6.37
N PRO A 783 36.55 -0.13 -5.58
CA PRO A 783 37.38 0.13 -4.39
C PRO A 783 38.61 1.01 -4.67
N GLY A 784 39.29 0.78 -5.80
CA GLY A 784 40.41 1.61 -6.26
C GLY A 784 40.08 3.09 -6.57
N VAL A 785 38.81 3.47 -6.72
CA VAL A 785 38.36 4.88 -6.81
C VAL A 785 38.20 5.50 -5.41
N LEU A 786 37.79 4.71 -4.42
CA LEU A 786 37.76 5.15 -3.03
C LEU A 786 39.18 5.33 -2.48
N ALA A 787 40.08 4.37 -2.72
CA ALA A 787 41.50 4.46 -2.35
C ALA A 787 42.22 5.66 -3.01
N ALA A 788 41.78 6.08 -4.21
CA ALA A 788 42.30 7.28 -4.87
C ALA A 788 42.06 8.56 -4.04
N ARG A 789 41.04 8.61 -3.17
CA ARG A 789 40.76 9.76 -2.28
C ARG A 789 41.90 10.00 -1.28
N GLU A 790 42.61 8.96 -0.89
CA GLU A 790 43.70 8.99 0.08
C GLU A 790 45.07 9.09 -0.60
N ALA A 791 45.22 8.44 -1.77
CA ALA A 791 46.46 8.46 -2.55
C ALA A 791 46.82 9.83 -3.14
N TRP A 792 45.83 10.66 -3.50
CA TRP A 792 46.03 11.95 -4.19
C TRP A 792 45.46 13.13 -3.39
N THR A 793 46.12 14.28 -3.46
CA THR A 793 45.73 15.52 -2.78
C THR A 793 44.30 15.98 -3.13
N PRO A 794 43.55 16.57 -2.19
CA PRO A 794 42.19 17.04 -2.43
C PRO A 794 42.05 17.99 -3.64
N GLU A 795 43.00 18.90 -3.79
CA GLU A 795 43.01 19.96 -4.80
C GLU A 795 43.21 19.38 -6.21
N SER A 796 44.16 18.44 -6.36
CA SER A 796 44.42 17.80 -7.65
C SER A 796 43.25 16.93 -8.11
N ARG A 797 42.61 16.20 -7.18
CA ARG A 797 41.40 15.43 -7.47
C ARG A 797 40.20 16.30 -7.81
N ALA A 798 40.03 17.45 -7.13
CA ALA A 798 38.97 18.40 -7.43
C ALA A 798 39.09 18.95 -8.85
N ALA A 799 40.28 19.42 -9.23
CA ALA A 799 40.56 19.92 -10.58
C ALA A 799 40.36 18.84 -11.65
N PHE A 800 40.88 17.63 -11.42
CA PHE A 800 40.72 16.49 -12.33
C PHE A 800 39.26 16.11 -12.57
N ALA A 801 38.47 16.02 -11.49
CA ALA A 801 37.06 15.64 -11.57
C ALA A 801 36.18 16.73 -12.23
N LEU A 802 36.48 18.01 -11.98
CA LEU A 802 35.77 19.12 -12.59
C LEU A 802 36.04 19.24 -14.09
N GLU A 803 37.31 19.16 -14.52
CA GLU A 803 37.68 19.15 -15.94
C GLU A 803 37.00 17.99 -16.69
N LEU A 804 36.99 16.78 -16.10
CA LEU A 804 36.33 15.61 -16.68
C LEU A 804 34.82 15.84 -16.89
N TYR A 805 34.15 16.48 -15.93
CA TYR A 805 32.75 16.87 -16.02
C TYR A 805 32.52 17.97 -17.08
N GLU A 806 33.37 19.00 -17.14
CA GLU A 806 33.24 20.08 -18.12
C GLU A 806 33.49 19.60 -19.56
N ARG A 807 34.44 18.67 -19.78
CA ARG A 807 34.64 18.00 -21.09
C ARG A 807 33.42 17.18 -21.50
N TRP A 808 32.83 16.43 -20.57
CA TRP A 808 31.59 15.69 -20.81
C TRP A 808 30.43 16.62 -21.18
N LEU A 809 30.24 17.73 -20.48
CA LEU A 809 29.26 18.76 -20.85
C LEU A 809 29.54 19.34 -22.25
N ALA A 810 30.79 19.67 -22.57
CA ALA A 810 31.19 20.21 -23.88
C ALA A 810 30.96 19.20 -25.02
N ALA A 811 31.08 17.90 -24.76
CA ALA A 811 30.72 16.82 -25.67
C ALA A 811 29.18 16.59 -25.81
N GLY A 812 28.35 17.48 -25.28
CA GLY A 812 26.88 17.38 -25.28
C GLY A 812 26.30 16.55 -24.13
N ALA A 813 27.13 16.12 -23.19
CA ALA A 813 26.85 15.17 -22.11
C ALA A 813 26.20 13.86 -22.59
N PRO A 814 26.97 12.99 -23.29
CA PRO A 814 26.51 11.68 -23.76
C PRO A 814 26.01 10.80 -22.61
N ALA A 815 24.89 10.12 -22.82
CA ALA A 815 24.21 9.34 -21.78
C ALA A 815 24.99 8.10 -21.32
N ALA A 816 25.86 7.53 -22.17
CA ALA A 816 26.74 6.42 -21.81
C ALA A 816 27.84 6.84 -20.83
N ASP A 817 28.24 8.11 -20.85
CA ASP A 817 29.44 8.61 -20.17
C ASP A 817 29.13 9.36 -18.86
N GLY A 818 27.95 9.13 -18.28
CA GLY A 818 27.50 9.80 -17.05
C GLY A 818 28.42 9.61 -15.82
N TRP A 819 29.33 8.65 -15.87
CA TRP A 819 30.42 8.46 -14.91
C TRP A 819 31.33 9.69 -14.77
N CYS A 820 31.48 10.51 -15.83
CA CYS A 820 32.22 11.77 -15.78
C CYS A 820 31.63 12.76 -14.75
N MET A 821 30.30 12.74 -14.55
CA MET A 821 29.63 13.50 -13.50
C MET A 821 29.72 12.82 -12.13
N GLN A 822 29.71 11.48 -12.08
CA GLN A 822 29.89 10.75 -10.81
C GLN A 822 31.29 10.93 -10.22
N ALA A 823 32.33 11.14 -11.04
CA ALA A 823 33.68 11.48 -10.57
C ALA A 823 33.69 12.70 -9.64
N VAL A 824 32.86 13.71 -9.90
CA VAL A 824 32.69 14.89 -9.03
C VAL A 824 32.19 14.50 -7.63
N GLY A 825 31.25 13.54 -7.55
CA GLY A 825 30.75 13.00 -6.29
C GLY A 825 31.75 12.08 -5.57
N LEU A 826 32.44 11.22 -6.32
CA LEU A 826 33.28 10.16 -5.78
C LEU A 826 34.66 10.66 -5.30
N ILE A 827 35.32 11.52 -6.09
CA ILE A 827 36.68 12.01 -5.85
C ILE A 827 36.82 13.54 -5.85
N GLY A 828 35.83 14.27 -6.38
CA GLY A 828 35.81 15.74 -6.42
C GLY A 828 35.49 16.43 -5.08
N ASP A 829 35.18 17.73 -5.14
CA ASP A 829 34.99 18.61 -3.99
C ASP A 829 33.58 19.24 -3.90
N ASP A 830 33.39 20.14 -2.92
CA ASP A 830 32.12 20.81 -2.69
C ASP A 830 31.82 21.94 -3.69
N ALA A 831 32.84 22.54 -4.35
CA ALA A 831 32.63 23.46 -5.45
C ALA A 831 32.13 22.72 -6.70
N GLY A 832 32.72 21.57 -7.04
CA GLY A 832 32.23 20.69 -8.08
C GLY A 832 30.79 20.20 -7.79
N ALA A 833 30.49 19.79 -6.55
CA ALA A 833 29.14 19.41 -6.14
C ALA A 833 28.12 20.55 -6.37
N ARG A 834 28.44 21.78 -5.95
CA ARG A 834 27.59 22.96 -6.19
C ARG A 834 27.42 23.27 -7.69
N ARG A 835 28.45 23.05 -8.51
CA ARG A 835 28.35 23.18 -9.98
C ARG A 835 27.36 22.19 -10.56
N VAL A 836 27.47 20.91 -10.18
CA VAL A 836 26.55 19.83 -10.62
C VAL A 836 25.10 20.13 -10.21
N ALA A 837 24.87 20.59 -8.98
CA ALA A 837 23.54 20.98 -8.50
C ALA A 837 22.93 22.14 -9.31
N ALA A 838 23.74 23.16 -9.64
CA ALA A 838 23.31 24.33 -10.40
C ALA A 838 22.84 23.99 -11.82
N ASP A 839 23.52 23.07 -12.51
CA ASP A 839 23.10 22.62 -13.84
C ASP A 839 21.90 21.64 -13.77
N ALA A 840 21.92 20.70 -12.82
CA ALA A 840 20.84 19.72 -12.61
C ALA A 840 19.47 20.36 -12.36
N LYS A 841 19.42 21.54 -11.74
CA LYS A 841 18.21 22.34 -11.53
C LYS A 841 17.45 22.69 -12.81
N HIS A 842 18.14 22.75 -13.96
CA HIS A 842 17.58 23.22 -15.24
C HIS A 842 17.23 22.07 -16.18
N TRP A 843 17.98 20.96 -16.13
CA TRP A 843 17.87 19.82 -17.05
C TRP A 843 16.47 19.17 -17.19
N PRO A 844 15.62 19.04 -16.14
CA PRO A 844 14.26 18.49 -16.32
C PRO A 844 13.38 19.35 -17.24
N GLY A 845 13.62 20.66 -17.29
CA GLY A 845 12.95 21.59 -18.21
C GLY A 845 13.51 21.59 -19.63
N GLN A 846 14.58 20.82 -19.87
CA GLN A 846 15.26 20.67 -21.16
C GLN A 846 15.11 19.23 -21.72
N GLY A 847 14.21 18.42 -21.14
CA GLY A 847 14.02 17.01 -21.48
C GLY A 847 15.07 16.05 -20.91
N ALA A 848 16.10 16.55 -20.23
CA ALA A 848 17.23 15.79 -19.72
C ALA A 848 17.00 15.22 -18.30
N SER A 849 15.78 14.77 -17.99
CA SER A 849 15.36 14.36 -16.63
C SER A 849 16.17 13.21 -16.04
N ALA A 850 16.62 12.24 -16.85
CA ALA A 850 17.48 11.14 -16.39
C ALA A 850 18.88 11.66 -15.96
N ARG A 851 19.41 12.66 -16.68
CA ARG A 851 20.68 13.34 -16.33
C ARG A 851 20.54 14.09 -15.01
N ALA A 852 19.39 14.73 -14.78
CA ALA A 852 19.08 15.41 -13.52
C ALA A 852 19.03 14.43 -12.34
N GLN A 853 18.38 13.27 -12.50
CA GLN A 853 18.34 12.25 -11.46
C GLN A 853 19.74 11.75 -11.09
N ALA A 854 20.58 11.42 -12.08
CA ALA A 854 21.95 10.98 -11.83
C ALA A 854 22.84 12.04 -11.12
N ALA A 855 22.48 13.32 -11.19
CA ALA A 855 23.17 14.37 -10.43
C ALA A 855 22.83 14.34 -8.92
N LEU A 856 21.64 13.85 -8.55
CA LEU A 856 21.27 13.64 -7.14
C LEU A 856 22.12 12.51 -6.53
N ASP A 857 22.40 11.45 -7.31
CA ASP A 857 23.33 10.40 -6.91
C ASP A 857 24.76 10.96 -6.71
N ALA A 858 25.25 11.82 -7.62
CA ALA A 858 26.56 12.45 -7.46
C ALA A 858 26.67 13.31 -6.18
N LEU A 859 25.64 14.10 -5.85
CA LEU A 859 25.56 14.85 -4.59
C LEU A 859 25.53 13.92 -3.37
N ARG A 860 24.78 12.81 -3.45
CA ARG A 860 24.72 11.78 -2.41
C ARG A 860 26.05 11.05 -2.21
N HIS A 861 26.80 10.77 -3.26
CA HIS A 861 28.14 10.16 -3.19
C HIS A 861 29.16 11.09 -2.55
N ARG A 862 29.05 12.41 -2.77
CA ARG A 862 29.92 13.40 -2.13
C ARG A 862 29.72 13.41 -0.61
N GLY A 863 28.46 13.37 -0.16
CA GLY A 863 28.08 13.11 1.24
C GLY A 863 28.46 14.17 2.27
N THR A 864 29.18 15.23 1.87
CA THR A 864 29.50 16.39 2.72
C THR A 864 28.27 17.24 2.95
N ASP A 865 28.22 17.94 4.08
CA ASP A 865 27.04 18.73 4.42
C ASP A 865 26.76 19.85 3.40
N ALA A 866 27.78 20.37 2.70
CA ALA A 866 27.59 21.29 1.57
C ALA A 866 26.87 20.64 0.36
N ALA A 867 27.18 19.39 0.04
CA ALA A 867 26.47 18.66 -1.02
C ALA A 867 25.05 18.24 -0.59
N LEU A 868 24.87 17.93 0.69
CA LEU A 868 23.57 17.61 1.28
C LEU A 868 22.67 18.85 1.41
N ILE A 869 23.24 20.04 1.64
CA ILE A 869 22.53 21.34 1.56
C ILE A 869 21.92 21.54 0.17
N GLU A 870 22.71 21.36 -0.89
CA GLU A 870 22.20 21.46 -2.28
C GLU A 870 21.14 20.39 -2.57
N LEU A 871 21.35 19.15 -2.13
CA LEU A 871 20.37 18.06 -2.27
C LEU A 871 19.05 18.37 -1.55
N ASN A 872 19.09 18.92 -0.34
CA ASN A 872 17.93 19.38 0.44
C ASN A 872 17.24 20.57 -0.25
N LEU A 873 18.00 21.52 -0.79
CA LEU A 873 17.44 22.63 -1.57
C LEU A 873 16.73 22.16 -2.86
N LEU A 874 17.24 21.12 -3.53
CA LEU A 874 16.55 20.48 -4.66
C LEU A 874 15.31 19.71 -4.21
N ALA A 875 15.40 18.97 -3.09
CA ALA A 875 14.29 18.25 -2.46
C ALA A 875 13.15 19.15 -1.98
N GLU A 876 13.43 20.41 -1.64
CA GLU A 876 12.41 21.37 -1.20
C GLU A 876 11.90 22.29 -2.33
N LYS A 877 12.80 22.80 -3.18
CA LYS A 877 12.50 23.94 -4.08
C LYS A 877 12.52 23.60 -5.57
N SER A 878 12.63 22.32 -5.94
CA SER A 878 12.41 21.89 -7.33
C SER A 878 10.96 22.15 -7.74
N ARG A 879 10.78 22.89 -8.85
CA ARG A 879 9.49 23.11 -9.51
C ARG A 879 8.96 21.89 -10.29
N PHE A 880 9.71 20.80 -10.32
CA PHE A 880 9.40 19.59 -11.09
C PHE A 880 9.03 18.47 -10.11
N PRO A 881 7.74 18.09 -9.95
CA PRO A 881 7.31 17.22 -8.85
C PRO A 881 8.00 15.86 -8.77
N VAL A 882 8.21 15.19 -9.91
CA VAL A 882 8.92 13.90 -9.96
C VAL A 882 10.37 14.04 -9.49
N PHE A 883 11.06 15.10 -9.93
CA PHE A 883 12.44 15.37 -9.51
C PHE A 883 12.53 15.78 -8.04
N LYS A 884 11.56 16.56 -7.54
CA LYS A 884 11.42 16.91 -6.11
C LYS A 884 11.26 15.65 -5.25
N SER A 885 10.39 14.72 -5.68
CA SER A 885 10.15 13.45 -5.00
C SER A 885 11.41 12.58 -4.93
N VAL A 886 12.14 12.41 -6.03
CA VAL A 886 13.41 11.64 -6.04
C VAL A 886 14.47 12.31 -5.15
N ALA A 887 14.63 13.63 -5.20
CA ALA A 887 15.57 14.35 -4.34
C ALA A 887 15.24 14.20 -2.84
N ARG A 888 13.96 14.32 -2.46
CA ARG A 888 13.48 14.06 -1.09
C ARG A 888 13.79 12.62 -0.65
N GLN A 889 13.60 11.65 -1.54
CA GLN A 889 13.89 10.24 -1.28
C GLN A 889 15.38 9.92 -1.09
N HIS A 890 16.30 10.75 -1.62
CA HIS A 890 17.72 10.66 -1.27
C HIS A 890 17.99 11.28 0.12
N ILE A 891 17.33 12.38 0.50
CA ILE A 891 17.43 12.95 1.85
C ILE A 891 16.90 11.97 2.91
N GLU A 892 15.75 11.35 2.68
CA GLU A 892 15.19 10.28 3.51
C GLU A 892 16.21 9.14 3.70
N ALA A 893 16.75 8.60 2.60
CA ALA A 893 17.75 7.53 2.63
C ALA A 893 19.10 7.90 3.27
N ILE A 894 19.40 9.20 3.45
CA ILE A 894 20.62 9.70 4.11
C ILE A 894 20.35 9.99 5.59
N ALA A 895 19.14 10.43 5.94
CA ALA A 895 18.68 10.56 7.31
C ALA A 895 18.63 9.17 7.99
N ASP A 896 18.08 8.18 7.29
CA ASP A 896 18.09 6.76 7.67
C ASP A 896 19.49 6.25 8.04
N LEU A 897 20.48 6.53 7.19
CA LEU A 897 21.89 6.12 7.38
C LEU A 897 22.59 6.86 8.52
N ARG A 898 22.08 8.04 8.91
CA ARG A 898 22.59 8.82 10.05
C ARG A 898 21.78 8.61 11.34
N GLY A 899 20.71 7.78 11.31
CA GLY A 899 19.82 7.56 12.46
C GLY A 899 18.97 8.77 12.84
N LEU A 900 18.58 9.59 11.84
CA LEU A 900 17.83 10.83 12.01
C LEU A 900 16.51 10.81 11.25
N THR A 901 15.55 11.64 11.64
CA THR A 901 14.45 12.02 10.74
C THR A 901 14.95 12.93 9.60
N PRO A 902 14.24 13.01 8.46
CA PRO A 902 14.58 13.96 7.39
C PRO A 902 14.58 15.41 7.86
N ASP A 903 13.71 15.74 8.82
CA ASP A 903 13.55 17.07 9.39
C ASP A 903 14.75 17.44 10.29
N GLU A 904 15.17 16.56 11.21
CA GLU A 904 16.39 16.77 12.01
C GLU A 904 17.67 16.81 11.18
N LEU A 905 17.79 15.95 10.15
CA LEU A 905 18.90 16.05 9.20
C LEU A 905 18.91 17.43 8.54
N ALA A 906 17.74 17.93 8.12
CA ALA A 906 17.64 19.20 7.43
C ALA A 906 17.71 20.44 8.35
N ASP A 907 17.66 20.26 9.68
CA ASP A 907 18.00 21.28 10.69
C ASP A 907 19.50 21.25 11.06
N ARG A 908 20.20 20.12 10.86
CA ARG A 908 21.67 20.06 10.90
C ARG A 908 22.31 20.63 9.65
N LEU A 909 21.62 20.57 8.51
CA LEU A 909 22.03 21.07 7.19
C LEU A 909 21.59 22.53 6.94
N VAL A 910 21.65 23.40 7.94
CA VAL A 910 21.54 24.85 7.70
C VAL A 910 22.91 25.40 7.31
N PRO A 911 23.05 26.13 6.19
CA PRO A 911 24.29 26.81 5.86
C PRO A 911 24.52 28.02 6.78
N THR A 912 25.77 28.20 7.24
CA THR A 912 26.22 29.46 7.88
C THR A 912 26.27 30.64 6.92
N LEU A 913 25.97 30.44 5.63
CA LEU A 913 26.08 31.40 4.52
C LEU A 913 27.50 31.97 4.30
N GLY A 914 28.52 31.37 4.92
CA GLY A 914 29.88 31.92 4.96
C GLY A 914 29.96 33.18 5.82
N LEU A 915 29.24 33.16 6.95
CA LEU A 915 29.41 34.05 8.10
C LEU A 915 30.19 33.28 9.18
N ASP A 916 30.92 34.02 10.00
CA ASP A 916 31.51 33.55 11.27
C ASP A 916 30.53 33.80 12.44
N ASP A 917 30.93 33.44 13.66
CA ASP A 917 30.12 33.61 14.88
C ASP A 917 29.89 35.10 15.24
N ASP A 918 30.72 36.02 14.71
CA ASP A 918 30.50 37.47 14.76
C ASP A 918 29.49 37.95 13.69
N GLY A 919 29.00 37.07 12.82
CA GLY A 919 28.06 37.40 11.74
C GLY A 919 28.72 37.92 10.45
N GLY A 920 30.05 37.91 10.37
CA GLY A 920 30.83 38.21 9.17
C GLY A 920 31.06 39.70 8.85
N THR A 921 32.16 39.99 8.15
CA THR A 921 32.51 41.34 7.68
C THR A 921 32.67 41.42 6.16
N VAL A 922 32.61 42.63 5.63
CA VAL A 922 32.93 42.97 4.24
C VAL A 922 33.82 44.20 4.20
N ASP A 923 35.04 44.04 3.71
CA ASP A 923 36.00 45.14 3.58
C ASP A 923 35.79 45.94 2.28
N THR A 924 35.81 47.26 2.43
CA THR A 924 35.92 48.23 1.34
C THR A 924 36.98 49.27 1.68
N ASP A 925 37.36 50.12 0.72
CA ASP A 925 38.32 51.19 0.98
C ASP A 925 37.72 52.33 1.82
N ALA A 926 36.39 52.45 1.85
CA ALA A 926 35.63 53.29 2.79
C ALA A 926 35.56 52.70 4.21
N GLY A 927 36.13 51.51 4.44
CA GLY A 927 36.19 50.82 5.73
C GLY A 927 35.63 49.39 5.70
N THR A 928 35.87 48.68 6.80
CA THR A 928 35.24 47.39 7.12
C THR A 928 33.81 47.60 7.60
N PHE A 929 32.87 46.86 7.01
CA PHE A 929 31.47 46.83 7.44
C PHE A 929 31.14 45.47 8.03
N ARG A 930 30.38 45.43 9.13
CA ARG A 930 29.86 44.17 9.70
C ARG A 930 28.51 43.84 9.08
N ILE A 931 28.29 42.59 8.68
CA ILE A 931 27.01 42.13 8.16
C ILE A 931 26.02 42.00 9.34
N ALA A 932 24.77 42.36 9.10
CA ALA A 932 23.65 42.08 9.98
C ALA A 932 22.41 41.75 9.12
N PHE A 933 21.29 41.37 9.73
CA PHE A 933 20.06 41.05 9.02
C PHE A 933 18.90 41.96 9.42
N ASP A 934 18.02 42.27 8.46
CA ASP A 934 16.79 43.02 8.68
C ASP A 934 15.60 42.11 9.07
N HIS A 935 14.43 42.70 9.29
CA HIS A 935 13.20 41.96 9.61
C HIS A 935 12.72 41.01 8.48
N GLN A 936 13.26 41.12 7.26
CA GLN A 936 13.01 40.21 6.14
C GLN A 936 14.09 39.11 6.02
N LEU A 937 15.03 39.05 6.98
CA LEU A 937 16.22 38.19 6.96
C LEU A 937 17.08 38.42 5.72
N LEU A 938 17.14 39.66 5.22
CA LEU A 938 18.04 40.08 4.16
C LEU A 938 19.27 40.77 4.79
N PRO A 939 20.47 40.58 4.22
CA PRO A 939 21.68 41.18 4.76
C PRO A 939 21.66 42.71 4.56
N VAL A 940 21.99 43.43 5.63
CA VAL A 940 22.31 44.85 5.70
C VAL A 940 23.73 45.00 6.23
N VAL A 941 24.32 46.19 6.14
CA VAL A 941 25.71 46.43 6.57
C VAL A 941 25.79 47.52 7.63
N ARG A 942 26.50 47.27 8.74
CA ARG A 942 26.76 48.25 9.80
C ARG A 942 28.15 48.87 9.62
N ASP A 943 28.24 50.19 9.72
CA ASP A 943 29.52 50.90 9.78
C ASP A 943 30.14 50.86 11.19
N ALA A 944 31.40 51.28 11.32
CA ALA A 944 32.11 51.32 12.61
C ALA A 944 31.53 52.33 13.63
N ALA A 945 30.55 53.14 13.25
CA ALA A 945 29.75 53.99 14.15
C ALA A 945 28.38 53.37 14.46
N GLY A 946 28.17 52.09 14.15
CA GLY A 946 26.97 51.31 14.45
C GLY A 946 25.79 51.54 13.49
N ARG A 947 25.90 52.46 12.53
CA ARG A 947 24.78 52.84 11.65
C ARG A 947 24.55 51.77 10.59
N VAL A 948 23.28 51.41 10.40
CA VAL A 948 22.82 50.40 9.44
C VAL A 948 22.62 51.05 8.06
N HIS A 949 23.17 50.44 7.02
CA HIS A 949 22.99 50.81 5.61
C HIS A 949 22.38 49.62 4.85
N ALA A 950 21.40 49.88 3.97
CA ALA A 950 20.71 48.83 3.22
C ALA A 950 21.53 48.23 2.05
N ASP A 951 22.65 48.87 1.69
CA ASP A 951 23.62 48.44 0.69
C ASP A 951 24.95 49.14 1.02
N LEU A 952 26.06 48.69 0.44
CA LEU A 952 27.36 49.32 0.68
C LEU A 952 27.36 50.79 0.22
N PRO A 953 27.85 51.75 1.05
CA PRO A 953 27.96 53.15 0.67
C PRO A 953 28.79 53.35 -0.60
N LYS A 954 28.45 54.37 -1.41
CA LYS A 954 29.15 54.64 -2.67
C LYS A 954 30.64 54.97 -2.42
N PRO A 955 31.57 54.39 -3.20
CA PRO A 955 33.00 54.62 -2.99
C PRO A 955 33.39 56.07 -3.32
N ALA A 956 34.36 56.61 -2.58
CA ALA A 956 34.83 57.98 -2.78
C ALA A 956 35.67 58.13 -4.06
N ARG A 957 36.01 59.39 -4.39
CA ARG A 957 36.74 59.75 -5.61
C ARG A 957 38.24 59.42 -5.49
N GLY A 958 38.57 58.14 -5.60
CA GLY A 958 39.95 57.63 -5.62
C GLY A 958 40.10 56.15 -5.26
N GLU A 959 39.06 55.54 -4.68
CA GLU A 959 39.06 54.17 -4.15
C GLU A 959 39.08 53.07 -5.23
N ASP A 960 39.46 51.84 -4.85
CA ASP A 960 39.48 50.69 -5.75
C ASP A 960 38.06 50.19 -6.04
N LYS A 961 37.60 50.58 -7.23
CA LYS A 961 36.34 50.14 -7.80
C LYS A 961 36.24 48.62 -7.95
N GLN A 962 37.35 47.88 -8.04
CA GLN A 962 37.34 46.41 -8.09
C GLN A 962 37.11 45.79 -6.71
N ARG A 963 37.80 46.24 -5.66
CA ARG A 963 37.52 45.84 -4.27
C ARG A 963 36.07 46.14 -3.89
N HIS A 964 35.61 47.38 -4.13
CA HIS A 964 34.20 47.75 -3.87
C HIS A 964 33.22 46.91 -4.70
N LYS A 965 33.53 46.59 -5.96
CA LYS A 965 32.69 45.69 -6.78
C LYS A 965 32.64 44.27 -6.17
N ARG A 966 33.76 43.68 -5.78
CA ARG A 966 33.81 42.34 -5.15
C ARG A 966 32.99 42.29 -3.86
N ALA A 967 33.12 43.32 -3.02
CA ALA A 967 32.32 43.50 -1.81
C ALA A 967 30.81 43.53 -2.12
N LYS A 968 30.40 44.30 -3.13
CA LYS A 968 29.01 44.39 -3.58
C LYS A 968 28.48 43.08 -4.18
N ASP A 969 29.29 42.38 -4.98
CA ASP A 969 28.93 41.08 -5.55
C ASP A 969 28.74 40.02 -4.43
N ARG A 970 29.57 40.03 -3.38
CA ARG A 970 29.41 39.16 -2.19
C ARG A 970 28.11 39.45 -1.43
N ILE A 971 27.79 40.73 -1.17
CA ILE A 971 26.50 41.13 -0.56
C ILE A 971 25.30 40.71 -1.42
N ALA A 972 25.40 40.84 -2.75
CA ALA A 972 24.34 40.43 -3.68
C ALA A 972 24.12 38.91 -3.70
N ALA A 973 25.20 38.11 -3.64
CA ALA A 973 25.12 36.66 -3.52
C ALA A 973 24.49 36.25 -2.18
N LEU A 974 25.00 36.77 -1.06
CA LEU A 974 24.46 36.52 0.28
C LEU A 974 22.97 36.87 0.36
N ARG A 975 22.53 37.98 -0.24
CA ARG A 975 21.11 38.41 -0.25
C ARG A 975 20.19 37.45 -1.02
N LYS A 976 20.73 36.73 -2.01
CA LYS A 976 20.00 35.70 -2.76
C LYS A 976 19.90 34.39 -1.96
N GLU A 977 20.99 34.01 -1.29
CA GLU A 977 21.08 32.80 -0.47
C GLU A 977 20.26 32.94 0.83
N ALA A 978 20.43 34.04 1.57
CA ALA A 978 19.67 34.34 2.78
C ALA A 978 18.16 34.37 2.54
N ARG A 979 17.69 35.04 1.47
CA ARG A 979 16.26 35.04 1.09
C ARG A 979 15.73 33.63 0.81
N ALA A 980 16.54 32.79 0.15
CA ALA A 980 16.15 31.41 -0.10
C ALA A 980 16.10 30.61 1.21
N SER A 981 17.08 30.78 2.10
CA SER A 981 17.13 30.11 3.40
C SER A 981 15.94 30.52 4.28
N ALA A 982 15.70 31.82 4.42
CA ALA A 982 14.61 32.40 5.21
C ALA A 982 13.25 31.78 4.86
N SER A 983 12.87 31.80 3.58
CA SER A 983 11.60 31.21 3.12
C SER A 983 11.44 29.72 3.46
N LEU A 984 12.53 28.95 3.58
CA LEU A 984 12.48 27.55 3.97
C LEU A 984 12.30 27.38 5.49
N HIS A 985 13.17 28.03 6.28
CA HIS A 985 13.20 27.81 7.73
C HIS A 985 12.03 28.49 8.46
N VAL A 986 11.52 29.62 7.95
CA VAL A 986 10.24 30.21 8.42
C VAL A 986 9.09 29.19 8.25
N SER A 987 8.95 28.60 7.07
CA SER A 987 7.92 27.60 6.76
C SER A 987 8.05 26.28 7.55
N ARG A 988 9.25 25.99 8.08
CA ARG A 988 9.51 24.82 8.93
C ARG A 988 9.23 25.11 10.40
N LEU A 989 9.64 26.26 10.92
CA LEU A 989 9.37 26.65 12.30
C LEU A 989 7.88 26.93 12.55
N GLU A 990 7.15 27.49 11.57
CA GLU A 990 5.69 27.58 11.65
C GLU A 990 5.08 26.18 11.75
N ARG A 991 5.49 25.24 10.89
CA ARG A 991 5.01 23.85 10.95
C ARG A 991 5.34 23.18 12.29
N ALA A 992 6.56 23.40 12.82
CA ALA A 992 7.00 22.84 14.09
C ALA A 992 6.14 23.35 15.27
N MET A 993 5.73 24.61 15.26
CA MET A 993 4.72 25.13 16.19
C MET A 993 3.38 24.39 16.01
N CYS A 994 2.86 24.31 14.78
CA CYS A 994 1.56 23.70 14.49
C CYS A 994 1.49 22.19 14.78
N THR A 995 2.62 21.47 14.75
CA THR A 995 2.71 20.04 15.08
C THR A 995 3.25 19.77 16.50
N GLY A 996 3.57 20.81 17.28
CA GLY A 996 4.17 20.67 18.61
C GLY A 996 5.57 20.03 18.59
N ARG A 997 6.30 20.06 17.47
CA ARG A 997 7.64 19.47 17.36
C ARG A 997 8.61 20.17 18.33
N ARG A 998 9.38 19.36 19.06
CA ARG A 998 10.42 19.79 20.00
C ARG A 998 11.78 19.21 19.57
N VAL A 999 12.87 19.81 20.03
CA VAL A 999 14.27 19.38 19.82
C VAL A 999 15.05 19.39 21.15
N PRO A 1000 16.09 18.55 21.33
CA PRO A 1000 16.94 18.60 22.53
C PRO A 1000 17.59 19.98 22.78
N ALA A 1001 17.78 20.34 24.04
CA ALA A 1001 18.33 21.65 24.43
C ALA A 1001 19.73 21.96 23.86
N ASP A 1002 20.62 20.96 23.78
CA ASP A 1002 21.95 21.09 23.20
C ASP A 1002 21.88 21.38 21.69
N VAL A 1003 21.03 20.63 20.96
CA VAL A 1003 20.74 20.84 19.54
C VAL A 1003 20.09 22.21 19.31
N PHE A 1004 19.21 22.66 20.20
CA PHE A 1004 18.61 23.99 20.13
C PHE A 1004 19.66 25.10 20.23
N LEU A 1005 20.52 25.03 21.23
CA LEU A 1005 21.56 26.04 21.45
C LEU A 1005 22.51 26.11 20.24
N ASP A 1006 23.07 24.98 19.83
CA ASP A 1006 24.06 24.85 18.74
C ASP A 1006 23.51 25.18 17.34
N ARG A 1007 22.24 24.83 17.04
CA ARG A 1007 21.65 24.99 15.69
C ARG A 1007 20.73 26.19 15.52
N PHE A 1008 20.19 26.75 16.60
CA PHE A 1008 19.23 27.87 16.55
C PHE A 1008 19.68 29.09 17.35
N ALA A 1009 20.12 28.95 18.60
CA ALA A 1009 20.42 30.11 19.44
C ALA A 1009 21.75 30.81 19.09
N THR A 1010 22.83 30.04 18.92
CA THR A 1010 24.17 30.57 18.62
C THR A 1010 24.53 30.57 17.13
N HIS A 1011 23.84 29.77 16.31
CA HIS A 1011 24.17 29.62 14.88
C HIS A 1011 24.13 30.97 14.12
N PRO A 1012 25.20 31.38 13.41
CA PRO A 1012 25.38 32.72 12.84
C PRO A 1012 24.18 33.33 12.10
N TRP A 1013 23.48 32.53 11.29
CA TRP A 1013 22.28 32.98 10.56
C TRP A 1013 20.93 32.63 11.23
N MET A 1014 20.82 31.55 12.02
CA MET A 1014 19.53 31.11 12.59
C MET A 1014 19.17 31.83 13.88
N SER A 1015 20.15 32.36 14.61
CA SER A 1015 19.93 33.21 15.77
C SER A 1015 18.98 34.38 15.45
N HIS A 1016 19.16 35.01 14.28
CA HIS A 1016 18.28 36.08 13.77
C HIS A 1016 16.82 35.67 13.50
N LEU A 1017 16.52 34.37 13.38
CA LEU A 1017 15.15 33.85 13.30
C LEU A 1017 14.67 33.39 14.69
N ALA A 1018 15.52 32.73 15.47
CA ALA A 1018 15.19 32.19 16.79
C ALA A 1018 14.87 33.30 17.82
N ARG A 1019 15.57 34.44 17.77
CA ARG A 1019 15.33 35.64 18.60
C ARG A 1019 13.95 36.28 18.38
N ARG A 1020 13.27 35.94 17.28
CA ARG A 1020 11.98 36.53 16.85
C ARG A 1020 10.79 35.59 17.09
N LEU A 1021 10.97 34.60 17.97
CA LEU A 1021 9.96 33.62 18.36
C LEU A 1021 10.07 33.36 19.87
N VAL A 1022 8.94 33.07 20.52
CA VAL A 1022 8.91 32.55 21.90
C VAL A 1022 9.06 31.04 21.86
N TRP A 1023 9.96 30.51 22.69
CA TRP A 1023 10.23 29.08 22.80
C TRP A 1023 9.75 28.57 24.15
N GLY A 1024 9.03 27.45 24.16
CA GLY A 1024 8.76 26.71 25.37
C GLY A 1024 9.88 25.71 25.62
N ALA A 1025 10.33 25.59 26.87
CA ALA A 1025 11.14 24.47 27.33
C ALA A 1025 10.23 23.46 28.05
N PHE A 1026 10.43 22.18 27.75
CA PHE A 1026 9.54 21.09 28.16
C PHE A 1026 10.32 19.97 28.86
N ASP A 1027 9.77 19.48 29.97
CA ASP A 1027 10.10 18.18 30.56
C ASP A 1027 9.00 17.18 30.17
N GLY A 1028 9.37 16.21 29.33
CA GLY A 1028 8.42 15.36 28.62
C GLY A 1028 7.41 16.18 27.81
N THR A 1029 6.15 16.18 28.24
CA THR A 1029 5.05 16.98 27.66
C THR A 1029 4.70 18.22 28.48
N THR A 1030 5.34 18.44 29.63
CA THR A 1030 5.03 19.55 30.55
C THR A 1030 5.87 20.76 30.18
N LEU A 1031 5.23 21.91 29.90
CA LEU A 1031 5.92 23.19 29.75
C LEU A 1031 6.47 23.60 31.13
N VAL A 1032 7.79 23.84 31.23
CA VAL A 1032 8.49 24.17 32.50
C VAL A 1032 9.11 25.56 32.52
N SER A 1033 9.33 26.19 31.37
CA SER A 1033 9.64 27.62 31.25
C SER A 1033 9.34 28.13 29.84
N THR A 1034 9.29 29.45 29.67
CA THR A 1034 9.30 30.09 28.33
C THR A 1034 10.47 31.05 28.21
N VAL A 1035 11.04 31.16 27.01
CA VAL A 1035 12.24 31.97 26.76
C VAL A 1035 12.23 32.63 25.37
N ARG A 1036 12.88 33.78 25.26
CA ARG A 1036 13.42 34.31 24.00
C ARG A 1036 14.91 33.96 23.88
N VAL A 1037 15.45 33.98 22.67
CA VAL A 1037 16.89 34.09 22.46
C VAL A 1037 17.26 35.59 22.49
N ALA A 1038 18.35 35.94 23.15
CA ALA A 1038 18.87 37.30 23.26
C ALA A 1038 19.91 37.66 22.18
N GLU A 1039 20.32 38.93 22.16
CA GLU A 1039 21.20 39.56 21.17
C GLU A 1039 22.60 38.92 21.06
N ASP A 1040 23.06 38.23 22.11
CA ASP A 1040 24.32 37.49 22.20
C ASP A 1040 24.15 35.96 21.99
N GLY A 1041 22.92 35.46 21.89
CA GLY A 1041 22.60 34.02 21.78
C GLY A 1041 22.32 33.34 23.12
N THR A 1042 22.37 34.04 24.24
CA THR A 1042 21.84 33.55 25.53
C THR A 1042 20.31 33.48 25.51
N LEU A 1043 19.72 32.92 26.57
CA LEU A 1043 18.27 32.81 26.72
C LEU A 1043 17.80 33.78 27.81
N ALA A 1044 16.66 34.43 27.58
CA ALA A 1044 16.04 35.34 28.53
C ALA A 1044 14.57 34.98 28.77
N THR A 1045 14.11 35.16 30.00
CA THR A 1045 12.72 34.97 30.43
C THR A 1045 11.81 36.13 29.95
N VAL A 1046 10.52 36.09 30.30
CA VAL A 1046 9.57 37.18 30.02
C VAL A 1046 9.89 38.46 30.79
N THR A 1047 10.62 38.38 31.91
CA THR A 1047 11.14 39.53 32.67
C THR A 1047 12.51 39.99 32.18
N ASP A 1048 12.98 39.43 31.06
CA ASP A 1048 14.30 39.64 30.44
C ASP A 1048 15.50 39.21 31.31
N GLU A 1049 15.25 38.42 32.36
CA GLU A 1049 16.30 37.82 33.20
C GLU A 1049 16.93 36.59 32.51
N PRO A 1050 18.26 36.36 32.62
CA PRO A 1050 18.93 35.21 32.00
C PRO A 1050 18.39 33.85 32.46
N ALA A 1051 18.06 32.99 31.51
CA ALA A 1051 17.44 31.69 31.73
C ALA A 1051 18.41 30.52 31.51
N THR A 1052 18.43 29.55 32.45
CA THR A 1052 19.18 28.29 32.33
C THR A 1052 18.24 27.10 32.20
N LEU A 1053 18.42 26.31 31.15
CA LEU A 1053 17.54 25.18 30.84
C LEU A 1053 17.77 23.97 31.77
N PRO A 1054 16.72 23.23 32.18
CA PRO A 1054 16.88 21.98 32.93
C PRO A 1054 17.65 20.91 32.14
N PRO A 1055 18.46 20.06 32.79
CA PRO A 1055 19.14 18.94 32.13
C PRO A 1055 18.14 17.99 31.46
N GLY A 1056 18.34 17.71 30.17
CA GLY A 1056 17.45 16.83 29.38
C GLY A 1056 16.18 17.50 28.85
N ALA A 1057 15.96 18.79 29.11
CA ALA A 1057 14.81 19.52 28.55
C ALA A 1057 14.83 19.55 27.00
N THR A 1058 13.64 19.65 26.42
CA THR A 1058 13.47 19.89 24.98
C THR A 1058 12.86 21.26 24.73
N LEU A 1059 13.15 21.89 23.59
CA LEU A 1059 12.58 23.18 23.21
C LEU A 1059 11.81 23.10 21.90
N GLY A 1060 10.79 23.93 21.78
CA GLY A 1060 10.11 24.17 20.51
C GLY A 1060 9.37 25.50 20.51
N VAL A 1061 8.99 25.93 19.31
CA VAL A 1061 8.19 27.14 19.14
C VAL A 1061 6.84 26.93 19.81
N LEU A 1062 6.47 27.86 20.70
CA LEU A 1062 5.29 27.76 21.54
C LEU A 1062 4.03 28.23 20.80
N HIS A 1063 2.98 27.41 20.76
CA HIS A 1063 1.68 27.82 20.20
C HIS A 1063 0.87 28.63 21.24
N PRO A 1064 0.06 29.64 20.86
CA PRO A 1064 -0.71 30.45 21.81
C PRO A 1064 -1.55 29.68 22.85
N LEU A 1065 -2.08 28.50 22.52
CA LEU A 1065 -2.82 27.66 23.47
C LEU A 1065 -1.96 27.07 24.60
N GLU A 1066 -0.65 27.05 24.43
CA GLU A 1066 0.32 26.49 25.38
C GLU A 1066 0.81 27.53 26.40
N PHE A 1067 0.52 28.82 26.21
CA PHE A 1067 0.85 29.86 27.18
C PHE A 1067 -0.05 29.78 28.43
N PRO A 1068 0.48 30.09 29.63
CA PRO A 1068 -0.33 30.24 30.84
C PRO A 1068 -1.47 31.26 30.70
N THR A 1069 -2.66 30.87 31.13
CA THR A 1069 -3.78 31.79 31.36
C THR A 1069 -3.51 32.58 32.64
N GLY A 1070 -3.26 33.88 32.48
CA GLY A 1070 -2.80 34.74 33.57
C GLY A 1070 -3.83 34.91 34.70
N THR A 1071 -3.49 34.44 35.90
CA THR A 1071 -4.07 34.99 37.13
C THR A 1071 -3.32 36.27 37.47
N THR A 1072 -3.95 37.43 37.29
CA THR A 1072 -3.33 38.71 37.63
C THR A 1072 -3.12 38.83 39.14
N ALA A 1073 -1.87 39.01 39.56
CA ALA A 1073 -1.56 39.38 40.94
C ALA A 1073 -2.21 40.72 41.28
N THR A 1074 -2.86 40.81 42.44
CA THR A 1074 -3.72 41.94 42.80
C THR A 1074 -2.92 43.20 43.14
N ALA A 1075 -2.79 44.11 42.17
CA ALA A 1075 -2.44 45.50 42.44
C ALA A 1075 -3.64 46.23 43.07
N THR A 1076 -3.44 46.95 44.17
CA THR A 1076 -4.51 47.61 44.93
C THR A 1076 -4.80 49.01 44.39
N GLY A 1077 -6.03 49.25 43.93
CA GLY A 1077 -6.51 50.57 43.48
C GLY A 1077 -8.02 50.58 43.29
N GLU A 1078 -8.68 51.68 43.70
CA GLU A 1078 -10.14 51.82 43.63
C GLU A 1078 -10.67 52.15 42.21
N PRO A 1079 -11.91 51.76 41.87
CA PRO A 1079 -12.46 51.92 40.52
C PRO A 1079 -12.99 53.34 40.25
N ALA A 1080 -12.79 53.83 39.02
CA ALA A 1080 -13.45 55.02 38.49
C ALA A 1080 -14.47 54.65 37.39
N ASN A 1081 -15.63 55.31 37.42
CA ASN A 1081 -16.76 55.04 36.51
C ASN A 1081 -16.46 55.38 35.03
N LEU A 1082 -17.16 54.70 34.11
CA LEU A 1082 -17.89 55.36 33.01
C LEU A 1082 -19.01 54.46 32.46
N LEU A 1083 -19.99 55.06 31.75
CA LEU A 1083 -21.23 54.44 31.26
C LEU A 1083 -21.33 54.47 29.71
N PRO A 1084 -22.26 53.73 29.07
CA PRO A 1084 -22.04 53.18 27.71
C PRO A 1084 -22.60 53.99 26.52
N GLY A 1085 -22.16 53.65 25.30
CA GLY A 1085 -22.66 54.22 24.03
C GLY A 1085 -22.36 53.38 22.76
N ALA A 1086 -23.27 52.47 22.42
CA ALA A 1086 -23.56 51.82 21.11
C ALA A 1086 -22.53 51.84 19.94
N THR A 1087 -21.92 50.66 19.66
CA THR A 1087 -21.99 49.82 18.42
C THR A 1087 -21.94 50.42 16.98
N PRO A 1088 -21.56 49.65 15.92
CA PRO A 1088 -21.42 48.18 15.84
C PRO A 1088 -20.13 47.61 15.22
N GLY A 1089 -19.82 46.33 15.51
CA GLY A 1089 -18.98 45.49 14.65
C GLY A 1089 -18.10 44.45 15.36
N ILE A 1090 -18.52 43.18 15.35
CA ILE A 1090 -17.70 41.96 15.59
C ILE A 1090 -16.96 41.88 16.95
N LEU A 1091 -17.50 41.10 17.89
CA LEU A 1091 -16.83 40.05 18.68
C LEU A 1091 -17.81 39.48 19.73
N HIS A 1092 -17.90 38.14 19.82
CA HIS A 1092 -18.63 37.44 20.89
C HIS A 1092 -17.63 36.69 21.79
N PRO A 1093 -17.50 37.05 23.08
CA PRO A 1093 -16.81 36.24 24.07
C PRO A 1093 -17.80 35.50 25.00
N LEU A 1094 -17.63 34.18 25.08
CA LEU A 1094 -17.81 33.34 26.27
C LEU A 1094 -19.08 33.52 27.12
N GLU A 1095 -20.12 32.71 26.86
CA GLU A 1095 -21.02 32.28 27.93
C GLU A 1095 -20.35 31.21 28.80
N SER A 1096 -20.59 31.25 30.11
CA SER A 1096 -19.90 30.41 31.10
C SER A 1096 -20.63 29.09 31.37
N PRO A 1097 -19.91 27.96 31.55
CA PRO A 1097 -20.41 26.81 32.27
C PRO A 1097 -19.89 26.80 33.72
N THR A 1098 -20.78 26.93 34.71
CA THR A 1098 -20.48 26.59 36.10
C THR A 1098 -20.22 25.09 36.26
N SER A 1099 -18.99 24.71 36.61
CA SER A 1099 -18.64 23.33 37.02
C SER A 1099 -17.56 23.29 38.10
N ILE A 1100 -18.01 23.03 39.32
CA ILE A 1100 -17.36 22.39 40.47
C ILE A 1100 -15.82 22.29 40.48
N LEU A 1101 -15.21 22.89 41.51
CA LEU A 1101 -13.83 22.65 41.93
C LEU A 1101 -13.63 21.24 42.50
N THR A 1102 -12.61 20.53 42.02
CA THR A 1102 -11.98 19.40 42.71
C THR A 1102 -10.46 19.59 42.73
N THR A 1103 -9.93 19.94 43.91
CA THR A 1103 -8.56 19.68 44.44
C THR A 1103 -7.41 19.56 43.41
N ASN A 1104 -6.38 20.42 43.39
CA ASN A 1104 -5.75 21.11 44.52
C ASN A 1104 -5.20 22.50 44.17
N THR A 1105 -5.14 23.38 45.16
CA THR A 1105 -4.18 24.50 45.23
C THR A 1105 -3.89 24.79 46.69
N LEU A 1106 -2.63 25.00 47.07
CA LEU A 1106 -2.28 25.46 48.41
C LEU A 1106 -1.12 26.46 48.33
N VAL A 1107 -1.44 27.73 48.52
CA VAL A 1107 -0.48 28.83 48.55
C VAL A 1107 0.00 29.03 49.99
N THR A 1108 1.31 28.85 50.20
CA THR A 1108 2.09 29.23 51.40
C THR A 1108 1.47 28.93 52.79
N GLY A 1109 1.94 27.87 53.46
CA GLY A 1109 1.68 27.67 54.89
C GLY A 1109 2.46 26.50 55.49
N THR A 1110 2.91 26.63 56.74
CA THR A 1110 3.58 25.56 57.49
C THR A 1110 2.56 24.61 58.12
N VAL A 1111 2.58 23.33 57.73
CA VAL A 1111 1.72 22.30 58.30
C VAL A 1111 2.42 21.65 59.51
N THR A 1112 1.75 21.64 60.66
CA THR A 1112 2.17 20.84 61.83
C THR A 1112 1.54 19.45 61.74
N ALA A 1113 2.26 18.41 62.16
CA ALA A 1113 1.98 17.01 61.80
C ALA A 1113 0.53 16.52 62.04
N GLY A 1114 -0.04 15.88 61.02
CA GLY A 1114 -1.33 15.18 61.03
C GLY A 1114 -1.48 14.31 59.78
N THR A 1115 -2.19 13.18 59.88
CA THR A 1115 -2.25 12.14 58.84
C THR A 1115 -3.30 12.41 57.77
N ILE A 1116 -3.04 11.98 56.52
CA ILE A 1116 -4.02 11.87 55.43
C ILE A 1116 -3.94 10.43 54.88
N ASP A 1117 -5.08 9.78 54.69
CA ASP A 1117 -5.15 8.36 54.32
C ASP A 1117 -4.89 8.11 52.83
N ALA A 1118 -3.62 7.92 52.45
CA ALA A 1118 -3.14 6.84 51.57
C ALA A 1118 -1.64 7.02 51.20
N GLY A 1119 -0.73 6.24 51.81
CA GLY A 1119 0.65 6.13 51.33
C GLY A 1119 1.67 5.73 52.40
N THR A 1120 2.91 5.45 51.97
CA THR A 1120 4.07 5.27 52.85
C THR A 1120 5.36 5.69 52.12
N LEU A 1121 6.06 6.72 52.58
CA LEU A 1121 7.45 6.98 52.18
C LEU A 1121 8.40 6.01 52.91
N HIS A 1122 9.53 5.66 52.29
CA HIS A 1122 10.69 5.20 53.06
C HIS A 1122 11.34 6.39 53.78
N THR A 1123 11.70 6.20 55.05
CA THR A 1123 12.08 7.28 55.96
C THR A 1123 13.52 7.75 55.76
N GLY A 1124 13.70 9.05 55.50
CA GLY A 1124 14.98 9.74 55.60
C GLY A 1124 14.75 11.18 56.06
N THR A 1125 15.52 11.65 57.05
CA THR A 1125 15.42 13.04 57.51
C THR A 1125 16.26 13.92 56.59
N LEU A 1126 15.63 14.63 55.66
CA LEU A 1126 16.27 15.74 54.96
C LEU A 1126 16.58 16.84 55.98
N ALA A 1127 17.86 17.17 56.15
CA ALA A 1127 18.28 18.29 56.97
C ALA A 1127 17.77 19.60 56.36
N ALA A 1128 17.46 20.58 57.21
CA ALA A 1128 16.97 21.88 56.75
C ALA A 1128 18.05 22.61 55.93
N GLY A 1129 17.83 22.70 54.62
CA GLY A 1129 18.66 23.42 53.66
C GLY A 1129 17.80 23.85 52.48
N THR A 1130 18.07 25.04 51.94
CA THR A 1130 17.30 25.62 50.84
C THR A 1130 17.50 24.81 49.56
N ILE A 1131 16.40 24.44 48.89
CA ILE A 1131 16.44 24.02 47.50
C ILE A 1131 16.18 25.26 46.66
N ASP A 1132 17.24 25.92 46.19
CA ASP A 1132 17.15 27.02 45.23
C ASP A 1132 16.85 26.47 43.83
N ALA A 1133 15.64 25.94 43.65
CA ALA A 1133 15.06 25.65 42.34
C ALA A 1133 14.42 26.93 41.79
N GLY A 1134 15.25 27.77 41.16
CA GLY A 1134 14.81 29.03 40.55
C GLY A 1134 13.63 28.81 39.61
N THR A 1135 12.46 29.32 39.99
CA THR A 1135 11.23 29.14 39.21
C THR A 1135 11.22 30.16 38.08
N LEU A 1136 11.69 29.75 36.89
CA LEU A 1136 11.65 30.57 35.69
C LEU A 1136 10.21 30.99 35.39
N ASP A 1137 9.97 32.29 35.17
CA ASP A 1137 8.62 32.75 34.84
C ASP A 1137 8.18 32.16 33.50
N MET A 1138 6.97 31.62 33.50
CA MET A 1138 6.33 31.00 32.35
C MET A 1138 5.69 32.02 31.43
N GLY A 1139 5.40 33.24 31.90
CA GLY A 1139 4.94 34.39 31.11
C GLY A 1139 3.58 34.23 30.42
N THR A 1140 2.68 35.20 30.59
CA THR A 1140 1.41 35.19 29.85
C THR A 1140 1.62 35.53 28.37
N LEU A 1141 0.71 35.11 27.50
CA LEU A 1141 0.70 35.49 26.08
C LEU A 1141 0.75 37.03 25.88
N ALA A 1142 0.08 37.78 26.76
CA ALA A 1142 0.07 39.24 26.74
C ALA A 1142 1.43 39.84 27.14
N ALA A 1143 2.07 39.34 28.20
CA ALA A 1143 3.39 39.81 28.63
C ALA A 1143 4.46 39.54 27.55
N TRP A 1144 4.42 38.38 26.89
CA TRP A 1144 5.31 38.11 25.76
C TRP A 1144 5.02 39.00 24.53
N ALA A 1145 3.77 39.39 24.30
CA ALA A 1145 3.43 40.36 23.25
C ALA A 1145 3.92 41.80 23.58
N GLU A 1146 3.94 42.17 24.86
CA GLU A 1146 4.50 43.43 25.36
C GLU A 1146 6.03 43.46 25.18
N VAL A 1147 6.76 42.43 25.64
CA VAL A 1147 8.21 42.26 25.41
C VAL A 1147 8.58 42.32 23.93
N PHE A 1148 7.78 41.68 23.07
CA PHE A 1148 8.02 41.70 21.61
C PHE A 1148 7.70 43.04 20.96
N ALA A 1149 6.82 43.87 21.55
CA ALA A 1149 6.57 45.23 21.09
C ALA A 1149 7.70 46.17 21.54
N ASP A 1150 8.13 46.10 22.80
CA ASP A 1150 9.18 46.94 23.38
C ASP A 1150 10.55 46.75 22.69
N TYR A 1151 10.87 45.51 22.32
CA TYR A 1151 12.08 45.19 21.55
C TYR A 1151 11.92 45.28 20.02
N GLU A 1152 10.79 45.81 19.51
CA GLU A 1152 10.43 45.90 18.08
C GLU A 1152 10.55 44.56 17.30
N LEU A 1153 10.36 43.42 17.97
CA LEU A 1153 10.58 42.06 17.44
C LEU A 1153 9.44 41.59 16.53
N LEU A 1154 9.38 42.14 15.31
CA LEU A 1154 8.50 41.67 14.25
C LEU A 1154 8.63 40.15 14.06
N GLN A 1155 7.55 39.40 14.26
CA GLN A 1155 7.58 37.93 14.15
C GLN A 1155 7.77 37.46 12.69
N PRO A 1156 8.40 36.29 12.45
CA PRO A 1156 8.66 35.77 11.11
C PRO A 1156 7.42 35.11 10.46
N PHE A 1157 6.49 34.66 11.28
CA PHE A 1157 5.13 34.19 10.96
C PHE A 1157 4.22 34.56 12.13
N GLU A 1158 2.91 34.40 11.99
CA GLU A 1158 1.97 34.69 13.06
C GLU A 1158 2.06 33.61 14.15
N GLN A 1159 2.74 33.95 15.27
CA GLN A 1159 2.81 33.15 16.49
C GLN A 1159 1.90 33.77 17.56
N LEU A 1160 2.29 34.89 18.17
CA LEU A 1160 1.61 35.45 19.36
C LEU A 1160 0.18 35.92 19.07
N GLY A 1161 -0.07 36.43 17.85
CA GLY A 1161 -1.41 36.82 17.39
C GLY A 1161 -2.28 35.68 16.87
N ARG A 1162 -1.74 34.46 16.72
CA ARG A 1162 -2.34 33.40 15.90
C ARG A 1162 -3.73 32.99 16.42
N PRO A 1163 -4.80 33.14 15.62
CA PRO A 1163 -6.14 32.74 16.03
C PRO A 1163 -6.21 31.25 16.35
N PHE A 1164 -6.55 30.95 17.62
CA PHE A 1164 -6.66 29.59 18.15
C PHE A 1164 -8.10 29.22 18.52
N TYR A 1165 -8.38 27.92 18.63
CA TYR A 1165 -9.72 27.39 18.84
C TYR A 1165 -9.70 26.24 19.83
N GLU A 1166 -10.58 26.29 20.83
CA GLU A 1166 -10.81 25.17 21.75
C GLU A 1166 -12.05 24.35 21.36
N LEU A 1167 -12.09 23.12 21.87
CA LEU A 1167 -13.16 22.15 21.69
C LEU A 1167 -14.30 22.46 22.66
N ALA A 1168 -15.50 22.73 22.13
CA ALA A 1168 -16.67 23.08 22.92
C ALA A 1168 -17.17 21.90 23.75
N ALA A 1169 -17.91 22.17 24.83
CA ALA A 1169 -18.37 21.15 25.77
C ALA A 1169 -19.23 20.05 25.10
N VAL A 1170 -20.01 20.40 24.07
CA VAL A 1170 -20.83 19.46 23.29
C VAL A 1170 -20.01 18.62 22.30
N GLU A 1171 -18.90 19.16 21.77
CA GLU A 1171 -18.04 18.47 20.79
C GLU A 1171 -17.13 17.43 21.46
N ARG A 1172 -16.87 17.56 22.77
CA ARG A 1172 -16.09 16.58 23.55
C ARG A 1172 -16.68 15.15 23.53
N THR A 1173 -17.96 15.02 23.23
CA THR A 1173 -18.67 13.73 23.12
C THR A 1173 -19.24 13.50 21.71
N ALA A 1174 -18.92 14.36 20.74
CA ALA A 1174 -19.42 14.25 19.37
C ALA A 1174 -18.49 13.38 18.51
N ALA A 1175 -19.09 12.55 17.65
CA ALA A 1175 -18.36 11.73 16.67
C ALA A 1175 -17.91 12.53 15.43
N ALA A 1176 -18.48 13.72 15.22
CA ALA A 1176 -18.24 14.62 14.10
C ALA A 1176 -18.28 16.08 14.57
N ILE A 1177 -17.75 17.00 13.76
CA ILE A 1177 -17.85 18.44 13.97
C ILE A 1177 -18.57 19.10 12.79
N ASP A 1178 -19.64 19.82 13.11
CA ASP A 1178 -20.62 20.43 12.21
C ASP A 1178 -20.43 21.95 12.01
N ARG A 1179 -19.42 22.57 12.67
CA ARG A 1179 -19.08 24.01 12.63
C ARG A 1179 -19.08 24.66 11.23
N PHE A 1180 -18.89 23.87 10.18
CA PHE A 1180 -18.74 24.31 8.79
C PHE A 1180 -19.80 23.75 7.84
N GLU A 1181 -20.77 22.98 8.34
CA GLU A 1181 -21.79 22.31 7.52
C GLU A 1181 -22.59 23.33 6.67
N GLY A 1182 -23.01 22.91 5.47
CA GLY A 1182 -23.86 23.69 4.57
C GLY A 1182 -23.12 24.78 3.77
N HIS A 1183 -21.87 25.13 4.13
CA HIS A 1183 -21.09 26.14 3.42
C HIS A 1183 -20.81 25.71 1.98
N LYS A 1184 -20.96 26.64 1.02
CA LYS A 1184 -20.73 26.38 -0.41
C LYS A 1184 -19.32 26.79 -0.80
N THR A 1185 -18.56 25.86 -1.34
CA THR A 1185 -17.13 26.02 -1.63
C THR A 1185 -16.76 25.44 -3.00
N THR A 1186 -15.51 25.60 -3.41
CA THR A 1186 -15.03 25.20 -4.74
C THR A 1186 -13.88 24.21 -4.67
N TYR A 1187 -13.72 23.41 -5.73
CA TYR A 1187 -12.57 22.53 -5.93
C TYR A 1187 -11.24 23.30 -5.76
N ALA A 1188 -11.13 24.53 -6.28
CA ALA A 1188 -9.92 25.34 -6.15
C ALA A 1188 -9.61 25.74 -4.69
N VAL A 1189 -10.63 26.04 -3.89
CA VAL A 1189 -10.49 26.37 -2.45
C VAL A 1189 -10.05 25.13 -1.67
N LEU A 1190 -10.72 24.00 -1.86
CA LEU A 1190 -10.41 22.76 -1.14
C LEU A 1190 -9.04 22.17 -1.55
N ARG A 1191 -8.63 22.28 -2.82
CA ARG A 1191 -7.24 22.01 -3.24
C ARG A 1191 -6.23 23.00 -2.63
N GLY A 1192 -6.68 24.17 -2.17
CA GLY A 1192 -5.88 25.10 -1.37
C GLY A 1192 -5.42 24.50 -0.03
N LEU A 1193 -6.20 23.58 0.56
CA LEU A 1193 -5.83 22.87 1.79
C LEU A 1193 -4.58 21.99 1.64
N GLU A 1194 -4.24 21.52 0.42
CA GLU A 1194 -2.99 20.76 0.17
C GLU A 1194 -1.73 21.56 0.56
N ARG A 1195 -1.81 22.90 0.61
CA ARG A 1195 -0.72 23.76 1.07
C ARG A 1195 -0.54 23.78 2.59
N ARG A 1196 -1.57 23.38 3.35
CA ARG A 1196 -1.57 23.30 4.82
C ARG A 1196 -1.41 21.86 5.34
N GLY A 1197 -0.92 20.94 4.50
CA GLY A 1197 -0.65 19.55 4.88
C GLY A 1197 -1.83 18.60 4.76
N TRP A 1198 -2.98 19.04 4.23
CA TRP A 1198 -4.07 18.13 3.89
C TRP A 1198 -3.71 17.27 2.68
N ILE A 1199 -4.24 16.06 2.65
CA ILE A 1199 -4.09 15.10 1.56
C ILE A 1199 -5.45 14.81 0.92
N ARG A 1200 -5.43 14.33 -0.32
CA ARG A 1200 -6.63 13.74 -0.93
C ARG A 1200 -6.84 12.35 -0.35
N TRP A 1201 -7.99 12.16 0.28
CA TRP A 1201 -8.46 10.89 0.84
C TRP A 1201 -9.25 10.14 -0.24
N TYR A 1202 -9.07 8.82 -0.32
CA TYR A 1202 -9.64 8.00 -1.39
C TYR A 1202 -10.47 6.88 -0.77
N ASP A 1203 -11.78 7.10 -0.71
CA ASP A 1203 -12.78 6.16 -0.24
C ASP A 1203 -13.85 6.00 -1.36
N ALA A 1204 -15.13 5.81 -1.01
CA ALA A 1204 -16.26 5.85 -1.96
C ALA A 1204 -16.29 7.12 -2.85
N ALA A 1205 -15.77 8.25 -2.35
CA ALA A 1205 -15.49 9.47 -3.11
C ALA A 1205 -14.09 10.01 -2.75
N VAL A 1206 -13.60 11.01 -3.51
CA VAL A 1206 -12.36 11.70 -3.16
C VAL A 1206 -12.68 12.90 -2.26
N GLN A 1207 -12.19 12.86 -1.03
CA GLN A 1207 -12.37 13.92 -0.02
C GLN A 1207 -11.03 14.55 0.37
N MET A 1208 -11.04 15.57 1.24
CA MET A 1208 -9.83 16.14 1.81
C MET A 1208 -9.66 15.68 3.25
N ALA A 1209 -8.46 15.24 3.66
CA ALA A 1209 -8.18 14.83 5.03
C ALA A 1209 -6.88 15.43 5.58
N LYS A 1210 -6.88 15.83 6.85
CA LYS A 1210 -5.69 16.28 7.60
C LYS A 1210 -5.17 15.13 8.45
N PRO A 1211 -3.93 14.65 8.26
CA PRO A 1211 -3.28 13.73 9.21
C PRO A 1211 -3.09 14.42 10.56
N LEU A 1212 -3.41 13.73 11.66
CA LEU A 1212 -3.36 14.26 13.03
C LEU A 1212 -2.34 13.53 13.93
N GLY A 1213 -1.62 12.54 13.40
CA GLY A 1213 -0.72 11.68 14.16
C GLY A 1213 -1.44 10.46 14.76
N GLY A 1214 -0.67 9.44 15.14
CA GLY A 1214 -1.20 8.20 15.71
C GLY A 1214 -2.24 7.51 14.81
N GLY A 1215 -2.09 7.68 13.49
CA GLY A 1215 -2.94 7.13 12.45
C GLY A 1215 -4.33 7.78 12.27
N VAL A 1216 -4.64 8.82 13.04
CA VAL A 1216 -5.91 9.55 12.91
C VAL A 1216 -5.85 10.55 11.75
N HIS A 1217 -6.96 10.70 11.03
CA HIS A 1217 -7.16 11.82 10.10
C HIS A 1217 -8.50 12.47 10.37
N ALA A 1218 -8.53 13.80 10.44
CA ALA A 1218 -9.78 14.53 10.27
C ALA A 1218 -10.12 14.59 8.78
N VAL A 1219 -11.19 13.91 8.38
CA VAL A 1219 -11.70 13.91 7.01
C VAL A 1219 -12.82 14.95 6.92
N LEU A 1220 -12.73 15.82 5.92
CA LEU A 1220 -13.74 16.83 5.60
C LEU A 1220 -14.69 16.23 4.57
N GLU A 1221 -15.94 16.00 4.98
CA GLU A 1221 -16.99 15.53 4.08
C GLU A 1221 -17.43 16.63 3.12
N THR A 1222 -17.76 16.24 1.89
CA THR A 1222 -18.24 17.17 0.86
C THR A 1222 -19.28 16.51 -0.03
N ASP A 1223 -20.40 17.20 -0.29
CA ASP A 1223 -21.49 16.77 -1.18
C ASP A 1223 -21.52 17.66 -2.45
N PRO A 1224 -21.63 17.10 -3.68
CA PRO A 1224 -21.76 15.67 -4.01
C PRO A 1224 -20.44 14.88 -3.98
N GLY A 1225 -19.34 15.52 -3.57
CA GLY A 1225 -17.98 15.01 -3.74
C GLY A 1225 -17.46 15.24 -5.15
N TRP A 1226 -16.27 14.71 -5.44
CA TRP A 1226 -15.69 14.67 -6.79
C TRP A 1226 -14.91 13.37 -7.02
N HIS A 1227 -14.57 13.12 -8.27
CA HIS A 1227 -13.77 11.97 -8.69
C HIS A 1227 -12.28 12.31 -8.83
N ALA A 1228 -11.43 11.27 -8.86
CA ALA A 1228 -9.98 11.42 -9.00
C ALA A 1228 -9.54 12.05 -10.34
N SER A 1229 -10.43 12.04 -11.34
CA SER A 1229 -10.26 12.63 -12.67
C SER A 1229 -10.63 14.11 -12.74
N ASP A 1230 -11.29 14.67 -11.72
CA ASP A 1230 -11.87 16.01 -11.83
C ASP A 1230 -10.84 17.13 -11.74
N THR A 1231 -11.15 18.18 -12.50
CA THR A 1231 -10.34 19.38 -12.72
C THR A 1231 -11.07 20.61 -12.18
N VAL A 1232 -10.38 21.76 -12.11
CA VAL A 1232 -10.98 23.04 -11.68
C VAL A 1232 -12.18 23.41 -12.56
N ASP A 1233 -12.15 23.04 -13.85
CA ASP A 1233 -13.18 23.39 -14.84
C ASP A 1233 -14.29 22.33 -14.98
N SER A 1234 -14.11 21.12 -14.41
CA SER A 1234 -15.09 20.01 -14.49
C SER A 1234 -15.76 19.66 -13.16
N ALA A 1235 -15.15 20.00 -12.03
CA ALA A 1235 -15.70 19.71 -10.70
C ALA A 1235 -16.93 20.58 -10.39
N LEU A 1236 -18.00 19.96 -9.90
CA LEU A 1236 -19.18 20.68 -9.41
C LEU A 1236 -18.85 21.47 -8.13
N PRO A 1237 -19.51 22.62 -7.89
CA PRO A 1237 -19.47 23.31 -6.59
C PRO A 1237 -19.87 22.36 -5.46
N GLN A 1238 -19.15 22.45 -4.34
CA GLN A 1238 -19.30 21.52 -3.22
C GLN A 1238 -20.04 22.17 -2.06
N THR A 1239 -20.78 21.36 -1.32
CA THR A 1239 -21.30 21.65 0.02
C THR A 1239 -20.35 21.03 1.03
N VAL A 1240 -19.91 21.79 2.02
CA VAL A 1240 -19.18 21.24 3.18
C VAL A 1240 -20.16 20.46 4.06
N GLY A 1241 -19.82 19.21 4.39
CA GLY A 1241 -20.53 18.37 5.34
C GLY A 1241 -19.94 18.50 6.74
N SER A 1242 -19.82 17.37 7.46
CA SER A 1242 -19.17 17.35 8.76
C SER A 1242 -17.65 17.07 8.65
N VAL A 1243 -16.95 17.19 9.77
CA VAL A 1243 -15.57 16.71 9.93
C VAL A 1243 -15.58 15.48 10.82
N VAL A 1244 -15.08 14.34 10.34
CA VAL A 1244 -15.06 13.05 11.05
C VAL A 1244 -13.64 12.55 11.29
N LEU A 1245 -13.42 11.74 12.32
CA LEU A 1245 -12.10 11.15 12.60
C LEU A 1245 -11.97 9.72 12.03
N ALA A 1246 -11.33 9.59 10.87
CA ALA A 1246 -10.94 8.30 10.31
C ALA A 1246 -9.71 7.73 11.05
N GLY A 1247 -9.68 6.41 11.28
CA GLY A 1247 -8.58 5.74 12.01
C GLY A 1247 -8.60 5.96 13.53
N ALA A 1248 -9.65 6.57 14.08
CA ALA A 1248 -9.72 6.93 15.50
C ALA A 1248 -9.90 5.73 16.44
N GLY A 1249 -10.66 4.71 16.02
CA GLY A 1249 -11.18 3.70 16.95
C GLY A 1249 -12.18 4.35 17.90
N ASN A 1250 -11.99 4.18 19.22
CA ASN A 1250 -12.81 4.86 20.24
C ASN A 1250 -12.34 6.30 20.54
N ARG A 1251 -11.31 6.83 19.85
CA ARG A 1251 -10.82 8.21 20.06
C ARG A 1251 -11.82 9.24 19.52
N THR A 1252 -11.99 10.32 20.26
CA THR A 1252 -12.82 11.48 19.95
C THR A 1252 -11.94 12.69 19.60
N PHE A 1253 -12.57 13.82 19.23
CA PHE A 1253 -11.84 15.09 19.11
C PHE A 1253 -11.23 15.57 20.44
N ALA A 1254 -11.69 15.07 21.60
CA ALA A 1254 -11.11 15.40 22.91
C ALA A 1254 -9.80 14.66 23.21
N ASP A 1255 -9.51 13.57 22.49
CA ASP A 1255 -8.27 12.79 22.61
C ASP A 1255 -7.13 13.34 21.72
N LEU A 1256 -7.39 14.42 20.98
CA LEU A 1256 -6.42 15.10 20.13
C LEU A 1256 -5.57 16.11 20.93
N PRO A 1257 -4.29 16.32 20.58
CA PRO A 1257 -3.51 17.43 21.12
C PRO A 1257 -4.20 18.77 20.85
N ARG A 1258 -4.32 19.63 21.88
CA ARG A 1258 -5.01 20.95 21.79
C ARG A 1258 -4.56 21.80 20.61
N VAL A 1259 -3.24 21.81 20.31
CA VAL A 1259 -2.68 22.52 19.15
C VAL A 1259 -3.13 21.90 17.82
N ALA A 1260 -3.09 20.57 17.68
CA ALA A 1260 -3.52 19.87 16.47
C ALA A 1260 -5.02 20.08 16.19
N PHE A 1261 -5.86 20.11 17.23
CA PHE A 1261 -7.27 20.47 17.12
C PHE A 1261 -7.45 21.93 16.66
N SER A 1262 -6.77 22.88 17.30
CA SER A 1262 -6.83 24.29 16.94
C SER A 1262 -6.42 24.53 15.49
N GLU A 1263 -5.32 23.93 15.05
CA GLU A 1263 -4.83 24.06 13.68
C GLU A 1263 -5.70 23.31 12.65
N LEU A 1264 -6.47 22.29 13.06
CA LEU A 1264 -7.51 21.69 12.22
C LEU A 1264 -8.64 22.69 11.94
N ILE A 1265 -9.17 23.33 13.00
CA ILE A 1265 -10.22 24.35 12.87
C ILE A 1265 -9.71 25.59 12.14
N HIS A 1266 -8.45 26.01 12.38
CA HIS A 1266 -7.82 27.14 11.69
C HIS A 1266 -7.79 26.94 10.17
N ASP A 1267 -7.36 25.76 9.69
CA ASP A 1267 -7.29 25.46 8.26
C ASP A 1267 -8.66 25.53 7.57
N LEU A 1268 -9.69 25.00 8.24
CA LEU A 1268 -11.04 24.91 7.71
C LEU A 1268 -11.73 26.27 7.54
N ARG A 1269 -11.24 27.33 8.18
CA ARG A 1269 -11.70 28.70 7.91
C ARG A 1269 -11.32 29.24 6.53
N ILE A 1270 -10.71 28.44 5.65
CA ILE A 1270 -10.64 28.75 4.20
C ILE A 1270 -11.78 28.13 3.38
N VAL A 1271 -12.50 27.13 3.90
CA VAL A 1271 -13.62 26.50 3.14
C VAL A 1271 -14.93 27.28 3.27
N THR A 1272 -14.98 28.21 4.23
CA THR A 1272 -15.99 29.26 4.43
C THR A 1272 -15.64 30.55 3.71
#